data_AF-A0A1W9KUB9-F1
#
_entry.id   AF-A0A1W9KUB9-F1
#
_cell.length_a   1.000
_cell.length_b   1.000
_cell.length_c   1.000
_cell.angle_alpha   90.00
_cell.angle_beta   90.00
_cell.angle_gamma   90.00
#
_symmetry.space_group_name_H-M   'P 1'
#
loop_
_entity.id
_entity.type
_entity.pdbx_description
1 polymer ?
#
loop_
_entity_poly.entity_id
_entity_poly.type
_entity_poly.pdbx_seq_one_letter_code
_entity_poly.pdbx_strand_id
1 'polypeptide(L)'
;MEDDLRHSSFTAAELLLDSCASKMVSATYDLLCRFAKDIESLDDPRALEVIAALEARLKDASPAFDYINVLEEERRVLWQAVAERDGQISSLNQAGTERDDQISILNLAVAERDGQISSLNQAVNERDGQISSLNQAAADARRELAQVLASKSWRITKPLRFSRRVALSQPYVATRRALSDNSRALWRALPISFESKKKLKETLFKTLPRVFRWSKAYHAWSAFTAPINYSPITNVQDRVALETGGEYVPLIKVAPLDQKPAKLISFYLPQFHVIPENDEWWGEGFTEWTNVQPAQPQFHGHHQPHVPEGLGYYNLLDPAVQRRQVELAKLYGIEGFCFYFYWFGGKRLLEAPIENYLNDKALDLPFCLCWANENWSRRWDGLDSEILMAQQHSVEDDLAFIQHVARYMRDPRYIRINGKPLLLVYRPSLLPSAKDTASRWRDCCRGNGIGDIYLAYTQSFEAVDPAKYGFDAAIEFPPNNSAPPNITGSVAPLGDDFGSTVYDWRVFVERSEHYKQQPYTLFRSVCPSWDNTARRKNRGTVFLNSTPAFYQRWLENAIGDTHAHRPDPDERLIFVNAWNEWSEGAHLEPDSRYGYAWLQATRNALSGQTHVPDNQRKILLVAHDAHPHGAQMLALNLAKTLNQGMGFRVDLVCLGNGPLLNEYAKWATVHLLSENDPHGVEAVDLAKDLFARGHRTALVNTTVSGLFLETLVAQGIDCVALIHELKGVLCKNKLYGHAKAIAAYAAKIVFPAIEVVESFNGVAAIPADKIVIRPQGLYKRRDKSTSREWARGQLRRKLGLEDDAQIILGAGYADHRKGVDLFVAAGLAAAKNLPKACWVWIGHWEPGMQHAVENQLSQCPDMRGRFIFPGLQADTDLFYGGSDVYALTSREDPFPSVVLEALDAGVPVVGFEGAGGFVGLLNEGCGKLVPKENAEAFALAVANLLAKPEERDALGLRGAALINERFSFRRYVFDLLDLLDLNLARVSVVLPNYNYAHYLPERLESIINQDYPIYEIIFLDDCSKDESIQVAERMFRESGIDFRIIINEENSGSVFRQWKKGADLASGKYVWLAEADDSCSHGLIDELLNGFRTPGVVLSYCESQQIDEAGRLLANNYHTYVADVDAKHWLTHFVMDGRSEIVNSLSIKNTIPNVSAVLFEKNVLTNVLKNHFDLICSHRIAGDWFAYVFVLNEGKLAFSPKPLNKHRRHSGGMTISNINQSQLHEIRRMQEYIVEHYSVPVGKIEQARRYIESLQKEHGIAVH
;
A
#
# COMPACT_ATOMS: atom_id res chain seq x y z
N MET A 1 0.19 41.35 -65.79
CA MET A 1 -0.49 40.72 -64.64
C MET A 1 0.40 40.99 -63.43
N GLU A 2 0.39 42.15 -62.76
CA GLU A 2 -0.73 43.06 -62.46
C GLU A 2 -1.99 42.28 -62.12
N ASP A 3 -2.07 41.81 -60.89
CA ASP A 3 -3.30 41.77 -60.07
C ASP A 3 -2.92 41.23 -58.68
N ASP A 4 -3.32 41.97 -57.63
CA ASP A 4 -3.23 41.68 -56.18
C ASP A 4 -2.30 42.52 -55.29
N LEU A 5 -2.03 43.78 -55.68
CA LEU A 5 -1.84 44.86 -54.70
C LEU A 5 -3.10 45.72 -54.63
N ARG A 6 -4.08 45.31 -53.81
CA ARG A 6 -5.15 46.22 -53.38
C ARG A 6 -4.73 46.93 -52.09
N HIS A 7 -4.85 48.26 -52.13
CA HIS A 7 -4.84 49.25 -51.04
C HIS A 7 -3.54 50.02 -50.78
N SER A 8 -3.07 50.75 -51.79
CA SER A 8 -2.32 52.01 -51.60
C SER A 8 -3.06 53.17 -52.28
N SER A 9 -4.04 53.74 -51.59
CA SER A 9 -4.51 55.12 -51.72
C SER A 9 -5.74 55.30 -50.83
N PHE A 10 -5.54 55.68 -49.57
CA PHE A 10 -6.62 56.24 -48.78
C PHE A 10 -6.77 57.71 -49.18
N THR A 11 -7.90 58.06 -49.78
CA THR A 11 -8.25 59.46 -49.97
C THR A 11 -8.63 60.06 -48.61
N ALA A 12 -8.38 61.36 -48.40
CA ALA A 12 -8.77 62.03 -47.14
C ALA A 12 -10.27 61.93 -46.84
N ALA A 13 -11.10 61.65 -47.85
CA ALA A 13 -12.53 61.40 -47.72
C ALA A 13 -12.87 60.02 -47.10
N GLU A 14 -12.02 59.00 -47.28
CA GLU A 14 -12.23 57.65 -46.75
C GLU A 14 -11.85 57.54 -45.26
N LEU A 15 -10.90 58.36 -44.80
CA LEU A 15 -10.51 58.45 -43.38
C LEU A 15 -11.54 59.22 -42.51
N LEU A 16 -12.47 59.94 -43.14
CA LEU A 16 -13.59 60.64 -42.49
C LEU A 16 -14.84 59.76 -42.31
N LEU A 17 -14.84 58.53 -42.83
CA LEU A 17 -15.96 57.59 -42.75
C LEU A 17 -15.86 56.59 -41.59
N ASP A 18 -14.72 56.54 -40.88
CA ASP A 18 -14.56 55.70 -39.68
C ASP A 18 -14.96 56.49 -38.42
N SER A 19 -16.08 56.09 -37.80
CA SER A 19 -16.60 56.71 -36.58
C SER A 19 -15.69 56.57 -35.35
N CYS A 20 -14.69 55.70 -35.43
CA CYS A 20 -13.72 55.44 -34.36
C CYS A 20 -12.41 56.22 -34.54
N ALA A 21 -12.17 56.86 -35.69
CA ALA A 21 -10.99 57.67 -35.92
C ALA A 21 -11.05 58.97 -35.11
N SER A 22 -10.14 59.14 -34.14
CA SER A 22 -10.11 60.38 -33.35
C SER A 22 -9.76 61.58 -34.25
N LYS A 23 -10.35 62.75 -33.97
CA LYS A 23 -10.11 64.01 -34.72
C LYS A 23 -8.62 64.32 -34.94
N MET A 24 -7.76 63.84 -34.05
CA MET A 24 -6.31 64.04 -34.10
C MET A 24 -5.62 63.19 -35.18
N VAL A 25 -6.10 61.97 -35.43
CA VAL A 25 -5.55 61.08 -36.47
C VAL A 25 -5.87 61.62 -37.86
N SER A 26 -7.10 62.09 -38.06
CA SER A 26 -7.50 62.76 -39.31
C SER A 26 -6.71 64.07 -39.53
N ALA A 27 -6.48 64.86 -38.48
CA ALA A 27 -5.67 66.08 -38.57
C ALA A 27 -4.20 65.79 -38.90
N THR A 28 -3.64 64.72 -38.33
CA THR A 28 -2.24 64.31 -38.59
C THR A 28 -2.08 63.78 -40.01
N TYR A 29 -3.02 62.96 -40.49
CA TYR A 29 -2.99 62.46 -41.86
C TYR A 29 -3.08 63.59 -42.90
N ASP A 30 -3.99 64.55 -42.68
CA ASP A 30 -4.13 65.70 -43.59
C ASP A 30 -2.86 66.57 -43.61
N LEU A 31 -2.23 66.76 -42.44
CA LEU A 31 -0.96 67.47 -42.32
C LEU A 31 0.19 66.74 -43.04
N LEU A 32 0.31 65.42 -42.87
CA LEU A 32 1.28 64.58 -43.57
C LEU A 32 1.06 64.58 -45.10
N CYS A 33 -0.20 64.58 -45.56
CA CYS A 33 -0.54 64.72 -46.97
C CYS A 33 -0.17 66.10 -47.54
N ARG A 34 -0.22 67.16 -46.74
CA ARG A 34 0.23 68.51 -47.14
C ARG A 34 1.74 68.62 -47.20
N PHE A 35 2.47 67.98 -46.26
CA PHE A 35 3.93 67.85 -46.35
C PHE A 35 4.36 67.04 -47.58
N ALA A 36 3.71 65.91 -47.85
CA ALA A 36 4.03 65.08 -49.01
C ALA A 36 3.76 65.77 -50.37
N LYS A 37 3.05 66.90 -50.37
CA LYS A 37 2.77 67.75 -51.55
C LYS A 37 3.59 69.06 -51.55
N ASP A 38 4.53 69.22 -50.61
CA ASP A 38 5.34 70.43 -50.40
C ASP A 38 4.52 71.72 -50.21
N ILE A 39 3.30 71.61 -49.67
CA ILE A 39 2.40 72.75 -49.43
C ILE A 39 2.77 73.48 -48.13
N GLU A 40 3.23 72.74 -47.13
CA GLU A 40 3.73 73.24 -45.83
C GLU A 40 5.12 72.63 -45.57
N SER A 41 5.98 73.31 -44.80
CA SER A 41 7.31 72.80 -44.45
C SER A 41 7.26 71.99 -43.14
N LEU A 42 8.03 70.91 -43.06
CA LEU A 42 8.25 70.13 -41.83
C LEU A 42 8.87 70.95 -40.69
N ASP A 43 9.49 72.09 -41.02
CA ASP A 43 10.07 73.02 -40.05
C ASP A 43 9.06 74.06 -39.51
N ASP A 44 7.76 73.99 -39.90
CA ASP A 44 6.72 74.86 -39.33
C ASP A 44 6.51 74.51 -37.83
N PRO A 45 6.55 75.50 -36.91
CA PRO A 45 6.35 75.26 -35.48
C PRO A 45 5.06 74.48 -35.12
N ARG A 46 3.99 74.62 -35.92
CA ARG A 46 2.74 73.87 -35.71
C ARG A 46 2.86 72.39 -36.08
N ALA A 47 3.74 72.04 -37.02
CA ALA A 47 4.04 70.65 -37.38
C ALA A 47 4.72 69.90 -36.23
N LEU A 48 5.71 70.56 -35.63
CA LEU A 48 6.50 70.02 -34.53
C LEU A 48 5.66 69.81 -33.27
N GLU A 49 4.70 70.69 -32.97
CA GLU A 49 3.76 70.52 -31.85
C GLU A 49 2.84 69.30 -32.03
N VAL A 50 2.31 69.07 -33.23
CA VAL A 50 1.43 67.92 -33.50
C VAL A 50 2.20 66.61 -33.42
N ILE A 51 3.44 66.57 -33.94
CA ILE A 51 4.32 65.39 -33.86
C ILE A 51 4.68 65.08 -32.41
N ALA A 52 5.06 66.10 -31.62
CA ALA A 52 5.40 65.92 -30.20
C ALA A 52 4.20 65.42 -29.36
N ALA A 53 2.99 65.91 -29.65
CA ALA A 53 1.77 65.43 -28.98
C ALA A 53 1.41 63.98 -29.31
N LEU A 54 1.73 63.53 -30.53
CA LEU A 54 1.56 62.14 -30.97
C LEU A 54 2.58 61.21 -30.33
N GLU A 55 3.83 61.63 -30.27
CA GLU A 55 4.93 60.89 -29.66
C GLU A 55 4.70 60.69 -28.14
N ALA A 56 4.17 61.69 -27.45
CA ALA A 56 3.79 61.59 -26.04
C ALA A 56 2.69 60.54 -25.78
N ARG A 57 1.65 60.47 -26.64
CA ARG A 57 0.58 59.47 -26.49
C ARG A 57 1.00 58.06 -26.90
N LEU A 58 1.91 57.93 -27.87
CA LEU A 58 2.53 56.64 -28.22
C LEU A 58 3.37 56.10 -27.05
N LYS A 59 4.09 56.99 -26.35
CA LYS A 59 4.80 56.63 -25.10
C LYS A 59 3.84 56.18 -23.99
N ASP A 60 2.72 56.86 -23.77
CA ASP A 60 1.72 56.47 -22.77
C ASP A 60 1.01 55.14 -23.12
N ALA A 61 0.91 54.79 -24.41
CA ALA A 61 0.31 53.54 -24.87
C ALA A 61 1.31 52.36 -24.94
N SER A 62 2.62 52.60 -24.79
CA SER A 62 3.68 51.58 -24.85
C SER A 62 3.42 50.35 -23.97
N PRO A 63 2.96 50.49 -22.71
CA PRO A 63 2.71 49.33 -21.85
C PRO A 63 1.61 48.40 -22.38
N ALA A 64 0.63 48.96 -23.12
CA ALA A 64 -0.44 48.18 -23.73
C ALA A 64 0.06 47.40 -24.96
N PHE A 65 0.96 47.98 -25.75
CA PHE A 65 1.61 47.27 -26.87
C PHE A 65 2.52 46.14 -26.38
N ASP A 66 3.27 46.36 -25.29
CA ASP A 66 4.09 45.32 -24.67
C ASP A 66 3.21 44.17 -24.15
N TYR A 67 2.08 44.50 -23.52
CA TYR A 67 1.11 43.49 -23.06
C TYR A 67 0.45 42.71 -24.23
N ILE A 68 0.12 43.39 -25.33
CA ILE A 68 -0.44 42.74 -26.52
C ILE A 68 0.59 41.79 -27.17
N ASN A 69 1.86 42.18 -27.24
CA ASN A 69 2.92 41.32 -27.77
C ASN A 69 3.13 40.06 -26.91
N VAL A 70 3.04 40.20 -25.57
CA VAL A 70 3.08 39.05 -24.65
C VAL A 70 1.89 38.13 -24.89
N LEU A 71 0.68 38.69 -25.02
CA LEU A 71 -0.53 37.90 -25.32
C LEU A 71 -0.46 37.20 -26.69
N GLU A 72 0.16 37.80 -27.70
CA GLU A 72 0.36 37.15 -29.00
C GLU A 72 1.33 35.97 -28.94
N GLU A 73 2.40 36.07 -28.15
CA GLU A 73 3.34 34.97 -27.96
C GLU A 73 2.72 33.84 -27.12
N GLU A 74 1.96 34.17 -26.07
CA GLU A 74 1.17 33.20 -25.31
C GLU A 74 0.13 32.49 -26.18
N ARG A 75 -0.58 33.24 -27.05
CA ARG A 75 -1.52 32.69 -28.02
C ARG A 75 -0.83 31.71 -28.96
N ARG A 76 0.37 32.03 -29.45
CA ARG A 76 1.14 31.17 -30.37
C ARG A 76 1.56 29.86 -29.71
N VAL A 77 2.01 29.90 -28.45
CA VAL A 77 2.35 28.69 -27.66
C VAL A 77 1.11 27.83 -27.40
N LEU A 78 -0.03 28.44 -27.04
CA LEU A 78 -1.29 27.73 -26.84
C LEU A 78 -1.77 27.03 -28.12
N TRP A 79 -1.68 27.69 -29.28
CA TRP A 79 -2.04 27.07 -30.56
C TRP A 79 -1.17 25.87 -30.92
N GLN A 80 0.11 25.91 -30.56
CA GLN A 80 1.03 24.79 -30.80
C GLN A 80 0.67 23.58 -29.91
N ALA A 81 0.30 23.83 -28.65
CA ALA A 81 -0.16 22.79 -27.73
C ALA A 81 -1.53 22.20 -28.11
N VAL A 82 -2.44 23.01 -28.66
CA VAL A 82 -3.74 22.52 -29.19
C VAL A 82 -3.51 21.61 -30.39
N ALA A 83 -2.62 21.98 -31.32
CA ALA A 83 -2.30 21.15 -32.48
C ALA A 83 -1.71 19.78 -32.10
N GLU A 84 -0.86 19.70 -31.07
CA GLU A 84 -0.34 18.43 -30.56
C GLU A 84 -1.45 17.57 -29.92
N ARG A 85 -2.37 18.19 -29.17
CA ARG A 85 -3.50 17.49 -28.55
C ARG A 85 -4.50 16.96 -29.58
N ASP A 86 -4.78 17.72 -30.63
CA ASP A 86 -5.65 17.27 -31.73
C ASP A 86 -5.05 16.05 -32.44
N GLY A 87 -3.72 16.01 -32.60
CA GLY A 87 -3.00 14.83 -33.11
C GLY A 87 -3.15 13.60 -32.19
N GLN A 88 -3.05 13.78 -30.88
CA GLN A 88 -3.26 12.70 -29.91
C GLN A 88 -4.71 12.21 -29.91
N ILE A 89 -5.70 13.10 -29.96
CA ILE A 89 -7.13 12.76 -30.03
C ILE A 89 -7.43 11.94 -31.29
N SER A 90 -6.85 12.32 -32.43
CA SER A 90 -7.00 11.56 -33.68
C SER A 90 -6.48 10.12 -33.55
N SER A 91 -5.31 9.93 -32.92
CA SER A 91 -4.74 8.61 -32.68
C SER A 91 -5.58 7.76 -31.71
N LEU A 92 -6.17 8.38 -30.69
CA LEU A 92 -7.04 7.71 -29.72
C LEU A 92 -8.37 7.30 -30.33
N ASN A 93 -8.95 8.13 -31.19
CA ASN A 93 -10.18 7.80 -31.92
C ASN A 93 -9.98 6.61 -32.87
N GLN A 94 -8.82 6.54 -33.53
CA GLN A 94 -8.46 5.38 -34.36
C GLN A 94 -8.38 4.09 -33.53
N ALA A 95 -7.70 4.13 -32.38
CA ALA A 95 -7.64 2.99 -31.45
C ALA A 95 -8.99 2.62 -30.82
N GLY A 96 -9.90 3.59 -30.66
CA GLY A 96 -11.28 3.37 -30.23
C GLY A 96 -12.08 2.58 -31.27
N THR A 97 -11.94 2.96 -32.54
CA THR A 97 -12.65 2.31 -33.66
C THR A 97 -12.20 0.85 -33.82
N GLU A 98 -10.90 0.57 -33.69
CA GLU A 98 -10.36 -0.81 -33.73
C GLU A 98 -10.87 -1.69 -32.57
N ARG A 99 -11.13 -1.10 -31.39
CA ARG A 99 -11.71 -1.82 -30.24
C ARG A 99 -13.19 -2.08 -30.42
N ASP A 100 -13.94 -1.14 -30.99
CA ASP A 100 -15.36 -1.31 -31.27
C ASP A 100 -15.61 -2.44 -32.28
N ASP A 101 -14.74 -2.59 -33.28
CA ASP A 101 -14.75 -3.72 -34.22
C ASP A 101 -14.49 -5.06 -33.52
N GLN A 102 -13.55 -5.11 -32.56
CA GLN A 102 -13.29 -6.32 -31.76
C GLN A 102 -14.47 -6.67 -30.85
N ILE A 103 -15.12 -5.69 -30.24
CA ILE A 103 -16.30 -5.88 -29.40
C ILE A 103 -17.47 -6.44 -30.22
N SER A 104 -17.66 -5.96 -31.45
CA SER A 104 -18.68 -6.47 -32.37
C SER A 104 -18.48 -7.95 -32.70
N ILE A 105 -17.24 -8.36 -32.95
CA ILE A 105 -16.87 -9.77 -33.23
C ILE A 105 -17.12 -10.65 -32.00
N LEU A 106 -16.76 -10.17 -30.80
CA LEU A 106 -16.99 -10.89 -29.54
C LEU A 106 -18.48 -11.07 -29.24
N ASN A 107 -19.29 -10.04 -29.49
CA ASN A 107 -20.75 -10.11 -29.29
C ASN A 107 -21.42 -11.14 -30.22
N LEU A 108 -20.93 -11.28 -31.46
CA LEU A 108 -21.38 -12.33 -32.39
C LEU A 108 -21.08 -13.74 -31.86
N ALA A 109 -19.90 -13.94 -31.27
CA ALA A 109 -19.50 -15.23 -30.70
C ALA A 109 -20.27 -15.59 -29.41
N VAL A 110 -20.67 -14.59 -28.62
CA VAL A 110 -21.53 -14.78 -27.45
C VAL A 110 -22.93 -15.21 -27.87
N ALA A 111 -23.51 -14.56 -28.88
CA ALA A 111 -24.83 -14.92 -29.40
C ALA A 111 -24.88 -16.36 -29.95
N GLU A 112 -23.80 -16.83 -30.60
CA GLU A 112 -23.70 -18.21 -31.09
C GLU A 112 -23.64 -19.22 -29.93
N ARG A 113 -22.93 -18.89 -28.85
CA ARG A 113 -22.85 -19.73 -27.64
C ARG A 113 -24.17 -19.79 -26.88
N ASP A 114 -24.90 -18.69 -26.80
CA ASP A 114 -26.22 -18.67 -26.16
C ASP A 114 -27.23 -19.56 -26.90
N GLY A 115 -27.14 -19.60 -28.25
CA GLY A 115 -27.90 -20.55 -29.07
C GLY A 115 -27.55 -22.02 -28.75
N GLN A 116 -26.27 -22.34 -28.58
CA GLN A 116 -25.82 -23.70 -28.21
C GLN A 116 -26.29 -24.09 -26.81
N ILE A 117 -26.20 -23.18 -25.83
CA ILE A 117 -26.67 -23.41 -24.46
C ILE A 117 -28.18 -23.69 -24.45
N SER A 118 -28.96 -22.93 -25.21
CA SER A 118 -30.40 -23.16 -25.34
C SER A 118 -30.71 -24.56 -25.89
N SER A 119 -29.97 -25.02 -26.90
CA SER A 119 -30.15 -26.37 -27.47
C SER A 119 -29.77 -27.49 -26.49
N LEU A 120 -28.72 -27.29 -25.68
CA LEU A 120 -28.31 -28.26 -24.66
C LEU A 120 -29.34 -28.34 -23.52
N ASN A 121 -29.88 -27.20 -23.09
CA ASN A 121 -30.90 -27.17 -22.06
C ASN A 121 -32.20 -27.88 -22.51
N GLN A 122 -32.55 -27.77 -23.79
CA GLN A 122 -33.66 -28.54 -24.36
C GLN A 122 -33.40 -30.05 -24.33
N ALA A 123 -32.19 -30.50 -24.67
CA ALA A 123 -31.81 -31.91 -24.63
C ALA A 123 -31.74 -32.49 -23.20
N VAL A 124 -31.35 -31.67 -22.22
CA VAL A 124 -31.37 -32.03 -20.79
C VAL A 124 -32.80 -32.21 -20.31
N ASN A 125 -33.71 -31.29 -20.63
CA ASN A 125 -35.12 -31.42 -20.27
C ASN A 125 -35.78 -32.67 -20.90
N GLU A 126 -35.44 -33.03 -22.13
CA GLU A 126 -35.91 -34.28 -22.75
C GLU A 126 -35.37 -35.53 -22.04
N ARG A 127 -34.11 -35.50 -21.61
CA ARG A 127 -33.48 -36.59 -20.85
C ARG A 127 -34.07 -36.73 -19.45
N ASP A 128 -34.37 -35.64 -18.77
CA ASP A 128 -34.99 -35.65 -17.45
C ASP A 128 -36.43 -36.18 -17.50
N GLY A 129 -37.16 -35.88 -18.58
CA GLY A 129 -38.45 -36.51 -18.89
C GLY A 129 -38.35 -38.04 -19.07
N GLN A 130 -37.30 -38.52 -19.75
CA GLN A 130 -37.04 -39.96 -19.92
C GLN A 130 -36.61 -40.64 -18.60
N ILE A 131 -35.83 -39.96 -17.77
CA ILE A 131 -35.42 -40.47 -16.46
C ILE A 131 -36.62 -40.60 -15.53
N SER A 132 -37.53 -39.62 -15.55
CA SER A 132 -38.76 -39.66 -14.77
C SER A 132 -39.66 -40.85 -15.17
N SER A 133 -39.84 -41.09 -16.46
CA SER A 133 -40.63 -42.23 -16.95
C SER A 133 -39.99 -43.59 -16.64
N LEU A 134 -38.66 -43.69 -16.72
CA LEU A 134 -37.93 -44.91 -16.36
C LEU A 134 -37.94 -45.18 -14.85
N ASN A 135 -37.89 -44.14 -14.02
CA ASN A 135 -37.98 -44.28 -12.56
C ASN A 135 -39.39 -44.73 -12.14
N GLN A 136 -40.43 -44.22 -12.81
CA GLN A 136 -41.80 -44.70 -12.61
C GLN A 136 -41.92 -46.19 -12.98
N ALA A 137 -41.41 -46.59 -14.15
CA ALA A 137 -41.40 -47.98 -14.59
C ALA A 137 -40.57 -48.91 -13.66
N ALA A 138 -39.46 -48.41 -13.13
CA ALA A 138 -38.64 -49.15 -12.16
C ALA A 138 -39.34 -49.30 -10.80
N ALA A 139 -40.11 -48.31 -10.36
CA ALA A 139 -40.91 -48.39 -9.14
C ALA A 139 -42.06 -49.40 -9.30
N ASP A 140 -42.69 -49.45 -10.48
CA ASP A 140 -43.75 -50.40 -10.80
C ASP A 140 -43.21 -51.84 -10.89
N ALA A 141 -42.08 -52.03 -11.58
CA ALA A 141 -41.43 -53.34 -11.66
C ALA A 141 -40.93 -53.85 -10.30
N ARG A 142 -40.50 -52.94 -9.39
CA ARG A 142 -40.12 -53.31 -8.02
C ARG A 142 -41.33 -53.75 -7.18
N ARG A 143 -42.51 -53.14 -7.39
CA ARG A 143 -43.76 -53.56 -6.74
C ARG A 143 -44.20 -54.95 -7.21
N GLU A 144 -44.12 -55.23 -8.50
CA GLU A 144 -44.39 -56.57 -9.03
C GLU A 144 -43.37 -57.61 -8.55
N LEU A 145 -42.08 -57.27 -8.56
CA LEU A 145 -41.03 -58.17 -8.11
C LEU A 145 -41.16 -58.50 -6.61
N ALA A 146 -41.53 -57.53 -5.78
CA ALA A 146 -41.78 -57.76 -4.36
C ALA A 146 -42.94 -58.75 -4.13
N GLN A 147 -44.01 -58.67 -4.94
CA GLN A 147 -45.12 -59.63 -4.88
C GLN A 147 -44.70 -61.04 -5.33
N VAL A 148 -43.87 -61.15 -6.38
CA VAL A 148 -43.36 -62.44 -6.86
C VAL A 148 -42.38 -63.07 -5.87
N LEU A 149 -41.49 -62.28 -5.25
CA LEU A 149 -40.51 -62.73 -4.27
C LEU A 149 -41.15 -63.19 -2.94
N ALA A 150 -42.32 -62.63 -2.60
CA ALA A 150 -43.11 -63.07 -1.45
C ALA A 150 -43.91 -64.37 -1.71
N SER A 151 -44.01 -64.83 -2.96
CA SER A 151 -44.79 -66.01 -3.32
C SER A 151 -44.11 -67.33 -2.89
N LYS A 152 -44.91 -68.31 -2.46
CA LYS A 152 -44.42 -69.61 -1.93
C LYS A 152 -43.60 -70.41 -2.95
N SER A 153 -43.81 -70.21 -4.26
CA SER A 153 -43.08 -70.90 -5.33
C SER A 153 -41.62 -70.44 -5.47
N TRP A 154 -41.32 -69.17 -5.15
CA TRP A 154 -39.99 -68.59 -5.30
C TRP A 154 -39.02 -69.02 -4.18
N ARG A 155 -39.54 -69.30 -2.99
CA ARG A 155 -38.74 -69.75 -1.83
C ARG A 155 -38.28 -71.20 -1.96
N ILE A 156 -39.08 -72.05 -2.61
CA ILE A 156 -38.82 -73.50 -2.74
C ILE A 156 -37.83 -73.81 -3.89
N THR A 157 -37.85 -73.03 -4.98
CA THR A 157 -37.01 -73.28 -6.17
C THR A 157 -35.64 -72.60 -6.13
N LYS A 158 -35.31 -71.93 -5.01
CA LYS A 158 -34.07 -71.16 -4.79
C LYS A 158 -32.78 -71.98 -4.98
N PRO A 159 -32.67 -73.26 -4.55
CA PRO A 159 -31.44 -74.06 -4.73
C PRO A 159 -31.22 -74.48 -6.19
N LEU A 160 -32.28 -74.87 -6.90
CA LEU A 160 -32.24 -75.32 -8.30
C LEU A 160 -31.91 -74.19 -9.30
N ARG A 161 -32.20 -72.94 -8.92
CA ARG A 161 -31.88 -71.76 -9.73
C ARG A 161 -30.45 -71.26 -9.54
N PHE A 162 -29.82 -71.60 -8.41
CA PHE A 162 -28.41 -71.33 -8.16
C PHE A 162 -27.52 -72.22 -9.02
N SER A 163 -27.84 -73.52 -9.12
CA SER A 163 -27.11 -74.49 -9.93
C SER A 163 -27.26 -74.25 -11.45
N ARG A 164 -28.40 -73.73 -11.91
CA ARG A 164 -28.58 -73.33 -13.33
C ARG A 164 -27.77 -72.08 -13.73
N ARG A 165 -27.44 -71.21 -12.76
CA ARG A 165 -26.70 -69.95 -12.99
C ARG A 165 -25.19 -70.16 -13.15
N VAL A 166 -24.67 -71.28 -12.66
CA VAL A 166 -23.24 -71.64 -12.74
C VAL A 166 -22.91 -72.34 -14.06
N ALA A 167 -23.88 -72.97 -14.71
CA ALA A 167 -23.66 -73.78 -15.92
C ALA A 167 -23.77 -73.02 -17.25
N LEU A 168 -24.23 -71.76 -17.27
CA LEU A 168 -24.56 -71.04 -18.52
C LEU A 168 -24.10 -69.57 -18.51
N SER A 169 -22.79 -69.33 -18.55
CA SER A 169 -22.22 -68.15 -19.24
C SER A 169 -20.70 -68.23 -19.37
N GLN A 170 -20.23 -68.37 -20.60
CA GLN A 170 -18.85 -68.25 -21.06
C GLN A 170 -18.38 -66.76 -21.16
N PRO A 171 -17.10 -66.44 -21.39
CA PRO A 171 -16.28 -65.79 -20.35
C PRO A 171 -15.63 -64.48 -20.82
N TYR A 172 -16.41 -63.44 -21.17
CA TYR A 172 -15.82 -62.17 -21.62
C TYR A 172 -16.46 -60.88 -21.09
N VAL A 173 -17.49 -60.98 -20.24
CA VAL A 173 -18.15 -59.81 -19.61
C VAL A 173 -18.05 -59.84 -18.07
N ALA A 174 -17.73 -61.00 -17.47
CA ALA A 174 -17.57 -61.15 -16.01
C ALA A 174 -16.32 -60.45 -15.46
N THR A 175 -15.24 -60.37 -16.23
CA THR A 175 -13.99 -59.69 -15.85
C THR A 175 -14.17 -58.18 -15.71
N ARG A 176 -15.15 -57.57 -16.39
CA ARG A 176 -15.36 -56.12 -16.34
C ARG A 176 -16.24 -55.65 -15.17
N ARG A 177 -17.13 -56.52 -14.67
CA ARG A 177 -18.00 -56.23 -13.50
C ARG A 177 -17.31 -56.56 -12.17
N ALA A 178 -16.43 -57.56 -12.14
CA ALA A 178 -15.64 -57.88 -10.94
C ALA A 178 -14.62 -56.77 -10.58
N LEU A 179 -14.18 -55.98 -11.57
CA LEU A 179 -13.17 -54.93 -11.41
C LEU A 179 -13.70 -53.59 -10.90
N SER A 180 -15.01 -53.33 -10.80
CA SER A 180 -15.50 -52.05 -10.23
C SER A 180 -15.86 -52.14 -8.76
N ASP A 181 -16.46 -53.26 -8.33
CA ASP A 181 -17.10 -53.32 -7.02
C ASP A 181 -16.14 -53.89 -5.95
N ASN A 182 -15.21 -54.78 -6.33
CA ASN A 182 -14.21 -55.34 -5.40
C ASN A 182 -12.84 -54.66 -5.46
N SER A 183 -12.54 -53.86 -6.49
CA SER A 183 -11.23 -53.21 -6.66
C SER A 183 -10.98 -52.09 -5.65
N ARG A 184 -12.01 -51.38 -5.18
CA ARG A 184 -11.87 -50.34 -4.15
C ARG A 184 -11.52 -50.93 -2.78
N ALA A 185 -12.10 -52.07 -2.43
CA ALA A 185 -11.81 -52.76 -1.18
C ALA A 185 -10.37 -53.30 -1.18
N LEU A 186 -9.95 -53.95 -2.28
CA LEU A 186 -8.56 -54.40 -2.49
C LEU A 186 -7.56 -53.23 -2.57
N TRP A 187 -7.92 -52.12 -3.22
CA TRP A 187 -7.09 -50.92 -3.29
C TRP A 187 -6.89 -50.24 -1.94
N ARG A 188 -7.92 -50.26 -1.07
CA ARG A 188 -7.81 -49.77 0.31
C ARG A 188 -7.00 -50.73 1.19
N ALA A 189 -7.18 -52.04 1.03
CA ALA A 189 -6.48 -53.09 1.79
C ALA A 189 -5.00 -53.29 1.40
N LEU A 190 -4.53 -52.75 0.28
CA LEU A 190 -3.12 -52.80 -0.13
C LEU A 190 -2.21 -52.08 0.89
N PRO A 191 -1.15 -52.73 1.43
CA PRO A 191 -0.30 -52.20 2.49
C PRO A 191 0.82 -51.32 1.89
N ILE A 192 0.42 -50.29 1.15
CA ILE A 192 1.33 -49.29 0.56
C ILE A 192 0.80 -47.90 0.88
N SER A 193 1.71 -46.94 1.08
CA SER A 193 1.36 -45.58 1.50
C SER A 193 0.46 -44.88 0.48
N PHE A 194 -0.30 -43.89 0.96
CA PHE A 194 -1.23 -43.14 0.14
C PHE A 194 -0.53 -42.45 -1.06
N GLU A 195 0.68 -41.94 -0.87
CA GLU A 195 1.50 -41.35 -1.93
C GLU A 195 1.89 -42.36 -3.01
N SER A 196 2.33 -43.57 -2.63
CA SER A 196 2.66 -44.62 -3.60
C SER A 196 1.43 -45.07 -4.38
N LYS A 197 0.27 -45.15 -3.72
CA LYS A 197 -1.03 -45.40 -4.39
C LYS A 197 -1.37 -44.27 -5.37
N LYS A 198 -1.15 -42.99 -5.01
CA LYS A 198 -1.41 -41.84 -5.88
C LYS A 198 -0.49 -41.82 -7.11
N LYS A 199 0.82 -41.98 -6.94
CA LYS A 199 1.78 -42.07 -8.05
C LYS A 199 1.49 -43.26 -8.97
N LEU A 200 1.15 -44.43 -8.42
CA LEU A 200 0.77 -45.60 -9.21
C LEU A 200 -0.50 -45.33 -10.03
N LYS A 201 -1.51 -44.68 -9.43
CA LYS A 201 -2.76 -44.30 -10.09
C LYS A 201 -2.55 -43.27 -11.19
N GLU A 202 -1.73 -42.24 -10.96
CA GLU A 202 -1.38 -41.23 -11.96
C GLU A 202 -0.56 -41.82 -13.10
N THR A 203 0.40 -42.71 -12.81
CA THR A 203 1.21 -43.40 -13.82
C THR A 203 0.34 -44.31 -14.67
N LEU A 204 -0.60 -45.06 -14.07
CA LEU A 204 -1.55 -45.91 -14.79
C LEU A 204 -2.50 -45.09 -15.67
N PHE A 205 -2.95 -43.92 -15.21
CA PHE A 205 -3.81 -43.03 -15.99
C PHE A 205 -3.04 -42.36 -17.14
N LYS A 206 -1.76 -42.00 -16.95
CA LYS A 206 -0.90 -41.47 -18.03
C LYS A 206 -0.51 -42.53 -19.07
N THR A 207 -0.19 -43.74 -18.64
CA THR A 207 0.35 -44.81 -19.51
C THR A 207 -0.73 -45.63 -20.20
N LEU A 208 -1.91 -45.79 -19.60
CA LEU A 208 -3.02 -46.59 -20.15
C LEU A 208 -4.34 -45.79 -20.27
N PRO A 209 -4.34 -44.59 -20.89
CA PRO A 209 -5.49 -43.70 -20.89
C PRO A 209 -6.73 -44.33 -21.55
N ARG A 210 -6.56 -45.16 -22.59
CA ARG A 210 -7.68 -45.87 -23.25
C ARG A 210 -8.36 -46.91 -22.35
N VAL A 211 -7.63 -47.46 -21.37
CA VAL A 211 -8.16 -48.46 -20.43
C VAL A 211 -8.96 -47.81 -19.31
N PHE A 212 -8.63 -46.58 -18.91
CA PHE A 212 -9.26 -45.91 -17.77
C PHE A 212 -10.23 -44.78 -18.15
N ARG A 213 -10.27 -44.39 -19.44
CA ARG A 213 -11.12 -43.35 -20.05
C ARG A 213 -12.63 -43.46 -19.79
N TRP A 214 -13.13 -44.57 -19.26
CA TRP A 214 -14.54 -44.75 -18.90
C TRP A 214 -14.80 -44.60 -17.39
N SER A 215 -13.76 -44.49 -16.57
CA SER A 215 -13.89 -44.40 -15.12
C SER A 215 -14.04 -42.93 -14.68
N LYS A 216 -14.98 -42.66 -13.76
CA LYS A 216 -15.15 -41.31 -13.15
C LYS A 216 -13.85 -40.78 -12.54
N ALA A 217 -12.99 -41.66 -12.02
CA ALA A 217 -11.70 -41.29 -11.45
C ALA A 217 -10.69 -40.80 -12.50
N TYR A 218 -10.68 -41.39 -13.70
CA TYR A 218 -9.86 -40.90 -14.81
C TYR A 218 -10.42 -39.61 -15.40
N HIS A 219 -11.75 -39.47 -15.52
CA HIS A 219 -12.35 -38.21 -16.01
C HIS A 219 -12.09 -37.04 -15.06
N ALA A 220 -12.22 -37.24 -13.74
CA ALA A 220 -11.88 -36.22 -12.76
C ALA A 220 -10.39 -35.88 -12.79
N TRP A 221 -9.51 -36.88 -12.93
CA TRP A 221 -8.07 -36.66 -13.08
C TRP A 221 -7.72 -35.93 -14.39
N SER A 222 -8.30 -36.35 -15.53
CA SER A 222 -8.10 -35.74 -16.85
C SER A 222 -8.63 -34.31 -16.95
N ALA A 223 -9.73 -33.99 -16.26
CA ALA A 223 -10.26 -32.63 -16.18
C ALA A 223 -9.36 -31.70 -15.35
N PHE A 224 -8.63 -32.25 -14.37
CA PHE A 224 -7.64 -31.52 -13.58
C PHE A 224 -6.29 -31.36 -14.29
N THR A 225 -5.96 -32.23 -15.26
CA THR A 225 -4.67 -32.23 -15.97
C THR A 225 -4.75 -31.74 -17.43
N ALA A 226 -5.93 -31.37 -17.93
CA ALA A 226 -6.07 -30.75 -19.26
C ALA A 226 -5.58 -29.30 -19.20
N PRO A 227 -4.73 -28.83 -20.13
CA PRO A 227 -4.25 -27.46 -20.12
C PRO A 227 -5.39 -26.53 -20.53
N ILE A 228 -5.88 -25.74 -19.59
CA ILE A 228 -6.77 -24.62 -19.85
C ILE A 228 -5.90 -23.36 -19.86
N ASN A 229 -5.88 -22.66 -21.00
CA ASN A 229 -5.29 -21.33 -21.13
C ASN A 229 -6.09 -20.32 -20.29
N TYR A 230 -5.69 -20.18 -19.04
CA TYR A 230 -5.92 -18.99 -18.22
C TYR A 230 -4.64 -18.16 -18.26
N SER A 231 -4.73 -16.89 -18.65
CA SER A 231 -3.68 -15.92 -18.34
C SER A 231 -3.65 -15.74 -16.82
N PRO A 232 -2.53 -16.04 -16.13
CA PRO A 232 -2.45 -15.87 -14.69
C PRO A 232 -2.27 -14.39 -14.37
N ILE A 233 -3.24 -13.82 -13.66
CA ILE A 233 -2.98 -12.66 -12.81
C ILE A 233 -2.15 -13.20 -11.64
N THR A 234 -0.87 -12.89 -11.65
CA THR A 234 0.06 -13.12 -10.54
C THR A 234 -0.32 -12.25 -9.35
N ASN A 235 -0.15 -12.80 -8.14
CA ASN A 235 -0.36 -12.19 -6.81
C ASN A 235 -1.73 -12.42 -6.14
N VAL A 236 -2.02 -13.66 -5.72
CA VAL A 236 -3.04 -13.92 -4.66
C VAL A 236 -2.60 -14.99 -3.65
N GLN A 237 -1.33 -15.43 -3.61
CA GLN A 237 -0.93 -16.55 -2.73
C GLN A 237 -0.16 -16.21 -1.45
N ASP A 238 0.15 -14.94 -1.16
CA ASP A 238 0.74 -14.56 0.12
C ASP A 238 -0.28 -13.82 1.01
N ARG A 239 -0.23 -14.15 2.31
CA ARG A 239 -0.90 -13.52 3.49
C ARG A 239 -1.95 -14.40 4.20
N VAL A 240 -1.56 -15.58 4.68
CA VAL A 240 -2.32 -16.32 5.71
C VAL A 240 -1.35 -16.89 6.73
N ALA A 241 -0.84 -16.04 7.63
CA ALA A 241 -0.16 -16.46 8.86
C ALA A 241 -0.49 -15.45 9.96
N LEU A 242 -1.24 -15.91 10.96
CA LEU A 242 -1.83 -15.13 12.05
C LEU A 242 -0.78 -14.79 13.12
N GLU A 243 -0.51 -13.49 13.24
CA GLU A 243 0.11 -12.80 14.37
C GLU A 243 -0.78 -12.95 15.60
N THR A 244 -0.24 -13.35 16.76
CA THR A 244 -0.94 -13.23 18.05
C THR A 244 0.00 -12.63 19.08
N GLY A 245 -0.02 -11.30 19.16
CA GLY A 245 0.78 -10.53 20.11
C GLY A 245 0.41 -9.05 20.08
N GLY A 246 -0.88 -8.74 20.17
CA GLY A 246 -1.39 -7.36 20.16
C GLY A 246 -2.90 -7.19 19.98
N GLU A 247 -3.68 -8.27 19.83
CA GLU A 247 -5.08 -8.19 19.38
C GLU A 247 -6.11 -7.95 20.51
N TYR A 248 -5.72 -8.03 21.78
CA TYR A 248 -6.63 -7.90 22.92
C TYR A 248 -6.97 -6.44 23.23
N VAL A 249 -8.26 -6.10 23.31
CA VAL A 249 -8.73 -4.75 23.68
C VAL A 249 -9.54 -4.81 24.98
N PRO A 250 -9.19 -4.03 26.03
CA PRO A 250 -9.99 -3.99 27.25
C PRO A 250 -11.28 -3.18 27.07
N LEU A 251 -12.24 -3.35 27.99
CA LEU A 251 -13.46 -2.55 28.03
C LEU A 251 -13.15 -1.06 28.16
N ILE A 252 -13.73 -0.25 27.29
CA ILE A 252 -13.59 1.21 27.32
C ILE A 252 -14.54 1.87 28.33
N LYS A 253 -14.13 3.01 28.87
CA LYS A 253 -14.94 3.83 29.80
C LYS A 253 -15.29 5.18 29.16
N VAL A 254 -16.07 5.14 28.09
CA VAL A 254 -16.51 6.34 27.34
C VAL A 254 -18.03 6.35 27.18
N ALA A 255 -18.60 7.48 26.76
CA ALA A 255 -20.01 7.57 26.44
C ALA A 255 -20.36 6.82 25.12
N PRO A 256 -21.60 6.31 24.97
CA PRO A 256 -22.14 5.85 23.69
C PRO A 256 -21.98 6.88 22.56
N LEU A 257 -22.01 6.42 21.30
CA LEU A 257 -21.94 7.33 20.14
C LEU A 257 -23.26 8.09 19.97
N ASP A 258 -23.20 9.42 19.97
CA ASP A 258 -24.38 10.30 19.81
C ASP A 258 -24.86 10.40 18.36
N GLN A 259 -23.93 10.42 17.39
CA GLN A 259 -24.22 10.47 15.96
C GLN A 259 -23.55 9.30 15.24
N LYS A 260 -24.28 8.66 14.33
CA LYS A 260 -23.84 7.47 13.60
C LYS A 260 -24.19 7.64 12.11
N PRO A 261 -23.28 7.28 11.18
CA PRO A 261 -23.52 7.42 9.75
C PRO A 261 -24.54 6.42 9.20
N ALA A 262 -24.74 5.29 9.88
CA ALA A 262 -25.71 4.25 9.57
C ALA A 262 -26.16 3.54 10.85
N LYS A 263 -27.36 2.93 10.82
CA LYS A 263 -27.91 2.15 11.93
C LYS A 263 -27.47 0.68 11.80
N LEU A 264 -26.73 0.16 12.79
CA LEU A 264 -26.30 -1.25 12.80
C LEU A 264 -27.32 -2.14 13.51
N ILE A 265 -27.74 -3.20 12.82
CA ILE A 265 -28.65 -4.22 13.35
C ILE A 265 -27.93 -5.56 13.37
N SER A 266 -27.76 -6.16 14.55
CA SER A 266 -27.09 -7.45 14.69
C SER A 266 -28.11 -8.57 14.84
N PHE A 267 -27.95 -9.69 14.11
CA PHE A 267 -28.78 -10.87 14.37
C PHE A 267 -28.50 -11.43 15.77
N TYR A 268 -29.54 -11.96 16.41
CA TYR A 268 -29.49 -12.36 17.81
C TYR A 268 -30.06 -13.76 17.98
N LEU A 269 -29.21 -14.68 18.44
CA LEU A 269 -29.53 -16.09 18.64
C LEU A 269 -30.11 -16.32 20.04
N PRO A 270 -31.34 -16.86 20.18
CA PRO A 270 -31.96 -17.07 21.49
C PRO A 270 -31.52 -18.37 22.19
N GLN A 271 -30.74 -19.25 21.57
CA GLN A 271 -30.46 -20.63 22.01
C GLN A 271 -29.41 -20.77 23.15
N PHE A 272 -29.41 -19.83 24.09
CA PHE A 272 -28.57 -19.86 25.30
C PHE A 272 -29.41 -20.07 26.57
N HIS A 273 -30.43 -20.91 26.46
CA HIS A 273 -31.26 -21.37 27.57
C HIS A 273 -31.85 -22.74 27.24
N VAL A 274 -32.18 -23.49 28.27
CA VAL A 274 -32.74 -24.85 28.15
C VAL A 274 -34.23 -24.76 27.82
N ILE A 275 -34.68 -25.63 26.90
CA ILE A 275 -36.09 -25.86 26.63
C ILE A 275 -36.36 -27.38 26.62
N PRO A 276 -37.57 -27.84 27.00
CA PRO A 276 -37.89 -29.26 27.07
C PRO A 276 -37.62 -30.03 25.78
N GLU A 277 -37.92 -29.43 24.63
CA GLU A 277 -37.69 -30.03 23.32
C GLU A 277 -36.21 -30.28 23.03
N ASN A 278 -35.34 -29.31 23.32
CA ASN A 278 -33.91 -29.49 23.07
C ASN A 278 -33.30 -30.54 24.00
N ASP A 279 -33.76 -30.61 25.26
CA ASP A 279 -33.33 -31.65 26.19
C ASP A 279 -33.74 -33.04 25.71
N GLU A 280 -34.95 -33.18 25.19
CA GLU A 280 -35.44 -34.43 24.59
C GLU A 280 -34.62 -34.83 23.35
N TRP A 281 -34.24 -33.87 22.51
CA TRP A 281 -33.57 -34.14 21.24
C TRP A 281 -32.05 -34.34 21.34
N TRP A 282 -31.39 -33.63 22.27
CA TRP A 282 -29.93 -33.48 22.34
C TRP A 282 -29.31 -33.88 23.67
N GLY A 283 -30.12 -34.11 24.70
CA GLY A 283 -29.69 -34.47 26.05
C GLY A 283 -29.96 -33.37 27.07
N GLU A 284 -30.11 -33.76 28.34
CA GLU A 284 -30.47 -32.87 29.45
C GLU A 284 -29.49 -31.68 29.59
N GLY A 285 -30.04 -30.47 29.65
CA GLY A 285 -29.30 -29.22 29.81
C GLY A 285 -28.72 -28.66 28.51
N PHE A 286 -29.24 -29.04 27.33
CA PHE A 286 -28.66 -28.63 26.06
C PHE A 286 -28.82 -27.12 25.80
N THR A 287 -27.70 -26.46 25.50
CA THR A 287 -27.63 -25.08 25.00
C THR A 287 -26.52 -24.98 23.95
N GLU A 288 -26.38 -23.82 23.31
CA GLU A 288 -25.23 -23.54 22.44
C GLU A 288 -23.88 -23.79 23.15
N TRP A 289 -23.78 -23.52 24.45
CA TRP A 289 -22.55 -23.78 25.22
C TRP A 289 -22.14 -25.25 25.26
N THR A 290 -23.09 -26.17 25.14
CA THR A 290 -22.85 -27.62 25.08
C THR A 290 -21.98 -28.00 23.88
N ASN A 291 -22.00 -27.20 22.80
CA ASN A 291 -21.15 -27.39 21.62
C ASN A 291 -19.84 -26.58 21.70
N VAL A 292 -19.92 -25.34 22.21
CA VAL A 292 -18.77 -24.41 22.27
C VAL A 292 -17.71 -24.86 23.28
N GLN A 293 -18.12 -25.23 24.50
CA GLN A 293 -17.18 -25.61 25.57
C GLN A 293 -16.27 -26.79 25.22
N PRO A 294 -16.76 -27.91 24.66
CA PRO A 294 -15.91 -29.04 24.31
C PRO A 294 -15.18 -28.89 22.97
N ALA A 295 -15.42 -27.81 22.21
CA ALA A 295 -14.79 -27.60 20.91
C ALA A 295 -13.26 -27.65 21.03
N GLN A 296 -12.60 -28.23 20.04
CA GLN A 296 -11.15 -28.41 20.01
C GLN A 296 -10.59 -27.89 18.69
N PRO A 297 -9.35 -27.36 18.68
CA PRO A 297 -8.64 -27.06 17.45
C PRO A 297 -8.61 -28.28 16.53
N GLN A 298 -8.89 -28.06 15.25
CA GLN A 298 -8.90 -29.12 14.21
C GLN A 298 -7.60 -29.13 13.37
N PHE A 299 -6.88 -28.01 13.33
CA PHE A 299 -5.61 -27.83 12.61
C PHE A 299 -4.73 -26.81 13.36
N HIS A 300 -3.45 -26.73 13.02
CA HIS A 300 -2.53 -25.77 13.63
C HIS A 300 -2.95 -24.31 13.41
N GLY A 301 -2.97 -23.52 14.49
CA GLY A 301 -3.42 -22.11 14.44
C GLY A 301 -4.93 -21.93 14.46
N HIS A 302 -5.71 -23.01 14.53
CA HIS A 302 -7.17 -22.95 14.66
C HIS A 302 -7.59 -22.53 16.07
N HIS A 303 -8.29 -21.40 16.20
CA HIS A 303 -8.78 -20.89 17.47
C HIS A 303 -10.07 -21.60 17.91
N GLN A 304 -9.96 -22.63 18.73
CA GLN A 304 -11.08 -23.28 19.42
C GLN A 304 -10.57 -23.82 20.78
N PRO A 305 -11.42 -23.93 21.81
CA PRO A 305 -12.75 -23.35 21.89
C PRO A 305 -12.69 -21.81 21.96
N HIS A 306 -13.70 -21.12 21.40
CA HIS A 306 -13.90 -19.70 21.70
C HIS A 306 -14.41 -19.57 23.15
N VAL A 307 -13.62 -18.93 24.02
CA VAL A 307 -13.96 -18.77 25.45
C VAL A 307 -14.51 -17.36 25.69
N PRO A 308 -15.77 -17.21 26.15
CA PRO A 308 -16.37 -15.90 26.40
C PRO A 308 -15.70 -15.18 27.57
N GLU A 309 -15.55 -13.87 27.43
CA GLU A 309 -15.03 -12.97 28.47
C GLU A 309 -16.12 -11.99 28.94
N GLY A 310 -16.03 -11.50 30.18
CA GLY A 310 -16.96 -10.50 30.73
C GLY A 310 -18.32 -11.07 31.15
N LEU A 311 -19.10 -11.62 30.23
CA LEU A 311 -20.41 -12.26 30.51
C LEU A 311 -20.28 -13.74 30.89
N GLY A 312 -19.20 -14.40 30.45
CA GLY A 312 -18.98 -15.84 30.64
C GLY A 312 -20.01 -16.69 29.91
N TYR A 313 -20.12 -17.96 30.30
CA TYR A 313 -21.12 -18.91 29.79
C TYR A 313 -22.49 -18.62 30.41
N TYR A 314 -23.25 -17.72 29.79
CA TYR A 314 -24.47 -17.15 30.37
C TYR A 314 -25.77 -17.91 30.06
N ASN A 315 -26.86 -17.57 30.74
CA ASN A 315 -28.21 -17.99 30.42
C ASN A 315 -29.08 -16.78 30.03
N LEU A 316 -29.72 -16.79 28.86
CA LEU A 316 -30.53 -15.65 28.38
C LEU A 316 -31.84 -15.43 29.12
N LEU A 317 -32.23 -16.33 30.03
CA LEU A 317 -33.33 -16.10 30.96
C LEU A 317 -32.93 -15.18 32.11
N ASP A 318 -31.62 -14.93 32.33
CA ASP A 318 -31.15 -13.97 33.31
C ASP A 318 -31.26 -12.53 32.75
N PRO A 319 -32.13 -11.66 33.34
CA PRO A 319 -32.28 -10.30 32.89
C PRO A 319 -31.00 -9.47 32.99
N ALA A 320 -30.07 -9.81 33.90
CA ALA A 320 -28.80 -9.09 34.04
C ALA A 320 -27.91 -9.25 32.80
N VAL A 321 -27.94 -10.43 32.17
CA VAL A 321 -27.19 -10.72 30.93
C VAL A 321 -27.71 -9.85 29.79
N GLN A 322 -29.03 -9.84 29.57
CA GLN A 322 -29.63 -9.03 28.51
C GLN A 322 -29.41 -7.52 28.73
N ARG A 323 -29.49 -7.03 29.98
CA ARG A 323 -29.16 -5.63 30.29
C ARG A 323 -27.72 -5.31 29.94
N ARG A 324 -26.78 -6.20 30.28
CA ARG A 324 -25.37 -5.99 29.96
C ARG A 324 -25.09 -6.05 28.46
N GLN A 325 -25.77 -6.91 27.71
CA GLN A 325 -25.70 -6.93 26.24
C GLN A 325 -26.24 -5.63 25.63
N VAL A 326 -27.36 -5.10 26.15
CA VAL A 326 -27.90 -3.78 25.75
C VAL A 326 -26.90 -2.66 26.03
N GLU A 327 -26.27 -2.65 27.21
CA GLU A 327 -25.24 -1.67 27.56
C GLU A 327 -24.07 -1.71 26.58
N LEU A 328 -23.54 -2.89 26.25
CA LEU A 328 -22.44 -3.06 25.31
C LEU A 328 -22.84 -2.67 23.89
N ALA A 329 -24.02 -3.09 23.43
CA ALA A 329 -24.56 -2.74 22.12
C ALA A 329 -24.61 -1.20 21.96
N LYS A 330 -25.21 -0.50 22.93
CA LYS A 330 -25.25 0.97 22.95
C LYS A 330 -23.86 1.59 22.96
N LEU A 331 -22.98 1.11 23.85
CA LEU A 331 -21.62 1.63 24.00
C LEU A 331 -20.82 1.56 22.70
N TYR A 332 -20.97 0.48 21.92
CA TYR A 332 -20.17 0.27 20.71
C TYR A 332 -20.91 0.57 19.40
N GLY A 333 -22.16 1.07 19.49
CA GLY A 333 -22.88 1.64 18.36
C GLY A 333 -23.83 0.69 17.62
N ILE A 334 -24.10 -0.50 18.16
CA ILE A 334 -25.20 -1.34 17.69
C ILE A 334 -26.53 -0.69 18.09
N GLU A 335 -27.39 -0.46 17.11
CA GLU A 335 -28.67 0.26 17.25
C GLU A 335 -29.85 -0.67 17.46
N GLY A 336 -29.71 -1.96 17.15
CA GLY A 336 -30.77 -2.91 17.42
C GLY A 336 -30.40 -4.37 17.21
N PHE A 337 -31.27 -5.23 17.70
CA PHE A 337 -31.15 -6.68 17.54
C PHE A 337 -32.24 -7.24 16.63
N CYS A 338 -31.86 -8.13 15.72
CA CYS A 338 -32.79 -8.93 14.92
C CYS A 338 -32.88 -10.34 15.51
N PHE A 339 -33.93 -10.61 16.27
CA PHE A 339 -34.10 -11.91 16.93
C PHE A 339 -34.52 -12.98 15.93
N TYR A 340 -33.84 -14.12 15.95
CA TYR A 340 -34.37 -15.32 15.32
C TYR A 340 -35.66 -15.74 16.02
N PHE A 341 -36.71 -15.91 15.22
CA PHE A 341 -38.04 -16.28 15.69
C PHE A 341 -38.44 -17.62 15.10
N TYR A 342 -38.82 -18.56 15.97
CA TYR A 342 -39.11 -19.95 15.61
C TYR A 342 -40.59 -20.26 15.84
N TRP A 343 -41.32 -20.40 14.72
CA TRP A 343 -42.75 -20.71 14.70
C TRP A 343 -43.02 -21.88 13.77
N PHE A 344 -43.67 -22.92 14.30
CA PHE A 344 -43.98 -24.18 13.62
C PHE A 344 -45.48 -24.48 13.73
N GLY A 345 -46.32 -23.82 12.92
CA GLY A 345 -47.74 -24.17 12.88
C GLY A 345 -48.50 -23.90 14.18
N GLY A 346 -48.12 -22.85 14.93
CA GLY A 346 -48.68 -22.55 16.27
C GLY A 346 -47.78 -22.95 17.44
N LYS A 347 -46.79 -23.82 17.23
CA LYS A 347 -45.79 -24.15 18.26
C LYS A 347 -44.62 -23.16 18.21
N ARG A 348 -44.30 -22.56 19.36
CA ARG A 348 -43.24 -21.55 19.53
C ARG A 348 -42.07 -22.18 20.27
N LEU A 349 -40.85 -21.96 19.78
CA LEU A 349 -39.64 -22.47 20.41
C LEU A 349 -38.65 -21.32 20.64
N LEU A 350 -37.86 -21.38 21.72
CA LEU A 350 -36.85 -20.37 22.08
C LEU A 350 -37.35 -18.92 22.20
N GLU A 351 -38.65 -18.72 22.46
CA GLU A 351 -39.25 -17.37 22.45
C GLU A 351 -39.01 -16.58 23.75
N ALA A 352 -38.64 -17.24 24.84
CA ALA A 352 -38.51 -16.60 26.15
C ALA A 352 -37.59 -15.35 26.17
N PRO A 353 -36.42 -15.32 25.49
CA PRO A 353 -35.57 -14.13 25.47
C PRO A 353 -36.22 -12.89 24.84
N ILE A 354 -37.08 -13.05 23.83
CA ILE A 354 -37.81 -11.91 23.24
C ILE A 354 -39.05 -11.54 24.08
N GLU A 355 -39.67 -12.50 24.77
CA GLU A 355 -40.70 -12.19 25.78
C GLU A 355 -40.13 -11.36 26.93
N ASN A 356 -38.90 -11.64 27.38
CA ASN A 356 -38.19 -10.81 28.36
C ASN A 356 -38.05 -9.36 27.85
N TYR A 357 -37.65 -9.19 26.58
CA TYR A 357 -37.56 -7.87 25.94
C TYR A 357 -38.90 -7.14 25.92
N LEU A 358 -39.99 -7.84 25.59
CA LEU A 358 -41.33 -7.26 25.54
C LEU A 358 -41.82 -6.85 26.94
N ASN A 359 -41.53 -7.64 27.96
CA ASN A 359 -42.01 -7.47 29.33
C ASN A 359 -41.15 -6.50 30.17
N ASP A 360 -39.83 -6.47 29.96
CA ASP A 360 -38.92 -5.53 30.63
C ASP A 360 -38.63 -4.31 29.73
N LYS A 361 -39.25 -3.18 30.06
CA LYS A 361 -39.03 -1.91 29.34
C LYS A 361 -37.65 -1.29 29.62
N ALA A 362 -36.90 -1.77 30.62
CA ALA A 362 -35.53 -1.34 30.87
C ALA A 362 -34.53 -1.89 29.85
N LEU A 363 -34.90 -2.94 29.09
CA LEU A 363 -34.15 -3.41 27.93
C LEU A 363 -34.37 -2.47 26.74
N ASP A 364 -33.84 -1.26 26.87
CA ASP A 364 -34.08 -0.15 25.96
C ASP A 364 -33.16 -0.20 24.74
N LEU A 365 -33.30 -1.20 23.88
CA LEU A 365 -32.64 -1.24 22.57
C LEU A 365 -33.68 -1.61 21.51
N PRO A 366 -33.69 -0.95 20.35
CA PRO A 366 -34.57 -1.34 19.25
C PRO A 366 -34.41 -2.81 18.82
N PHE A 367 -35.49 -3.42 18.34
CA PHE A 367 -35.45 -4.80 17.85
C PHE A 367 -36.41 -5.09 16.69
N CYS A 368 -36.13 -6.14 15.91
CA CYS A 368 -37.05 -6.72 14.94
C CYS A 368 -36.92 -8.25 14.93
N LEU A 369 -37.75 -8.93 14.13
CA LEU A 369 -37.76 -10.39 14.06
C LEU A 369 -37.35 -10.90 12.67
N CYS A 370 -36.61 -12.00 12.66
CA CYS A 370 -36.34 -12.83 11.50
C CYS A 370 -36.94 -14.22 11.69
N TRP A 371 -37.98 -14.54 10.91
CA TRP A 371 -38.60 -15.85 10.97
C TRP A 371 -37.72 -16.90 10.29
N ALA A 372 -37.18 -17.82 11.10
CA ALA A 372 -36.45 -18.99 10.63
C ALA A 372 -37.44 -20.06 10.14
N ASN A 373 -38.02 -19.82 8.96
CA ASN A 373 -39.16 -20.57 8.41
C ASN A 373 -38.78 -21.93 7.78
N GLU A 374 -37.73 -22.57 8.26
CA GLU A 374 -37.27 -23.87 7.77
C GLU A 374 -37.60 -25.01 8.74
N ASN A 375 -37.62 -26.24 8.23
CA ASN A 375 -37.80 -27.43 9.08
C ASN A 375 -36.66 -27.52 10.11
N TRP A 376 -37.01 -27.85 11.34
CA TRP A 376 -36.01 -28.16 12.35
C TRP A 376 -35.40 -29.54 12.08
N SER A 377 -34.21 -29.54 11.46
CA SER A 377 -33.35 -30.67 11.10
C SER A 377 -32.91 -31.57 12.24
N ARG A 378 -32.23 -32.70 11.99
CA ARG A 378 -30.95 -33.06 12.67
C ARG A 378 -29.70 -32.64 11.87
N ARG A 379 -29.86 -31.93 10.75
CA ARG A 379 -28.77 -31.50 9.82
C ARG A 379 -27.53 -30.84 10.44
N TRP A 380 -27.63 -30.40 11.69
CA TRP A 380 -26.64 -29.66 12.45
C TRP A 380 -25.66 -30.62 13.17
N ASP A 381 -25.98 -31.92 13.26
CA ASP A 381 -25.11 -32.99 13.81
C ASP A 381 -24.48 -33.92 12.74
N GLY A 382 -24.82 -33.76 11.46
CA GLY A 382 -24.31 -34.58 10.35
C GLY A 382 -25.07 -35.87 10.03
N LEU A 383 -26.29 -36.08 10.56
CA LEU A 383 -27.19 -37.18 10.21
C LEU A 383 -28.39 -36.69 9.36
N ASP A 384 -28.28 -36.83 8.04
CA ASP A 384 -29.07 -36.12 7.01
C ASP A 384 -30.55 -36.54 6.79
N SER A 385 -31.28 -37.14 7.74
CA SER A 385 -32.62 -37.67 7.41
C SER A 385 -33.76 -37.54 8.42
N GLU A 386 -33.55 -37.01 9.63
CA GLU A 386 -34.63 -36.90 10.63
C GLU A 386 -35.08 -35.44 10.80
N ILE A 387 -36.38 -35.18 10.61
CA ILE A 387 -37.01 -33.88 10.88
C ILE A 387 -37.53 -33.95 12.33
N LEU A 388 -37.02 -33.08 13.21
CA LEU A 388 -37.45 -33.00 14.61
C LEU A 388 -38.75 -32.20 14.75
N MET A 389 -38.86 -31.12 13.98
CA MET A 389 -40.07 -30.30 13.89
C MET A 389 -40.28 -29.90 12.43
N ALA A 390 -41.40 -30.32 11.85
CA ALA A 390 -41.74 -30.00 10.47
C ALA A 390 -42.42 -28.63 10.38
N GLN A 391 -42.07 -27.88 9.34
CA GLN A 391 -42.76 -26.66 8.96
C GLN A 391 -43.87 -27.02 7.97
N GLN A 392 -45.09 -26.56 8.27
CA GLN A 392 -46.23 -26.66 7.37
C GLN A 392 -46.76 -25.26 7.13
N HIS A 393 -46.81 -24.87 5.86
CA HIS A 393 -47.30 -23.55 5.46
C HIS A 393 -48.73 -23.70 4.92
N SER A 394 -49.70 -23.10 5.61
CA SER A 394 -51.09 -22.98 5.16
C SER A 394 -51.56 -21.53 5.28
N VAL A 395 -52.67 -21.21 4.61
CA VAL A 395 -53.26 -19.86 4.67
C VAL A 395 -53.67 -19.49 6.11
N GLU A 396 -54.15 -20.47 6.88
CA GLU A 396 -54.53 -20.32 8.27
C GLU A 396 -53.28 -20.06 9.15
N ASP A 397 -52.18 -20.77 8.89
CA ASP A 397 -50.92 -20.56 9.62
C ASP A 397 -50.31 -19.20 9.32
N ASP A 398 -50.35 -18.73 8.06
CA ASP A 398 -49.86 -17.39 7.69
C ASP A 398 -50.56 -16.30 8.52
N LEU A 399 -51.87 -16.42 8.70
CA LEU A 399 -52.68 -15.48 9.48
C LEU A 399 -52.41 -15.63 10.99
N ALA A 400 -52.28 -16.86 11.49
CA ALA A 400 -51.97 -17.11 12.90
C ALA A 400 -50.58 -16.56 13.27
N PHE A 401 -49.58 -16.78 12.42
CA PHE A 401 -48.23 -16.28 12.58
C PHE A 401 -48.20 -14.75 12.66
N ILE A 402 -48.79 -14.05 11.68
CA ILE A 402 -48.72 -12.58 11.66
C ILE A 402 -49.53 -11.96 12.80
N GLN A 403 -50.65 -12.56 13.19
CA GLN A 403 -51.43 -12.10 14.35
C GLN A 403 -50.63 -12.24 15.65
N HIS A 404 -49.87 -13.32 15.80
CA HIS A 404 -48.99 -13.50 16.96
C HIS A 404 -47.85 -12.48 16.93
N VAL A 405 -47.16 -12.33 15.80
CA VAL A 405 -46.04 -11.39 15.63
C VAL A 405 -46.48 -9.93 15.82
N ALA A 406 -47.73 -9.59 15.48
CA ALA A 406 -48.29 -8.25 15.66
C ALA A 406 -48.19 -7.74 17.11
N ARG A 407 -48.10 -8.61 18.13
CA ARG A 407 -47.89 -8.20 19.53
C ARG A 407 -46.53 -7.49 19.72
N TYR A 408 -45.50 -7.95 19.02
CA TYR A 408 -44.16 -7.37 19.06
C TYR A 408 -44.09 -6.11 18.22
N MET A 409 -44.74 -6.10 17.05
CA MET A 409 -44.79 -4.93 16.18
C MET A 409 -45.47 -3.71 16.83
N ARG A 410 -46.29 -3.92 17.87
CA ARG A 410 -46.89 -2.83 18.66
C ARG A 410 -45.94 -2.19 19.67
N ASP A 411 -44.82 -2.84 20.00
CA ASP A 411 -43.85 -2.25 20.91
C ASP A 411 -43.20 -1.02 20.25
N PRO A 412 -43.09 0.13 20.94
CA PRO A 412 -42.50 1.34 20.37
C PRO A 412 -41.01 1.18 20.01
N ARG A 413 -40.30 0.20 20.60
CA ARG A 413 -38.91 -0.11 20.27
C ARG A 413 -38.78 -0.99 19.01
N TYR A 414 -39.88 -1.43 18.41
CA TYR A 414 -39.82 -2.26 17.21
C TYR A 414 -39.25 -1.45 16.04
N ILE A 415 -38.23 -1.97 15.36
CA ILE A 415 -37.52 -1.27 14.27
C ILE A 415 -38.47 -1.04 13.10
N ARG A 416 -38.46 0.20 12.60
CA ARG A 416 -39.32 0.67 11.52
C ARG A 416 -38.49 1.35 10.44
N ILE A 417 -38.87 1.13 9.18
CA ILE A 417 -38.34 1.84 8.02
C ILE A 417 -39.48 2.67 7.46
N ASN A 418 -39.34 3.99 7.41
CA ASN A 418 -40.39 4.90 6.96
C ASN A 418 -41.73 4.65 7.69
N GLY A 419 -41.64 4.44 9.01
CA GLY A 419 -42.78 4.14 9.90
C GLY A 419 -43.33 2.70 9.85
N LYS A 420 -42.94 1.88 8.87
CA LYS A 420 -43.42 0.50 8.69
C LYS A 420 -42.61 -0.49 9.54
N PRO A 421 -43.23 -1.38 10.35
CA PRO A 421 -42.50 -2.41 11.09
C PRO A 421 -41.71 -3.33 10.15
N LEU A 422 -40.44 -3.54 10.45
CA LEU A 422 -39.56 -4.43 9.69
C LEU A 422 -39.74 -5.89 10.12
N LEU A 423 -40.08 -6.78 9.18
CA LEU A 423 -40.16 -8.22 9.40
C LEU A 423 -39.32 -8.96 8.36
N LEU A 424 -38.41 -9.82 8.83
CA LEU A 424 -37.54 -10.62 7.98
C LEU A 424 -38.06 -12.05 7.87
N VAL A 425 -37.91 -12.65 6.69
CA VAL A 425 -38.12 -14.08 6.46
C VAL A 425 -36.83 -14.70 5.95
N TYR A 426 -36.43 -15.83 6.53
CA TYR A 426 -35.12 -16.42 6.23
C TYR A 426 -35.06 -17.05 4.83
N ARG A 427 -36.09 -17.80 4.42
CA ARG A 427 -36.19 -18.47 3.12
C ARG A 427 -37.59 -18.34 2.51
N PRO A 428 -37.91 -17.22 1.84
CA PRO A 428 -39.23 -17.01 1.23
C PRO A 428 -39.59 -18.07 0.18
N SER A 429 -38.61 -18.70 -0.48
CA SER A 429 -38.83 -19.81 -1.43
C SER A 429 -39.51 -21.05 -0.86
N LEU A 430 -39.54 -21.23 0.46
CA LEU A 430 -40.26 -22.34 1.11
C LEU A 430 -41.76 -22.10 1.26
N LEU A 431 -42.21 -20.85 1.08
CA LEU A 431 -43.63 -20.51 1.14
C LEU A 431 -44.33 -21.00 -0.15
N PRO A 432 -45.53 -21.61 -0.07
CA PRO A 432 -46.27 -22.05 -1.24
C PRO A 432 -46.51 -20.93 -2.28
N SER A 433 -46.76 -19.72 -1.78
CA SER A 433 -46.75 -18.48 -2.57
C SER A 433 -46.35 -17.33 -1.65
N ALA A 434 -45.07 -16.95 -1.68
CA ALA A 434 -44.56 -15.85 -0.86
C ALA A 434 -45.30 -14.52 -1.12
N LYS A 435 -45.68 -14.26 -2.38
CA LYS A 435 -46.39 -13.05 -2.79
C LYS A 435 -47.80 -12.96 -2.19
N ASP A 436 -48.56 -14.06 -2.23
CA ASP A 436 -49.90 -14.06 -1.63
C ASP A 436 -49.81 -14.01 -0.10
N THR A 437 -48.79 -14.65 0.47
CA THR A 437 -48.49 -14.60 1.92
C THR A 437 -48.18 -13.17 2.36
N ALA A 438 -47.31 -12.46 1.65
CA ALA A 438 -47.00 -11.05 1.89
C ALA A 438 -48.26 -10.16 1.81
N SER A 439 -49.15 -10.40 0.84
CA SER A 439 -50.42 -9.68 0.74
C SER A 439 -51.31 -9.93 1.96
N ARG A 440 -51.50 -11.20 2.35
CA ARG A 440 -52.28 -11.58 3.53
C ARG A 440 -51.75 -10.90 4.80
N TRP A 441 -50.43 -10.89 4.99
CA TRP A 441 -49.81 -10.26 6.15
C TRP A 441 -50.03 -8.75 6.18
N ARG A 442 -49.86 -8.05 5.05
CA ARG A 442 -50.13 -6.60 4.95
C ARG A 442 -51.61 -6.28 5.20
N ASP A 443 -52.53 -7.06 4.62
CA ASP A 443 -53.98 -6.89 4.85
C ASP A 443 -54.35 -7.10 6.31
N CYS A 444 -53.81 -8.17 6.93
CA CYS A 444 -54.03 -8.46 8.34
C CYS A 444 -53.48 -7.36 9.25
N CYS A 445 -52.27 -6.87 9.00
CA CYS A 445 -51.65 -5.80 9.79
C CYS A 445 -52.42 -4.47 9.68
N ARG A 446 -52.87 -4.11 8.46
CA ARG A 446 -53.74 -2.94 8.25
C ARG A 446 -55.08 -3.08 9.00
N GLY A 447 -55.71 -4.25 8.94
CA GLY A 447 -56.97 -4.52 9.63
C GLY A 447 -56.88 -4.55 11.17
N ASN A 448 -55.68 -4.77 11.73
CA ASN A 448 -55.45 -4.93 13.18
C ASN A 448 -54.70 -3.75 13.83
N GLY A 449 -54.67 -2.60 13.16
CA GLY A 449 -54.11 -1.35 13.70
C GLY A 449 -52.58 -1.30 13.77
N ILE A 450 -51.87 -2.18 13.07
CA ILE A 450 -50.40 -2.14 12.94
C ILE A 450 -49.96 -1.18 11.83
N GLY A 451 -50.80 -1.03 10.80
CA GLY A 451 -50.47 -0.31 9.58
C GLY A 451 -49.84 -1.22 8.52
N ASP A 452 -49.14 -0.60 7.56
CA ASP A 452 -48.37 -1.33 6.56
C ASP A 452 -47.03 -1.82 7.14
N ILE A 453 -46.50 -2.93 6.61
CA ILE A 453 -45.26 -3.58 7.10
C ILE A 453 -44.19 -3.60 6.01
N TYR A 454 -42.92 -3.55 6.43
CA TYR A 454 -41.75 -3.65 5.56
C TYR A 454 -41.21 -5.07 5.60
N LEU A 455 -41.29 -5.79 4.47
CA LEU A 455 -40.88 -7.18 4.36
C LEU A 455 -39.50 -7.27 3.71
N ALA A 456 -38.59 -7.96 4.37
CA ALA A 456 -37.27 -8.25 3.84
C ALA A 456 -36.94 -9.74 3.95
N TYR A 457 -35.97 -10.21 3.19
CA TYR A 457 -35.46 -11.57 3.33
C TYR A 457 -33.94 -11.60 3.33
N THR A 458 -33.37 -12.61 3.97
CA THR A 458 -31.92 -12.83 4.02
C THR A 458 -31.46 -13.61 2.79
N GLN A 459 -30.42 -13.15 2.10
CA GLN A 459 -29.83 -13.85 0.95
C GLN A 459 -28.93 -15.02 1.38
N SER A 460 -29.46 -15.91 2.22
CA SER A 460 -28.73 -17.03 2.85
C SER A 460 -28.58 -18.24 1.92
N PHE A 461 -29.52 -18.44 0.99
CA PHE A 461 -29.52 -19.56 0.03
C PHE A 461 -29.96 -19.14 -1.37
N GLU A 462 -30.54 -17.94 -1.49
CA GLU A 462 -31.13 -17.42 -2.70
C GLU A 462 -30.79 -15.94 -2.87
N ALA A 463 -30.63 -15.50 -4.13
CA ALA A 463 -30.35 -14.12 -4.50
C ALA A 463 -31.36 -13.66 -5.57
N VAL A 464 -32.65 -13.78 -5.22
CA VAL A 464 -33.80 -13.49 -6.08
C VAL A 464 -34.29 -12.07 -5.82
N ASP A 465 -34.68 -11.33 -6.85
CA ASP A 465 -35.29 -10.00 -6.68
C ASP A 465 -36.47 -10.07 -5.67
N PRO A 466 -36.43 -9.29 -4.56
CA PRO A 466 -37.46 -9.33 -3.51
C PRO A 466 -38.88 -9.04 -4.03
N ALA A 467 -39.02 -8.27 -5.13
CA ALA A 467 -40.31 -7.97 -5.73
C ALA A 467 -41.03 -9.25 -6.23
N LYS A 468 -40.28 -10.30 -6.58
CA LYS A 468 -40.86 -11.60 -6.98
C LYS A 468 -41.58 -12.30 -5.83
N TYR A 469 -41.15 -12.05 -4.59
CA TYR A 469 -41.79 -12.53 -3.37
C TYR A 469 -42.83 -11.55 -2.81
N GLY A 470 -43.01 -10.40 -3.45
CA GLY A 470 -43.85 -9.31 -2.90
C GLY A 470 -43.19 -8.61 -1.70
N PHE A 471 -41.87 -8.73 -1.54
CA PHE A 471 -41.10 -8.13 -0.46
C PHE A 471 -40.48 -6.80 -0.92
N ASP A 472 -40.11 -5.96 0.04
CA ASP A 472 -39.61 -4.61 -0.17
C ASP A 472 -38.07 -4.57 -0.37
N ALA A 473 -37.35 -5.46 0.32
CA ALA A 473 -35.89 -5.51 0.26
C ALA A 473 -35.30 -6.92 0.42
N ALA A 474 -34.02 -7.03 0.11
CA ALA A 474 -33.17 -8.15 0.49
C ALA A 474 -32.05 -7.67 1.44
N ILE A 475 -31.50 -8.58 2.22
CA ILE A 475 -30.39 -8.34 3.14
C ILE A 475 -29.28 -9.33 2.78
N GLU A 476 -28.07 -8.82 2.55
CA GLU A 476 -26.90 -9.68 2.37
C GLU A 476 -26.71 -10.58 3.61
N PHE A 477 -26.29 -11.82 3.41
CA PHE A 477 -26.10 -12.74 4.54
C PHE A 477 -24.77 -13.49 4.44
N PRO A 478 -23.63 -12.78 4.44
CA PRO A 478 -22.34 -13.42 4.38
C PRO A 478 -22.09 -14.28 5.64
N PRO A 479 -21.33 -15.38 5.53
CA PRO A 479 -20.57 -15.80 4.36
C PRO A 479 -21.37 -16.59 3.30
N ASN A 480 -22.66 -16.78 3.51
CA ASN A 480 -23.49 -17.51 2.56
C ASN A 480 -23.53 -16.82 1.19
N ASN A 481 -23.82 -17.60 0.14
CA ASN A 481 -23.90 -17.11 -1.25
C ASN A 481 -22.67 -16.35 -1.77
N SER A 482 -21.51 -16.53 -1.12
CA SER A 482 -20.34 -15.68 -1.38
C SER A 482 -19.16 -16.39 -2.06
N ALA A 483 -19.22 -17.70 -2.34
CA ALA A 483 -18.17 -18.43 -3.08
C ALA A 483 -16.70 -17.99 -2.77
N PRO A 484 -16.26 -18.05 -1.50
CA PRO A 484 -14.90 -17.67 -1.10
C PRO A 484 -13.85 -18.68 -1.59
N PRO A 485 -12.57 -18.28 -1.76
CA PRO A 485 -11.48 -19.19 -2.14
C PRO A 485 -11.28 -20.31 -1.11
N ASN A 486 -11.22 -21.55 -1.57
CA ASN A 486 -10.95 -22.71 -0.72
C ASN A 486 -9.43 -22.86 -0.48
N ILE A 487 -9.02 -22.79 0.77
CA ILE A 487 -7.62 -22.87 1.22
C ILE A 487 -7.39 -24.09 2.14
N THR A 488 -8.26 -25.11 2.07
CA THR A 488 -8.15 -26.33 2.88
C THR A 488 -6.79 -27.01 2.71
N GLY A 489 -6.19 -26.96 1.51
CA GLY A 489 -4.87 -27.53 1.25
C GLY A 489 -3.70 -26.78 1.90
N SER A 490 -3.95 -25.59 2.45
CA SER A 490 -2.94 -24.72 3.04
C SER A 490 -2.84 -24.83 4.58
N VAL A 491 -3.75 -25.56 5.23
CA VAL A 491 -3.73 -25.77 6.68
C VAL A 491 -3.11 -27.12 7.04
N ALA A 492 -2.51 -27.22 8.22
CA ALA A 492 -1.93 -28.46 8.74
C ALA A 492 -2.87 -29.13 9.77
N PRO A 493 -3.61 -30.20 9.40
CA PRO A 493 -4.56 -30.87 10.30
C PRO A 493 -3.90 -31.44 11.57
N LEU A 494 -4.63 -31.46 12.68
CA LEU A 494 -4.16 -32.07 13.95
C LEU A 494 -4.47 -33.57 14.05
N GLY A 495 -5.40 -34.09 13.25
CA GLY A 495 -5.83 -35.49 13.27
C GLY A 495 -6.07 -36.05 11.87
N ASP A 496 -5.90 -37.37 11.73
CA ASP A 496 -6.08 -38.11 10.46
C ASP A 496 -7.55 -38.13 9.97
N ASP A 497 -8.49 -37.79 10.86
CA ASP A 497 -9.92 -37.73 10.58
C ASP A 497 -10.38 -36.33 10.14
N PHE A 498 -9.47 -35.38 9.93
CA PHE A 498 -9.80 -34.04 9.46
C PHE A 498 -10.51 -34.06 8.11
N GLY A 499 -11.75 -33.55 8.10
CA GLY A 499 -12.60 -33.44 6.92
C GLY A 499 -13.30 -32.09 6.81
N SER A 500 -12.78 -31.05 7.49
CA SER A 500 -13.35 -29.71 7.45
C SER A 500 -12.92 -28.99 6.18
N THR A 501 -13.74 -28.07 5.71
CA THR A 501 -13.41 -27.20 4.58
C THR A 501 -12.98 -25.84 5.09
N VAL A 502 -11.84 -25.35 4.62
CA VAL A 502 -11.29 -24.05 5.03
C VAL A 502 -11.33 -23.07 3.87
N TYR A 503 -11.84 -21.87 4.12
CA TYR A 503 -11.96 -20.76 3.17
C TYR A 503 -11.19 -19.53 3.65
N ASP A 504 -10.79 -18.68 2.71
CA ASP A 504 -10.15 -17.39 3.04
C ASP A 504 -11.19 -16.29 3.23
N TRP A 505 -11.23 -15.72 4.44
CA TRP A 505 -12.18 -14.67 4.81
C TRP A 505 -11.84 -13.31 4.15
N ARG A 506 -10.57 -13.03 3.84
CA ARG A 506 -10.12 -11.70 3.37
C ARG A 506 -10.78 -11.24 2.07
N VAL A 507 -11.26 -12.20 1.27
CA VAL A 507 -12.00 -11.93 0.03
C VAL A 507 -13.22 -11.02 0.25
N PHE A 508 -13.82 -11.02 1.44
CA PHE A 508 -14.96 -10.17 1.76
C PHE A 508 -14.59 -8.68 1.80
N VAL A 509 -13.41 -8.37 2.35
CA VAL A 509 -12.88 -7.00 2.38
C VAL A 509 -12.59 -6.52 0.97
N GLU A 510 -11.86 -7.32 0.19
CA GLU A 510 -11.50 -6.99 -1.19
C GLU A 510 -12.74 -6.71 -2.05
N ARG A 511 -13.79 -7.55 -1.92
CA ARG A 511 -15.04 -7.34 -2.65
C ARG A 511 -15.84 -6.13 -2.17
N SER A 512 -15.73 -5.79 -0.89
CA SER A 512 -16.43 -4.62 -0.34
C SER A 512 -15.86 -3.29 -0.81
N GLU A 513 -14.62 -3.26 -1.32
CA GLU A 513 -14.06 -2.05 -1.95
C GLU A 513 -14.84 -1.66 -3.21
N HIS A 514 -15.51 -2.62 -3.85
CA HIS A 514 -16.26 -2.43 -5.08
C HIS A 514 -17.60 -3.19 -5.04
N TYR A 515 -18.54 -2.68 -4.25
CA TYR A 515 -19.87 -3.27 -4.19
C TYR A 515 -20.60 -3.25 -5.54
N LYS A 516 -21.11 -4.42 -5.93
CA LYS A 516 -22.02 -4.52 -7.08
C LYS A 516 -23.38 -3.94 -6.73
N GLN A 517 -23.85 -3.00 -7.55
CA GLN A 517 -25.18 -2.43 -7.42
C GLN A 517 -26.24 -3.39 -7.95
N GLN A 518 -27.37 -3.45 -7.25
CA GLN A 518 -28.53 -4.26 -7.61
C GLN A 518 -29.69 -3.35 -8.03
N PRO A 519 -30.59 -3.80 -8.92
CA PRO A 519 -31.75 -3.01 -9.34
C PRO A 519 -32.85 -2.92 -8.27
N TYR A 520 -32.64 -3.49 -7.08
CA TYR A 520 -33.59 -3.51 -5.95
C TYR A 520 -32.87 -3.11 -4.65
N THR A 521 -33.65 -2.82 -3.60
CA THR A 521 -33.07 -2.49 -2.29
C THR A 521 -32.38 -3.71 -1.67
N LEU A 522 -31.07 -3.60 -1.52
CA LEU A 522 -30.21 -4.57 -0.85
C LEU A 522 -29.51 -3.88 0.31
N PHE A 523 -29.83 -4.27 1.53
CA PHE A 523 -29.11 -3.81 2.72
C PHE A 523 -27.80 -4.58 2.85
N ARG A 524 -26.70 -3.85 3.07
CA ARG A 524 -25.38 -4.45 3.26
C ARG A 524 -25.30 -5.19 4.57
N SER A 525 -24.46 -6.21 4.59
CA SER A 525 -24.21 -7.00 5.78
C SER A 525 -22.74 -7.38 5.89
N VAL A 526 -22.24 -7.44 7.12
CA VAL A 526 -20.86 -7.83 7.43
C VAL A 526 -20.85 -8.99 8.43
N CYS A 527 -19.80 -9.80 8.42
CA CYS A 527 -19.66 -10.96 9.29
C CYS A 527 -18.27 -10.97 9.92
N PRO A 528 -18.10 -10.91 11.26
CA PRO A 528 -16.78 -10.79 11.89
C PRO A 528 -15.86 -11.98 11.59
N SER A 529 -16.40 -13.21 11.62
CA SER A 529 -15.70 -14.48 11.40
C SER A 529 -16.72 -15.60 11.18
N TRP A 530 -16.28 -16.78 10.76
CA TRP A 530 -17.15 -17.95 10.64
C TRP A 530 -16.40 -19.27 10.82
N ASP A 531 -16.85 -20.08 11.77
CA ASP A 531 -16.30 -21.39 12.10
C ASP A 531 -17.35 -22.25 12.84
N ASN A 532 -17.94 -23.22 12.13
CA ASN A 532 -18.94 -24.13 12.71
C ASN A 532 -18.38 -25.48 13.21
N THR A 533 -17.08 -25.55 13.51
CA THR A 533 -16.46 -26.79 14.01
C THR A 533 -16.89 -27.15 15.44
N ALA A 534 -17.38 -26.20 16.24
CA ALA A 534 -18.02 -26.52 17.52
C ALA A 534 -19.26 -27.43 17.33
N ARG A 535 -20.02 -27.24 16.25
CA ARG A 535 -21.17 -28.08 15.88
C ARG A 535 -20.74 -29.35 15.13
N ARG A 536 -19.92 -29.18 14.09
CA ARG A 536 -19.62 -30.24 13.09
C ARG A 536 -18.32 -31.00 13.32
N LYS A 537 -17.59 -30.66 14.39
CA LYS A 537 -16.31 -31.28 14.78
C LYS A 537 -15.34 -31.26 13.60
N ASN A 538 -14.83 -32.42 13.22
CA ASN A 538 -13.87 -32.59 12.14
C ASN A 538 -14.44 -32.39 10.73
N ARG A 539 -15.74 -32.12 10.54
CA ARG A 539 -16.39 -31.88 9.23
C ARG A 539 -17.01 -30.49 9.11
N GLY A 540 -16.47 -29.52 9.83
CA GLY A 540 -16.93 -28.13 9.81
C GLY A 540 -16.50 -27.35 8.56
N THR A 541 -16.92 -26.09 8.53
CA THR A 541 -16.50 -25.07 7.59
C THR A 541 -15.87 -23.94 8.38
N VAL A 542 -14.63 -23.61 8.06
CA VAL A 542 -13.83 -22.61 8.78
C VAL A 542 -13.40 -21.52 7.81
N PHE A 543 -13.56 -20.26 8.21
CA PHE A 543 -13.08 -19.09 7.49
C PHE A 543 -11.87 -18.55 8.24
N LEU A 544 -10.68 -18.67 7.65
CA LEU A 544 -9.45 -18.17 8.25
C LEU A 544 -9.15 -16.74 7.79
N ASN A 545 -8.27 -16.07 8.54
CA ASN A 545 -7.78 -14.71 8.30
C ASN A 545 -8.79 -13.59 8.53
N SER A 546 -9.84 -13.85 9.32
CA SER A 546 -10.64 -12.79 9.90
C SER A 546 -9.85 -12.14 11.05
N THR A 547 -9.80 -10.81 11.06
CA THR A 547 -9.24 -10.01 12.17
C THR A 547 -10.15 -8.81 12.44
N PRO A 548 -10.17 -8.25 13.66
CA PRO A 548 -10.95 -7.06 13.98
C PRO A 548 -10.67 -5.87 13.04
N ALA A 549 -9.40 -5.68 12.64
CA ALA A 549 -9.01 -4.60 11.73
C ALA A 549 -9.61 -4.78 10.32
N PHE A 550 -9.59 -6.00 9.77
CA PHE A 550 -10.20 -6.26 8.47
C PHE A 550 -11.72 -6.20 8.51
N TYR A 551 -12.34 -6.62 9.63
CA TYR A 551 -13.77 -6.42 9.86
C TYR A 551 -14.14 -4.94 9.94
N GLN A 552 -13.34 -4.12 10.65
CA GLN A 552 -13.53 -2.66 10.67
C GLN A 552 -13.52 -2.10 9.26
N ARG A 553 -12.53 -2.48 8.44
CA ARG A 553 -12.40 -2.00 7.05
C ARG A 553 -13.60 -2.39 6.20
N TRP A 554 -14.07 -3.63 6.31
CA TRP A 554 -15.27 -4.07 5.60
C TRP A 554 -16.51 -3.26 6.04
N LEU A 555 -16.66 -3.02 7.35
CA LEU A 555 -17.75 -2.23 7.87
C LEU A 555 -17.68 -0.76 7.42
N GLU A 556 -16.49 -0.15 7.38
CA GLU A 556 -16.28 1.19 6.81
C GLU A 556 -16.71 1.24 5.33
N ASN A 557 -16.35 0.25 4.54
CA ASN A 557 -16.77 0.15 3.14
C ASN A 557 -18.30 0.02 3.01
N ALA A 558 -18.93 -0.81 3.86
CA ALA A 558 -20.38 -0.96 3.90
C ALA A 558 -21.09 0.35 4.30
N ILE A 559 -20.53 1.09 5.26
CA ILE A 559 -21.02 2.42 5.67
C ILE A 559 -20.91 3.41 4.51
N GLY A 560 -19.76 3.44 3.82
CA GLY A 560 -19.54 4.30 2.66
C GLY A 560 -20.53 4.04 1.53
N ASP A 561 -20.71 2.78 1.14
CA ASP A 561 -21.68 2.39 0.10
C ASP A 561 -23.12 2.72 0.50
N THR A 562 -23.49 2.41 1.75
CA THR A 562 -24.83 2.72 2.28
C THR A 562 -25.09 4.21 2.26
N HIS A 563 -24.15 5.03 2.72
CA HIS A 563 -24.32 6.48 2.73
C HIS A 563 -24.39 7.06 1.31
N ALA A 564 -23.61 6.53 0.36
CA ALA A 564 -23.60 7.01 -1.02
C ALA A 564 -24.93 6.72 -1.75
N HIS A 565 -25.57 5.58 -1.45
CA HIS A 565 -26.74 5.11 -2.21
C HIS A 565 -28.07 5.16 -1.44
N ARG A 566 -28.06 5.45 -0.13
CA ARG A 566 -29.27 5.58 0.71
C ARG A 566 -29.36 6.99 1.30
N PRO A 567 -29.94 7.96 0.57
CA PRO A 567 -30.04 9.33 1.05
C PRO A 567 -30.99 9.44 2.26
N ASP A 568 -32.02 8.58 2.33
CA ASP A 568 -32.97 8.52 3.44
C ASP A 568 -32.32 7.90 4.70
N PRO A 569 -32.21 8.64 5.82
CA PRO A 569 -31.64 8.12 7.07
C PRO A 569 -32.35 6.87 7.61
N ASP A 570 -33.64 6.68 7.33
CA ASP A 570 -34.37 5.49 7.78
C ASP A 570 -34.02 4.22 6.99
N GLU A 571 -33.45 4.37 5.79
CA GLU A 571 -32.94 3.28 4.96
C GLU A 571 -31.43 3.05 5.09
N ARG A 572 -30.72 3.82 5.91
CA ARG A 572 -29.28 3.61 6.17
C ARG A 572 -29.04 2.49 7.19
N LEU A 573 -29.53 1.30 6.87
CA LEU A 573 -29.38 0.11 7.70
C LEU A 573 -28.24 -0.77 7.19
N ILE A 574 -27.42 -1.25 8.10
CA ILE A 574 -26.41 -2.27 7.84
C ILE A 574 -26.59 -3.39 8.86
N PHE A 575 -26.55 -4.63 8.37
CA PHE A 575 -26.69 -5.80 9.21
C PHE A 575 -25.32 -6.34 9.63
N VAL A 576 -25.25 -6.92 10.83
CA VAL A 576 -24.12 -7.74 11.26
C VAL A 576 -24.62 -9.16 11.43
N ASN A 577 -23.91 -10.11 10.82
CA ASN A 577 -24.32 -11.51 10.70
C ASN A 577 -24.73 -12.14 12.03
N ALA A 578 -24.09 -11.79 13.15
CA ALA A 578 -24.55 -12.16 14.48
C ALA A 578 -23.91 -11.35 15.61
N TRP A 579 -24.66 -11.20 16.71
CA TRP A 579 -24.19 -10.69 18.00
C TRP A 579 -23.49 -11.81 18.78
N ASN A 580 -24.13 -12.98 18.87
CA ASN A 580 -23.80 -14.07 19.78
C ASN A 580 -23.86 -15.48 19.14
N GLU A 581 -23.49 -15.66 17.87
CA GLU A 581 -23.47 -16.99 17.23
C GLU A 581 -22.16 -17.74 17.55
N TRP A 582 -22.00 -18.13 18.82
CA TRP A 582 -20.74 -18.66 19.35
C TRP A 582 -20.30 -19.99 18.73
N SER A 583 -21.21 -20.94 18.47
CA SER A 583 -20.81 -22.23 17.89
C SER A 583 -20.56 -22.20 16.37
N GLU A 584 -20.83 -21.05 15.73
CA GLU A 584 -20.35 -20.75 14.37
C GLU A 584 -19.23 -19.71 14.38
N GLY A 585 -18.66 -19.39 15.54
CA GLY A 585 -17.54 -18.45 15.68
C GLY A 585 -17.85 -17.04 15.19
N ALA A 586 -19.11 -16.69 14.92
CA ALA A 586 -19.55 -15.42 14.36
C ALA A 586 -20.17 -14.54 15.45
N HIS A 587 -19.36 -14.06 16.40
CA HIS A 587 -19.83 -13.24 17.52
C HIS A 587 -19.10 -11.90 17.58
N LEU A 588 -19.82 -10.86 18.01
CA LEU A 588 -19.23 -9.58 18.42
C LEU A 588 -18.92 -9.56 19.92
N GLU A 589 -19.60 -10.40 20.71
CA GLU A 589 -19.38 -10.49 22.15
C GLU A 589 -17.90 -10.78 22.48
N PRO A 590 -17.39 -10.22 23.59
CA PRO A 590 -15.98 -10.31 23.93
C PRO A 590 -15.55 -11.74 24.27
N ASP A 591 -14.35 -12.12 23.82
CA ASP A 591 -13.72 -13.41 24.06
C ASP A 591 -12.32 -13.25 24.66
N SER A 592 -11.79 -14.33 25.23
CA SER A 592 -10.49 -14.31 25.93
C SER A 592 -9.27 -13.98 25.05
N ARG A 593 -9.38 -14.08 23.72
CA ARG A 593 -8.28 -13.78 22.78
C ARG A 593 -8.29 -12.32 22.37
N TYR A 594 -9.45 -11.81 21.98
CA TYR A 594 -9.60 -10.47 21.40
C TYR A 594 -10.13 -9.43 22.41
N GLY A 595 -10.61 -9.86 23.58
CA GLY A 595 -11.34 -8.99 24.49
C GLY A 595 -12.50 -8.32 23.76
N TYR A 596 -12.54 -6.99 23.80
CA TYR A 596 -13.54 -6.14 23.16
C TYR A 596 -13.18 -5.70 21.73
N ALA A 597 -12.19 -6.31 21.07
CA ALA A 597 -11.66 -5.79 19.80
C ALA A 597 -12.70 -5.75 18.67
N TRP A 598 -13.59 -6.75 18.55
CA TRP A 598 -14.66 -6.75 17.55
C TRP A 598 -15.64 -5.58 17.76
N LEU A 599 -16.06 -5.38 19.00
CA LEU A 599 -16.91 -4.25 19.40
C LEU A 599 -16.21 -2.91 19.19
N GLN A 600 -14.92 -2.82 19.53
CA GLN A 600 -14.12 -1.61 19.31
C GLN A 600 -14.01 -1.29 17.82
N ALA A 601 -13.74 -2.29 16.97
CA ALA A 601 -13.75 -2.17 15.52
C ALA A 601 -15.10 -1.65 15.00
N THR A 602 -16.23 -2.15 15.53
CA THR A 602 -17.56 -1.62 15.20
C THR A 602 -17.68 -0.12 15.53
N ARG A 603 -17.30 0.28 16.74
CA ARG A 603 -17.37 1.69 17.19
C ARG A 603 -16.46 2.60 16.36
N ASN A 604 -15.27 2.13 16.03
CA ASN A 604 -14.29 2.84 15.22
C ASN A 604 -14.83 3.16 13.82
N ALA A 605 -15.37 2.15 13.14
CA ALA A 605 -15.98 2.32 11.82
C ALA A 605 -17.13 3.34 11.85
N LEU A 606 -17.97 3.32 12.90
CA LEU A 606 -19.09 4.25 13.05
C LEU A 606 -18.68 5.68 13.40
N SER A 607 -17.63 5.85 14.19
CA SER A 607 -17.16 7.17 14.64
C SER A 607 -16.21 7.86 13.66
N GLY A 608 -15.81 7.16 12.59
CA GLY A 608 -14.72 7.61 11.72
C GLY A 608 -13.35 7.62 12.43
N GLN A 609 -13.27 7.07 13.65
CA GLN A 609 -12.01 6.84 14.33
C GLN A 609 -11.36 5.62 13.69
N THR A 610 -10.41 5.84 12.81
CA THR A 610 -9.65 4.74 12.22
C THR A 610 -8.76 4.12 13.29
N HIS A 611 -9.17 3.00 13.91
CA HIS A 611 -8.22 2.04 14.47
C HIS A 611 -7.90 0.93 13.45
N VAL A 612 -7.72 1.34 12.20
CA VAL A 612 -6.75 0.69 11.32
C VAL A 612 -5.39 1.26 11.75
N PRO A 613 -4.31 0.48 11.89
CA PRO A 613 -2.99 1.10 11.93
C PRO A 613 -2.90 2.01 10.70
N ASP A 614 -2.65 3.30 10.94
CA ASP A 614 -2.62 4.37 9.94
C ASP A 614 -1.50 4.06 8.93
N ASN A 615 -1.79 3.19 7.96
CA ASN A 615 -0.80 2.75 6.98
C ASN A 615 -0.71 3.71 5.79
N GLN A 616 -1.21 4.93 5.95
CA GLN A 616 -0.73 6.07 5.19
C GLN A 616 -0.18 7.08 6.18
N ARG A 617 1.14 7.16 6.27
CA ARG A 617 1.81 8.23 7.01
C ARG A 617 1.34 9.56 6.41
N LYS A 618 0.82 10.49 7.19
CA LYS A 618 0.37 11.80 6.70
C LYS A 618 1.34 12.89 7.14
N ILE A 619 1.49 13.91 6.32
CA ILE A 619 2.29 15.09 6.67
C ILE A 619 1.73 16.33 6.00
N LEU A 620 1.75 17.44 6.75
CA LEU A 620 1.38 18.76 6.26
C LEU A 620 2.66 19.55 5.90
N LEU A 621 2.68 20.12 4.71
CA LEU A 621 3.74 21.02 4.24
C LEU A 621 3.14 22.40 3.95
N VAL A 622 3.83 23.47 4.34
CA VAL A 622 3.42 24.85 4.02
C VAL A 622 4.47 25.50 3.14
N ALA A 623 4.06 26.03 2.00
CA ALA A 623 4.87 26.81 1.07
C ALA A 623 4.29 28.23 0.94
N HIS A 624 5.15 29.22 0.70
CA HIS A 624 4.69 30.62 0.63
C HIS A 624 4.07 30.97 -0.73
N ASP A 625 4.68 30.57 -1.84
CA ASP A 625 4.12 30.70 -3.18
C ASP A 625 4.61 29.56 -4.09
N ALA A 626 4.17 29.53 -5.35
CA ALA A 626 4.53 28.49 -6.31
C ALA A 626 5.40 29.00 -7.48
N HIS A 627 6.25 30.00 -7.28
CA HIS A 627 7.24 30.44 -8.28
C HIS A 627 8.53 29.63 -8.17
N PRO A 628 9.30 29.42 -9.26
CA PRO A 628 10.44 28.51 -9.30
C PRO A 628 11.72 29.09 -8.66
N HIS A 629 11.64 29.46 -7.39
CA HIS A 629 12.78 29.89 -6.58
C HIS A 629 13.28 28.76 -5.67
N GLY A 630 14.46 28.95 -5.07
CA GLY A 630 15.14 27.90 -4.31
C GLY A 630 14.31 27.29 -3.17
N ALA A 631 13.55 28.09 -2.43
CA ALA A 631 12.75 27.58 -1.31
C ALA A 631 11.50 26.81 -1.79
N GLN A 632 10.88 27.21 -2.89
CA GLN A 632 9.74 26.55 -3.51
C GLN A 632 10.16 25.22 -4.14
N MET A 633 11.36 25.19 -4.74
CA MET A 633 11.98 23.96 -5.22
C MET A 633 12.30 23.00 -4.05
N LEU A 634 12.73 23.53 -2.90
CA LEU A 634 12.88 22.71 -1.69
C LEU A 634 11.53 22.10 -1.26
N ALA A 635 10.46 22.90 -1.19
CA ALA A 635 9.13 22.39 -0.87
C ALA A 635 8.64 21.32 -1.87
N LEU A 636 8.90 21.52 -3.18
CA LEU A 636 8.55 20.55 -4.22
C LEU A 636 9.25 19.22 -4.00
N ASN A 637 10.56 19.27 -3.75
CA ASN A 637 11.35 18.07 -3.55
C ASN A 637 11.05 17.39 -2.21
N LEU A 638 10.71 18.15 -1.15
CA LEU A 638 10.17 17.58 0.09
C LEU A 638 8.88 16.80 -0.18
N ALA A 639 7.90 17.41 -0.85
CA ALA A 639 6.64 16.76 -1.19
C ALA A 639 6.86 15.49 -2.02
N LYS A 640 7.71 15.57 -3.06
CA LYS A 640 8.07 14.42 -3.90
C LYS A 640 8.74 13.29 -3.10
N THR A 641 9.75 13.60 -2.29
CA THR A 641 10.48 12.59 -1.49
C THR A 641 9.59 11.95 -0.44
N LEU A 642 8.75 12.73 0.25
CA LEU A 642 7.80 12.22 1.24
C LEU A 642 6.76 11.31 0.57
N ASN A 643 6.19 11.73 -0.56
CA ASN A 643 5.15 10.97 -1.25
C ASN A 643 5.69 9.72 -1.96
N GLN A 644 6.46 9.91 -3.03
CA GLN A 644 6.95 8.81 -3.86
C GLN A 644 8.05 8.01 -3.16
N GLY A 645 8.93 8.68 -2.42
CA GLY A 645 10.13 8.06 -1.84
C GLY A 645 9.94 7.48 -0.44
N MET A 646 8.84 7.81 0.25
CA MET A 646 8.59 7.40 1.64
C MET A 646 7.15 6.98 1.97
N GLY A 647 6.25 7.01 0.98
CA GLY A 647 4.87 6.53 1.13
C GLY A 647 3.98 7.43 1.98
N PHE A 648 4.31 8.72 2.13
CA PHE A 648 3.45 9.67 2.82
C PHE A 648 2.33 10.19 1.92
N ARG A 649 1.15 10.37 2.50
CA ARG A 649 0.16 11.29 1.97
C ARG A 649 0.53 12.71 2.39
N VAL A 650 0.75 13.58 1.41
CA VAL A 650 1.15 14.96 1.64
C VAL A 650 -0.03 15.89 1.37
N ASP A 651 -0.39 16.72 2.34
CA ASP A 651 -1.22 17.91 2.13
C ASP A 651 -0.27 19.12 2.09
N LEU A 652 -0.38 19.96 1.06
CA LEU A 652 0.47 21.14 0.87
C LEU A 652 -0.38 22.39 0.87
N VAL A 653 -0.17 23.28 1.83
CA VAL A 653 -0.79 24.62 1.85
C VAL A 653 0.14 25.61 1.16
N CYS A 654 -0.34 26.24 0.10
CA CYS A 654 0.38 27.26 -0.64
C CYS A 654 -0.27 28.62 -0.38
N LEU A 655 0.49 29.58 0.16
CA LEU A 655 -0.03 30.92 0.52
C LEU A 655 -0.13 31.89 -0.67
N GLY A 656 0.32 31.47 -1.85
CA GLY A 656 0.41 32.31 -3.03
C GLY A 656 0.45 31.50 -4.32
N ASN A 657 0.02 32.12 -5.42
CA ASN A 657 -0.03 31.47 -6.73
C ASN A 657 1.36 31.31 -7.37
N GLY A 658 1.43 30.52 -8.45
CA GLY A 658 2.60 30.41 -9.29
C GLY A 658 2.58 29.17 -10.20
N PRO A 659 3.52 29.07 -11.16
CA PRO A 659 3.57 27.99 -12.15
C PRO A 659 3.81 26.60 -11.57
N LEU A 660 4.39 26.48 -10.37
CA LEU A 660 4.66 25.19 -9.72
C LEU A 660 3.43 24.54 -9.07
N LEU A 661 2.25 25.17 -9.05
CA LEU A 661 1.05 24.56 -8.44
C LEU A 661 0.72 23.20 -9.06
N ASN A 662 0.85 23.08 -10.39
CA ASN A 662 0.64 21.82 -11.09
C ASN A 662 1.71 20.76 -10.73
N GLU A 663 2.95 21.19 -10.48
CA GLU A 663 4.01 20.29 -10.03
C GLU A 663 3.80 19.85 -8.57
N TYR A 664 3.35 20.74 -7.69
CA TYR A 664 2.94 20.38 -6.33
C TYR A 664 1.79 19.39 -6.32
N ALA A 665 0.78 19.58 -7.17
CA ALA A 665 -0.40 18.71 -7.26
C ALA A 665 -0.08 17.28 -7.71
N LYS A 666 1.08 17.03 -8.34
CA LYS A 666 1.54 15.67 -8.66
C LYS A 666 1.92 14.87 -7.41
N TRP A 667 2.34 15.55 -6.35
CA TRP A 667 2.95 14.92 -5.16
C TRP A 667 2.19 15.19 -3.86
N ALA A 668 1.26 16.14 -3.87
CA ALA A 668 0.50 16.55 -2.70
C ALA A 668 -0.94 16.97 -3.06
N THR A 669 -1.84 16.87 -2.09
CA THR A 669 -3.12 17.57 -2.16
C THR A 669 -2.87 19.05 -1.86
N VAL A 670 -3.00 19.91 -2.88
CA VAL A 670 -2.67 21.34 -2.76
C VAL A 670 -3.88 22.13 -2.29
N HIS A 671 -3.69 22.90 -1.22
CA HIS A 671 -4.64 23.86 -0.68
C HIS A 671 -4.08 25.26 -0.94
N LEU A 672 -4.77 26.06 -1.74
CA LEU A 672 -4.36 27.43 -2.03
C LEU A 672 -5.09 28.39 -1.09
N LEU A 673 -4.35 29.20 -0.34
CA LEU A 673 -4.94 30.31 0.42
C LEU A 673 -4.86 31.59 -0.40
N SER A 674 -6.02 32.11 -0.79
CA SER A 674 -6.14 33.45 -1.39
C SER A 674 -6.18 34.51 -0.28
N GLU A 675 -5.72 35.74 -0.59
CA GLU A 675 -5.93 36.96 0.23
C GLU A 675 -4.89 37.37 1.30
N ASN A 676 -3.70 36.76 1.40
CA ASN A 676 -2.63 37.24 2.31
C ASN A 676 -3.08 37.46 3.78
N ASP A 677 -4.22 36.90 4.21
CA ASP A 677 -4.73 36.99 5.57
C ASP A 677 -4.45 35.66 6.30
N PRO A 678 -3.27 35.53 6.95
CA PRO A 678 -2.86 34.29 7.61
C PRO A 678 -3.73 33.96 8.83
N HIS A 679 -4.56 34.89 9.31
CA HIS A 679 -5.49 34.71 10.43
C HIS A 679 -6.96 34.86 10.01
N GLY A 680 -7.22 34.96 8.71
CA GLY A 680 -8.56 35.13 8.15
C GLY A 680 -9.42 33.90 8.36
N VAL A 681 -10.73 34.06 8.10
CA VAL A 681 -11.71 32.97 8.24
C VAL A 681 -11.32 31.76 7.40
N GLU A 682 -10.89 31.99 6.15
CA GLU A 682 -10.43 30.93 5.24
C GLU A 682 -9.22 30.16 5.81
N ALA A 683 -8.21 30.88 6.31
CA ALA A 683 -7.00 30.29 6.90
C ALA A 683 -7.32 29.47 8.17
N VAL A 684 -8.18 30.00 9.04
CA VAL A 684 -8.61 29.32 10.28
C VAL A 684 -9.44 28.08 9.96
N ASP A 685 -10.37 28.16 9.01
CA ASP A 685 -11.23 27.03 8.65
C ASP A 685 -10.45 25.94 7.93
N LEU A 686 -9.47 26.30 7.09
CA LEU A 686 -8.53 25.35 6.51
C LEU A 686 -7.69 24.66 7.59
N ALA A 687 -7.15 25.39 8.56
CA ALA A 687 -6.38 24.81 9.65
C ALA A 687 -7.23 23.84 10.50
N LYS A 688 -8.49 24.18 10.77
CA LYS A 688 -9.44 23.28 11.45
C LYS A 688 -9.73 22.01 10.64
N ASP A 689 -9.97 22.15 9.34
CA ASP A 689 -10.21 21.02 8.43
C ASP A 689 -8.99 20.09 8.37
N LEU A 690 -7.78 20.65 8.25
CA LEU A 690 -6.53 19.87 8.27
C LEU A 690 -6.36 19.12 9.60
N PHE A 691 -6.63 19.78 10.73
CA PHE A 691 -6.62 19.12 12.04
C PHE A 691 -7.67 18.00 12.14
N ALA A 692 -8.89 18.23 11.63
CA ALA A 692 -9.96 17.24 11.58
C ALA A 692 -9.61 16.03 10.68
N ARG A 693 -8.82 16.24 9.62
CA ARG A 693 -8.28 15.17 8.74
C ARG A 693 -7.15 14.35 9.37
N GLY A 694 -6.74 14.69 10.59
CA GLY A 694 -5.76 13.97 11.38
C GLY A 694 -4.36 14.57 11.36
N HIS A 695 -4.15 15.74 10.75
CA HIS A 695 -2.85 16.42 10.82
C HIS A 695 -2.59 16.89 12.25
N ARG A 696 -1.41 16.56 12.77
CA ARG A 696 -0.94 16.98 14.09
C ARG A 696 0.38 17.72 14.02
N THR A 697 1.12 17.56 12.93
CA THR A 697 2.43 18.16 12.74
C THR A 697 2.57 18.75 11.34
N ALA A 698 3.38 19.80 11.19
CA ALA A 698 3.59 20.48 9.92
C ALA A 698 5.05 20.93 9.71
N LEU A 699 5.54 20.80 8.48
CA LEU A 699 6.75 21.48 8.01
C LEU A 699 6.36 22.83 7.42
N VAL A 700 6.83 23.91 8.04
CA VAL A 700 6.58 25.26 7.57
C VAL A 700 7.82 25.79 6.87
N ASN A 701 7.79 25.85 5.54
CA ASN A 701 8.91 26.30 4.74
C ASN A 701 8.90 27.83 4.59
N THR A 702 10.06 28.45 4.78
CA THR A 702 10.36 29.89 4.69
C THR A 702 9.80 30.77 5.79
N THR A 703 10.47 31.90 6.03
CA THR A 703 10.01 32.91 6.99
C THR A 703 8.67 33.53 6.57
N VAL A 704 8.38 33.62 5.27
CA VAL A 704 7.12 34.22 4.75
C VAL A 704 5.89 33.50 5.30
N SER A 705 5.95 32.19 5.49
CA SER A 705 4.85 31.38 6.02
C SER A 705 4.62 31.53 7.53
N GLY A 706 5.43 32.35 8.21
CA GLY A 706 5.48 32.40 9.68
C GLY A 706 4.19 32.86 10.38
N LEU A 707 3.35 33.67 9.72
CA LEU A 707 2.08 34.07 10.31
C LEU A 707 1.01 32.97 10.23
N PHE A 708 1.00 32.16 9.15
CA PHE A 708 0.08 31.03 9.05
C PHE A 708 0.47 29.90 10.02
N LEU A 709 1.77 29.76 10.34
CA LEU A 709 2.25 28.87 11.40
C LEU A 709 1.53 29.13 12.73
N GLU A 710 1.37 30.39 13.12
CA GLU A 710 0.64 30.75 14.34
C GLU A 710 -0.81 30.25 14.31
N THR A 711 -1.49 30.35 13.16
CA THR A 711 -2.85 29.82 12.96
C THR A 711 -2.92 28.30 13.06
N LEU A 712 -1.93 27.58 12.53
CA LEU A 712 -1.83 26.11 12.67
C LEU A 712 -1.64 25.70 14.14
N VAL A 713 -0.71 26.36 14.84
CA VAL A 713 -0.45 26.09 16.27
C VAL A 713 -1.68 26.39 17.12
N ALA A 714 -2.42 27.46 16.82
CA ALA A 714 -3.67 27.78 17.51
C ALA A 714 -4.76 26.70 17.36
N GLN A 715 -4.71 25.89 16.29
CA GLN A 715 -5.60 24.72 16.10
C GLN A 715 -5.04 23.42 16.69
N GLY A 716 -3.85 23.44 17.30
CA GLY A 716 -3.19 22.26 17.88
C GLY A 716 -2.33 21.46 16.90
N ILE A 717 -1.80 22.10 15.84
CA ILE A 717 -0.83 21.49 14.92
C ILE A 717 0.58 21.98 15.26
N ASP A 718 1.45 21.08 15.70
CA ASP A 718 2.84 21.40 16.04
C ASP A 718 3.68 21.65 14.78
N CYS A 719 4.45 22.72 14.77
CA CYS A 719 5.15 23.17 13.57
C CYS A 719 6.67 23.17 13.73
N VAL A 720 7.38 22.62 12.74
CA VAL A 720 8.82 22.80 12.55
C VAL A 720 9.04 23.78 11.41
N ALA A 721 9.75 24.88 11.67
CA ALA A 721 9.99 25.92 10.68
C ALA A 721 11.36 25.73 9.99
N LEU A 722 11.40 25.88 8.67
CA LEU A 722 12.62 25.82 7.86
C LEU A 722 13.01 27.22 7.39
N ILE A 723 14.16 27.73 7.83
CA ILE A 723 14.56 29.11 7.62
C ILE A 723 15.74 29.20 6.66
N HIS A 724 15.53 29.95 5.57
CA HIS A 724 16.48 30.08 4.48
C HIS A 724 16.61 31.55 4.07
N GLU A 725 16.52 32.48 5.01
CA GLU A 725 16.62 33.92 4.74
C GLU A 725 17.66 34.58 5.65
N LEU A 726 18.43 35.51 5.07
CA LEU A 726 19.36 36.38 5.80
C LEU A 726 18.71 37.72 6.11
N LYS A 727 19.33 38.50 7.01
CA LYS A 727 18.81 39.76 7.54
C LYS A 727 18.46 40.74 6.43
N GLY A 728 19.27 40.89 5.38
CA GLY A 728 18.97 41.79 4.27
C GLY A 728 17.65 41.46 3.57
N VAL A 729 17.38 40.18 3.33
CA VAL A 729 16.12 39.69 2.74
C VAL A 729 14.93 39.92 3.67
N LEU A 730 15.09 39.60 4.97
CA LEU A 730 14.05 39.82 5.98
C LEU A 730 13.67 41.31 6.08
N CYS A 731 14.67 42.20 6.04
CA CYS A 731 14.50 43.65 6.05
C CYS A 731 13.78 44.15 4.79
N LYS A 732 14.28 43.76 3.60
CA LYS A 732 13.76 44.21 2.30
C LYS A 732 12.29 43.82 2.12
N ASN A 733 11.92 42.61 2.57
CA ASN A 733 10.58 42.05 2.44
C ASN A 733 9.68 42.29 3.67
N LYS A 734 10.13 43.08 4.66
CA LYS A 734 9.35 43.44 5.87
C LYS A 734 8.87 42.23 6.69
N LEU A 735 9.67 41.16 6.78
CA LEU A 735 9.28 39.87 7.40
C LEU A 735 9.49 39.80 8.93
N TYR A 736 9.69 40.94 9.61
CA TYR A 736 9.96 40.99 11.06
C TYR A 736 8.86 40.36 11.90
N GLY A 737 7.59 40.62 11.56
CA GLY A 737 6.44 40.03 12.25
C GLY A 737 6.41 38.51 12.12
N HIS A 738 6.69 38.01 10.91
CA HIS A 738 6.72 36.58 10.61
C HIS A 738 7.86 35.87 11.36
N ALA A 739 9.05 36.47 11.39
CA ALA A 739 10.20 35.95 12.13
C ALA A 739 9.91 35.85 13.64
N LYS A 740 9.22 36.85 14.21
CA LYS A 740 8.79 36.82 15.62
C LYS A 740 7.74 35.74 15.89
N ALA A 741 6.78 35.56 14.99
CA ALA A 741 5.77 34.49 15.10
C ALA A 741 6.44 33.11 15.09
N ILE A 742 7.39 32.87 14.18
CA ILE A 742 8.17 31.63 14.13
C ILE A 742 8.94 31.40 15.44
N ALA A 743 9.66 32.41 15.94
CA ALA A 743 10.42 32.29 17.20
C ALA A 743 9.50 31.94 18.40
N ALA A 744 8.31 32.54 18.44
CA ALA A 744 7.33 32.31 19.49
C ALA A 744 6.70 30.90 19.42
N TYR A 745 6.19 30.51 18.25
CA TYR A 745 5.25 29.39 18.14
C TYR A 745 5.85 28.10 17.54
N ALA A 746 6.94 28.16 16.78
CA ALA A 746 7.55 26.94 16.25
C ALA A 746 8.11 26.07 17.39
N ALA A 747 7.93 24.75 17.29
CA ALA A 747 8.47 23.77 18.22
C ALA A 747 10.00 23.66 18.06
N LYS A 748 10.45 23.57 16.80
CA LYS A 748 11.86 23.62 16.39
C LYS A 748 12.02 24.52 15.16
N ILE A 749 13.18 25.12 15.03
CA ILE A 749 13.53 26.00 13.91
C ILE A 749 14.83 25.49 13.31
N VAL A 750 14.76 25.08 12.05
CA VAL A 750 15.86 24.48 11.30
C VAL A 750 16.54 25.53 10.46
N PHE A 751 17.84 25.66 10.65
CA PHE A 751 18.71 26.59 9.93
C PHE A 751 19.77 25.81 9.15
N PRO A 752 20.11 26.21 7.92
CA PRO A 752 21.08 25.48 7.13
C PRO A 752 22.54 25.74 7.55
N ALA A 753 22.82 26.83 8.28
CA ALA A 753 24.15 27.16 8.78
C ALA A 753 24.09 28.10 10.00
N ILE A 754 25.19 28.18 10.76
CA ILE A 754 25.27 29.02 11.97
C ILE A 754 25.15 30.51 11.66
N GLU A 755 25.68 30.96 10.52
CA GLU A 755 25.61 32.35 10.07
C GLU A 755 24.15 32.79 9.82
N VAL A 756 23.28 31.84 9.44
CA VAL A 756 21.84 32.10 9.27
C VAL A 756 21.15 32.23 10.63
N VAL A 757 21.57 31.44 11.62
CA VAL A 757 21.10 31.56 13.01
C VAL A 757 21.45 32.94 13.57
N GLU A 758 22.70 33.36 13.44
CA GLU A 758 23.19 34.67 13.92
C GLU A 758 22.43 35.82 13.25
N SER A 759 22.25 35.72 11.93
CA SER A 759 21.48 36.66 11.14
C SER A 759 20.02 36.76 11.60
N PHE A 760 19.34 35.62 11.83
CA PHE A 760 17.94 35.59 12.27
C PHE A 760 17.78 36.06 13.72
N ASN A 761 18.70 35.68 14.63
CA ASN A 761 18.70 36.14 16.02
C ASN A 761 18.86 37.66 16.14
N GLY A 762 19.55 38.30 15.18
CA GLY A 762 19.62 39.76 15.05
C GLY A 762 18.29 40.44 14.69
N VAL A 763 17.25 39.66 14.35
CA VAL A 763 15.89 40.12 13.98
C VAL A 763 14.86 39.66 15.01
N ALA A 764 14.88 38.39 15.41
CA ALA A 764 14.00 37.79 16.41
C ALA A 764 14.81 36.82 17.29
N ALA A 765 14.83 37.05 18.60
CA ALA A 765 15.58 36.21 19.53
C ALA A 765 14.94 34.82 19.67
N ILE A 766 15.75 33.76 19.52
CA ILE A 766 15.30 32.38 19.60
C ILE A 766 15.88 31.71 20.86
N PRO A 767 15.07 30.95 21.64
CA PRO A 767 15.57 30.06 22.68
C PRO A 767 16.53 28.99 22.14
N ALA A 768 17.64 28.73 22.85
CA ALA A 768 18.69 27.83 22.37
C ALA A 768 18.20 26.40 22.10
N ASP A 769 17.21 25.92 22.85
CA ASP A 769 16.61 24.58 22.71
C ASP A 769 15.75 24.42 21.45
N LYS A 770 15.30 25.52 20.83
CA LYS A 770 14.54 25.50 19.58
C LYS A 770 15.43 25.47 18.33
N ILE A 771 16.71 25.86 18.45
CA ILE A 771 17.62 26.01 17.32
C ILE A 771 18.16 24.65 16.88
N VAL A 772 17.98 24.32 15.60
CA VAL A 772 18.58 23.15 14.96
C VAL A 772 19.39 23.60 13.75
N ILE A 773 20.68 23.27 13.72
CA ILE A 773 21.52 23.54 12.55
C ILE A 773 21.58 22.27 11.72
N ARG A 774 20.89 22.28 10.58
CA ARG A 774 20.87 21.18 9.64
C ARG A 774 20.83 21.73 8.20
N PRO A 775 21.96 21.69 7.46
CA PRO A 775 22.00 22.08 6.06
C PRO A 775 21.01 21.29 5.23
N GLN A 776 20.32 21.98 4.32
CA GLN A 776 19.48 21.34 3.32
C GLN A 776 20.35 20.42 2.45
N GLY A 777 19.97 19.14 2.36
CA GLY A 777 20.66 18.20 1.49
C GLY A 777 20.47 18.55 0.01
N LEU A 778 21.28 17.94 -0.86
CA LEU A 778 21.20 18.15 -2.30
C LEU A 778 20.14 17.25 -2.94
N TYR A 779 18.99 17.83 -3.30
CA TYR A 779 17.87 17.11 -3.94
C TYR A 779 18.08 16.85 -5.45
N LYS A 780 18.95 17.64 -6.11
CA LYS A 780 19.31 17.45 -7.52
C LYS A 780 20.78 17.02 -7.62
N ARG A 781 21.01 15.73 -7.88
CA ARG A 781 22.35 15.16 -8.10
C ARG A 781 22.68 15.19 -9.58
N ARG A 782 23.95 15.41 -9.91
CA ARG A 782 24.43 15.33 -11.30
C ARG A 782 24.35 13.89 -11.80
N ASP A 783 23.98 13.69 -13.07
CA ASP A 783 24.20 12.39 -13.71
C ASP A 783 25.70 12.11 -13.93
N LYS A 784 26.20 11.11 -13.22
CA LYS A 784 27.60 10.65 -13.28
C LYS A 784 27.86 9.63 -14.41
N SER A 785 26.86 9.22 -15.21
CA SER A 785 27.09 8.40 -16.43
C SER A 785 28.02 9.09 -17.41
N THR A 786 27.92 10.42 -17.47
CA THR A 786 28.65 11.24 -18.42
C THR A 786 29.93 11.72 -17.77
N SER A 787 31.06 11.38 -18.40
CA SER A 787 32.35 11.85 -17.92
C SER A 787 32.40 13.38 -17.97
N ARG A 788 33.19 13.97 -17.07
CA ARG A 788 33.35 15.42 -17.05
C ARG A 788 33.99 15.91 -18.35
N GLU A 789 34.90 15.14 -18.94
CA GLU A 789 35.51 15.44 -20.24
C GLU A 789 34.47 15.56 -21.34
N TRP A 790 33.48 14.65 -21.35
CA TRP A 790 32.37 14.73 -22.30
C TRP A 790 31.54 16.01 -22.09
N ALA A 791 31.13 16.28 -20.85
CA ALA A 791 30.34 17.48 -20.53
C ALA A 791 31.08 18.77 -20.89
N ARG A 792 32.40 18.80 -20.66
CA ARG A 792 33.29 19.90 -21.04
C ARG A 792 33.29 20.16 -22.54
N GLY A 793 33.45 19.12 -23.34
CA GLY A 793 33.44 19.24 -24.81
C GLY A 793 32.07 19.67 -25.34
N GLN A 794 30.99 19.08 -24.82
CA GLN A 794 29.63 19.42 -25.26
C GLN A 794 29.22 20.85 -24.87
N LEU A 795 29.58 21.31 -23.67
CA LEU A 795 29.25 22.67 -23.24
C LEU A 795 29.96 23.71 -24.12
N ARG A 796 31.24 23.50 -24.44
CA ARG A 796 32.01 24.40 -25.33
C ARG A 796 31.37 24.48 -26.71
N ARG A 797 31.03 23.33 -27.30
CA ARG A 797 30.30 23.27 -28.59
C ARG A 797 28.94 23.98 -28.52
N LYS A 798 28.15 23.73 -27.47
CA LYS A 798 26.85 24.36 -27.26
C LYS A 798 26.96 25.89 -27.19
N LEU A 799 28.03 26.40 -26.58
CA LEU A 799 28.28 27.84 -26.44
C LEU A 799 29.07 28.45 -27.60
N GLY A 800 29.46 27.66 -28.61
CA GLY A 800 30.28 28.14 -29.73
C GLY A 800 31.70 28.55 -29.33
N LEU A 801 32.27 27.90 -28.31
CA LEU A 801 33.61 28.17 -27.77
C LEU A 801 34.64 27.16 -28.27
N GLU A 802 35.90 27.59 -28.30
CA GLU A 802 37.06 26.72 -28.57
C GLU A 802 37.20 25.60 -27.53
N ASP A 803 37.79 24.47 -27.92
CA ASP A 803 37.93 23.29 -27.06
C ASP A 803 38.78 23.55 -25.80
N ASP A 804 39.70 24.52 -25.86
CA ASP A 804 40.58 24.91 -24.75
C ASP A 804 40.07 26.13 -23.95
N ALA A 805 38.87 26.63 -24.24
CA ALA A 805 38.24 27.71 -23.49
C ALA A 805 38.08 27.33 -22.02
N GLN A 806 38.33 28.28 -21.11
CA GLN A 806 38.18 28.11 -19.67
C GLN A 806 36.85 28.73 -19.23
N ILE A 807 35.92 27.93 -18.70
CA ILE A 807 34.56 28.39 -18.40
C ILE A 807 34.41 28.67 -16.90
N ILE A 808 34.06 29.91 -16.56
CA ILE A 808 33.68 30.34 -15.21
C ILE A 808 32.16 30.46 -15.18
N LEU A 809 31.51 29.67 -14.34
CA LEU A 809 30.04 29.59 -14.27
C LEU A 809 29.49 30.39 -13.07
N GLY A 810 28.52 31.26 -13.32
CA GLY A 810 27.61 31.81 -12.30
C GLY A 810 26.19 31.29 -12.53
N ALA A 811 25.41 31.11 -11.46
CA ALA A 811 24.01 30.66 -11.58
C ALA A 811 23.09 31.32 -10.55
N GLY A 812 21.92 31.76 -11.00
CA GLY A 812 20.86 32.31 -10.15
C GLY A 812 20.10 33.46 -10.79
N TYR A 813 19.07 33.94 -10.10
CA TYR A 813 18.34 35.14 -10.49
C TYR A 813 19.30 36.35 -10.48
N ALA A 814 19.57 36.93 -11.64
CA ALA A 814 20.57 37.97 -11.84
C ALA A 814 20.06 39.32 -11.29
N ASP A 815 20.17 39.47 -9.97
CA ASP A 815 19.84 40.65 -9.18
C ASP A 815 21.09 41.21 -8.48
N HIS A 816 20.93 42.35 -7.82
CA HIS A 816 22.01 42.96 -7.03
C HIS A 816 22.50 42.06 -5.88
N ARG A 817 21.63 41.21 -5.32
CA ARG A 817 21.98 40.32 -4.19
C ARG A 817 22.90 39.18 -4.64
N LYS A 818 22.61 38.58 -5.79
CA LYS A 818 23.41 37.51 -6.42
C LYS A 818 24.70 38.05 -7.03
N GLY A 819 24.80 39.35 -7.27
CA GLY A 819 26.03 40.05 -7.61
C GLY A 819 26.50 39.78 -9.04
N VAL A 820 25.59 39.81 -10.01
CA VAL A 820 25.94 39.65 -11.44
C VAL A 820 26.82 40.81 -11.94
N ASP A 821 26.70 42.01 -11.35
CA ASP A 821 27.63 43.13 -11.54
C ASP A 821 29.05 42.80 -11.09
N LEU A 822 29.18 42.16 -9.91
CA LEU A 822 30.47 41.74 -9.37
C LEU A 822 31.09 40.60 -10.19
N PHE A 823 30.26 39.70 -10.74
CA PHE A 823 30.68 38.68 -11.69
C PHE A 823 31.30 39.29 -12.93
N VAL A 824 30.67 40.32 -13.50
CA VAL A 824 31.19 41.05 -14.65
C VAL A 824 32.46 41.83 -14.28
N ALA A 825 32.46 42.52 -13.13
CA ALA A 825 33.62 43.26 -12.65
C ALA A 825 34.85 42.34 -12.46
N ALA A 826 34.66 41.16 -11.88
CA ALA A 826 35.72 40.17 -11.69
C ALA A 826 36.23 39.65 -13.05
N GLY A 827 35.33 39.39 -14.01
CA GLY A 827 35.74 38.98 -15.34
C GLY A 827 36.52 40.04 -16.12
N LEU A 828 36.15 41.31 -15.97
CA LEU A 828 36.90 42.44 -16.55
C LEU A 828 38.28 42.59 -15.90
N ALA A 829 38.39 42.42 -14.58
CA ALA A 829 39.67 42.43 -13.86
C ALA A 829 40.56 41.24 -14.25
N ALA A 830 39.97 40.07 -14.52
CA ALA A 830 40.65 38.85 -14.95
C ALA A 830 41.16 38.90 -16.40
N ALA A 831 40.62 39.78 -17.23
CA ALA A 831 40.82 39.82 -18.68
C ALA A 831 42.28 39.79 -19.13
N LYS A 832 43.16 40.51 -18.41
CA LYS A 832 44.59 40.63 -18.72
C LYS A 832 45.37 39.35 -18.44
N ASN A 833 44.96 38.58 -17.43
CA ASN A 833 45.69 37.41 -16.94
C ASN A 833 45.12 36.10 -17.50
N LEU A 834 43.89 36.11 -18.01
CA LEU A 834 43.17 34.93 -18.49
C LEU A 834 42.58 35.14 -19.89
N PRO A 835 43.40 35.05 -20.96
CA PRO A 835 42.95 35.33 -22.33
C PRO A 835 41.93 34.32 -22.87
N LYS A 836 41.84 33.11 -22.29
CA LYS A 836 40.92 32.03 -22.70
C LYS A 836 39.68 31.90 -21.81
N ALA A 837 39.52 32.77 -20.81
CA ALA A 837 38.41 32.72 -19.87
C ALA A 837 37.11 33.25 -20.48
N CYS A 838 36.05 32.44 -20.38
CA CYS A 838 34.68 32.77 -20.74
C CYS A 838 33.81 32.72 -19.48
N TRP A 839 33.04 33.78 -19.24
CA TRP A 839 32.22 33.99 -18.07
C TRP A 839 30.76 33.76 -18.44
N VAL A 840 30.18 32.67 -17.93
CA VAL A 840 28.84 32.20 -18.30
C VAL A 840 27.91 32.35 -17.10
N TRP A 841 26.79 33.04 -17.28
CA TRP A 841 25.77 33.17 -16.23
C TRP A 841 24.43 32.59 -16.68
N ILE A 842 23.91 31.61 -15.93
CA ILE A 842 22.61 31.00 -16.17
C ILE A 842 21.55 31.50 -15.16
N GLY A 843 20.37 31.85 -15.65
CA GLY A 843 19.26 32.36 -14.83
C GLY A 843 18.51 33.53 -15.46
N HIS A 844 17.37 33.90 -14.86
CA HIS A 844 16.57 35.06 -15.27
C HIS A 844 17.15 36.38 -14.76
N TRP A 845 16.81 37.48 -15.43
CA TRP A 845 17.20 38.84 -15.05
C TRP A 845 16.18 39.51 -14.14
N GLU A 846 16.66 40.28 -13.17
CA GLU A 846 15.85 41.32 -12.53
C GLU A 846 15.62 42.49 -13.50
N PRO A 847 14.40 43.06 -13.56
CA PRO A 847 14.13 44.26 -14.34
C PRO A 847 15.12 45.40 -13.99
N GLY A 848 15.87 45.87 -15.00
CA GLY A 848 16.87 46.95 -14.86
C GLY A 848 18.31 46.50 -14.62
N MET A 849 18.54 45.30 -14.05
CA MET A 849 19.90 44.80 -13.79
C MET A 849 20.66 44.49 -15.09
N GLN A 850 19.95 43.99 -16.11
CA GLN A 850 20.51 43.73 -17.43
C GLN A 850 21.11 45.00 -18.03
N HIS A 851 20.41 46.14 -17.93
CA HIS A 851 20.89 47.41 -18.47
C HIS A 851 22.16 47.89 -17.75
N ALA A 852 22.24 47.72 -16.43
CA ALA A 852 23.44 48.05 -15.66
C ALA A 852 24.66 47.22 -16.09
N VAL A 853 24.48 45.91 -16.27
CA VAL A 853 25.53 45.01 -16.77
C VAL A 853 25.94 45.36 -18.20
N GLU A 854 24.98 45.63 -19.09
CA GLU A 854 25.26 46.01 -20.47
C GLU A 854 26.03 47.34 -20.56
N ASN A 855 25.69 48.31 -19.71
CA ASN A 855 26.43 49.57 -19.59
C ASN A 855 27.85 49.39 -19.06
N GLN A 856 28.09 48.39 -18.21
CA GLN A 856 29.44 48.06 -17.75
C GLN A 856 30.25 47.39 -18.86
N LEU A 857 29.64 46.47 -19.62
CA LEU A 857 30.29 45.77 -20.73
C LEU A 857 30.54 46.68 -21.94
N SER A 858 29.72 47.69 -22.19
CA SER A 858 29.90 48.64 -23.30
C SER A 858 31.18 49.47 -23.16
N GLN A 859 31.68 49.64 -21.94
CA GLN A 859 32.97 50.30 -21.66
C GLN A 859 34.18 49.43 -22.06
N CYS A 860 33.97 48.14 -22.34
CA CYS A 860 35.01 47.19 -22.75
C CYS A 860 34.51 46.31 -23.93
N PRO A 861 34.34 46.88 -25.15
CA PRO A 861 33.71 46.20 -26.28
C PRO A 861 34.38 44.88 -26.67
N ASP A 862 35.72 44.85 -26.62
CA ASP A 862 36.55 43.68 -26.96
C ASP A 862 36.32 42.49 -26.01
N MET A 863 35.74 42.74 -24.82
CA MET A 863 35.46 41.71 -23.82
C MET A 863 34.04 41.16 -23.92
N ARG A 864 33.12 41.82 -24.64
CA ARG A 864 31.70 41.45 -24.67
C ARG A 864 31.47 40.01 -25.13
N GLY A 865 32.25 39.53 -26.10
CA GLY A 865 32.17 38.14 -26.59
C GLY A 865 32.59 37.07 -25.58
N ARG A 866 33.18 37.45 -24.44
CA ARG A 866 33.59 36.53 -23.37
C ARG A 866 32.57 36.40 -22.25
N PHE A 867 31.50 37.20 -22.26
CA PHE A 867 30.42 37.11 -21.29
C PHE A 867 29.16 36.55 -21.97
N ILE A 868 28.70 35.40 -21.51
CA ILE A 868 27.60 34.66 -22.12
C ILE A 868 26.47 34.54 -21.10
N PHE A 869 25.26 34.95 -21.49
CA PHE A 869 24.07 34.92 -20.65
C PHE A 869 22.99 34.06 -21.32
N PRO A 870 23.05 32.71 -21.22
CA PRO A 870 22.09 31.82 -21.87
C PRO A 870 20.64 31.91 -21.35
N GLY A 871 20.39 32.73 -20.32
CA GLY A 871 19.08 32.81 -19.66
C GLY A 871 18.78 31.58 -18.80
N LEU A 872 17.49 31.32 -18.56
CA LEU A 872 17.05 30.14 -17.83
C LEU A 872 17.40 28.87 -18.62
N GLN A 873 17.98 27.88 -17.94
CA GLN A 873 18.31 26.57 -18.51
C GLN A 873 17.50 25.49 -17.78
N ALA A 874 16.80 24.64 -18.54
CA ALA A 874 16.06 23.51 -17.98
C ALA A 874 17.00 22.41 -17.47
N ASP A 875 18.06 22.12 -18.22
CA ASP A 875 19.13 21.21 -17.82
C ASP A 875 20.42 21.99 -17.51
N THR A 876 20.79 21.97 -16.23
CA THR A 876 21.97 22.64 -15.69
C THR A 876 23.18 21.72 -15.54
N ASP A 877 23.01 20.40 -15.67
CA ASP A 877 24.07 19.42 -15.39
C ASP A 877 25.24 19.59 -16.36
N LEU A 878 24.93 19.86 -17.63
CA LEU A 878 25.91 20.17 -18.66
C LEU A 878 26.75 21.41 -18.30
N PHE A 879 26.12 22.45 -17.71
CA PHE A 879 26.80 23.69 -17.35
C PHE A 879 27.76 23.47 -16.18
N TYR A 880 27.28 22.83 -15.10
CA TYR A 880 28.16 22.51 -13.97
C TYR A 880 29.28 21.57 -14.40
N GLY A 881 28.96 20.41 -14.99
CA GLY A 881 29.96 19.44 -15.41
C GLY A 881 30.96 19.97 -16.45
N GLY A 882 30.52 20.87 -17.34
CA GLY A 882 31.36 21.44 -18.39
C GLY A 882 32.22 22.63 -17.95
N SER A 883 31.97 23.21 -16.79
CA SER A 883 32.69 24.37 -16.26
C SER A 883 34.01 24.02 -15.56
N ASP A 884 34.91 25.00 -15.44
CA ASP A 884 36.20 24.88 -14.78
C ASP A 884 36.15 25.37 -13.33
N VAL A 885 35.48 26.50 -13.09
CA VAL A 885 35.33 27.12 -11.76
C VAL A 885 33.90 27.67 -11.63
N TYR A 886 33.31 27.51 -10.46
CA TYR A 886 32.03 28.14 -10.13
C TYR A 886 32.26 29.44 -9.36
N ALA A 887 31.71 30.55 -9.86
CA ALA A 887 31.82 31.87 -9.29
C ALA A 887 30.54 32.25 -8.53
N LEU A 888 30.61 32.21 -7.20
CA LEU A 888 29.55 32.66 -6.32
C LEU A 888 29.81 34.10 -5.89
N THR A 889 29.36 35.06 -6.70
CA THR A 889 29.54 36.50 -6.45
C THR A 889 28.42 37.12 -5.61
N SER A 890 27.68 36.29 -4.85
CA SER A 890 26.57 36.75 -4.02
C SER A 890 27.05 37.59 -2.85
N ARG A 891 26.36 38.71 -2.60
CA ARG A 891 26.56 39.56 -1.41
C ARG A 891 25.93 38.95 -0.15
N GLU A 892 24.83 38.23 -0.36
CA GLU A 892 24.10 37.46 0.66
C GLU A 892 23.50 36.19 0.05
N ASP A 893 23.85 35.03 0.60
CA ASP A 893 23.20 33.76 0.28
C ASP A 893 23.20 32.78 1.49
N PRO A 894 22.03 32.42 2.04
CA PRO A 894 21.89 31.65 3.27
C PRO A 894 22.62 30.30 3.20
N PHE A 895 22.35 29.51 2.17
CA PHE A 895 23.00 28.23 1.90
C PHE A 895 22.64 27.76 0.47
N PRO A 896 23.34 28.27 -0.55
CA PRO A 896 22.93 28.12 -1.95
C PRO A 896 23.02 26.68 -2.46
N SER A 897 21.89 26.10 -2.92
CA SER A 897 21.89 24.77 -3.57
C SER A 897 22.82 24.71 -4.79
N VAL A 898 22.99 25.81 -5.52
CA VAL A 898 23.89 25.93 -6.68
C VAL A 898 25.36 25.68 -6.32
N VAL A 899 25.78 25.95 -5.08
CA VAL A 899 27.13 25.59 -4.58
C VAL A 899 27.23 24.09 -4.40
N LEU A 900 26.21 23.45 -3.82
CA LEU A 900 26.18 22.01 -3.66
C LEU A 900 26.19 21.29 -5.02
N GLU A 901 25.45 21.81 -6.00
CA GLU A 901 25.41 21.31 -7.39
C GLU A 901 26.79 21.42 -8.08
N ALA A 902 27.48 22.56 -7.94
CA ALA A 902 28.81 22.73 -8.50
C ALA A 902 29.81 21.74 -7.87
N LEU A 903 29.78 21.61 -6.54
CA LEU A 903 30.66 20.69 -5.81
C LEU A 903 30.36 19.22 -6.15
N ASP A 904 29.09 18.82 -6.27
CA ASP A 904 28.69 17.48 -6.71
C ASP A 904 29.19 17.17 -8.13
N ALA A 905 29.22 18.18 -9.00
CA ALA A 905 29.81 18.09 -10.34
C ALA A 905 31.35 18.08 -10.35
N GLY A 906 32.00 18.21 -9.20
CA GLY A 906 33.45 18.28 -9.03
C GLY A 906 34.04 19.64 -9.35
N VAL A 907 33.24 20.70 -9.43
CA VAL A 907 33.70 22.06 -9.76
C VAL A 907 34.02 22.80 -8.46
N PRO A 908 35.25 23.29 -8.26
CA PRO A 908 35.56 24.11 -7.09
C PRO A 908 34.88 25.47 -7.17
N VAL A 909 34.56 26.02 -6.00
CA VAL A 909 33.80 27.26 -5.87
C VAL A 909 34.71 28.39 -5.38
N VAL A 910 34.56 29.58 -5.97
CA VAL A 910 35.11 30.83 -5.42
C VAL A 910 33.96 31.68 -4.92
N GLY A 911 34.05 32.17 -3.68
CA GLY A 911 33.00 32.96 -3.05
C GLY A 911 33.54 34.06 -2.13
N PHE A 912 32.65 34.94 -1.68
CA PHE A 912 32.99 36.03 -0.76
C PHE A 912 32.93 35.58 0.71
N GLU A 913 33.89 36.04 1.53
CA GLU A 913 33.84 35.91 2.99
C GLU A 913 32.63 36.67 3.56
N GLY A 914 32.00 36.13 4.61
CA GLY A 914 30.88 36.80 5.30
C GLY A 914 29.65 37.05 4.42
N ALA A 915 29.48 36.31 3.33
CA ALA A 915 28.34 36.42 2.42
C ALA A 915 27.26 35.35 2.65
N GLY A 916 27.42 34.47 3.64
CA GLY A 916 26.38 33.55 4.09
C GLY A 916 26.90 32.17 4.49
N GLY A 917 26.01 31.16 4.56
CA GLY A 917 26.31 29.87 5.19
C GLY A 917 27.19 28.91 4.38
N PHE A 918 27.50 29.22 3.12
CA PHE A 918 28.45 28.41 2.33
C PHE A 918 29.90 28.60 2.77
N VAL A 919 30.20 29.65 3.55
CA VAL A 919 31.56 30.00 4.00
C VAL A 919 32.18 28.85 4.81
N GLY A 920 31.44 28.29 5.77
CA GLY A 920 31.89 27.13 6.54
C GLY A 920 32.25 25.94 5.64
N LEU A 921 31.44 25.66 4.62
CA LEU A 921 31.68 24.58 3.66
C LEU A 921 32.95 24.81 2.83
N LEU A 922 33.18 26.02 2.30
CA LEU A 922 34.38 26.29 1.47
C LEU A 922 35.68 26.23 2.29
N ASN A 923 35.64 26.57 3.57
CA ASN A 923 36.77 26.42 4.49
C ASN A 923 37.19 24.96 4.70
N GLU A 924 36.32 23.99 4.38
CA GLU A 924 36.67 22.57 4.36
C GLU A 924 37.47 22.17 3.11
N GLY A 925 38.03 23.13 2.36
CA GLY A 925 38.98 22.85 1.27
C GLY A 925 38.32 22.35 -0.01
N CYS A 926 37.10 22.80 -0.31
CA CYS A 926 36.42 22.54 -1.58
C CYS A 926 36.27 23.79 -2.47
N GLY A 927 36.86 24.91 -2.04
CA GLY A 927 36.82 26.18 -2.74
C GLY A 927 37.80 27.21 -2.19
N LYS A 928 37.64 28.46 -2.61
CA LYS A 928 38.40 29.61 -2.10
C LYS A 928 37.45 30.72 -1.68
N LEU A 929 37.76 31.34 -0.56
CA LEU A 929 37.09 32.54 -0.08
C LEU A 929 37.98 33.77 -0.33
N VAL A 930 37.34 34.88 -0.70
CA VAL A 930 38.02 36.17 -0.94
C VAL A 930 37.30 37.29 -0.18
N PRO A 931 37.98 38.43 0.10
CA PRO A 931 37.36 39.56 0.75
C PRO A 931 36.06 39.99 0.07
N LYS A 932 35.03 40.27 0.89
CA LYS A 932 33.67 40.58 0.43
C LYS A 932 33.64 41.72 -0.58
N GLU A 933 32.93 41.52 -1.69
CA GLU A 933 32.73 42.48 -2.79
C GLU A 933 34.02 42.97 -3.49
N ASN A 934 35.16 42.30 -3.26
CA ASN A 934 36.41 42.64 -3.93
C ASN A 934 36.58 41.84 -5.24
N ALA A 935 36.21 42.47 -6.36
CA ALA A 935 36.29 41.87 -7.69
C ALA A 935 37.71 41.53 -8.14
N GLU A 936 38.73 42.30 -7.73
CA GLU A 936 40.13 42.05 -8.09
C GLU A 936 40.68 40.80 -7.38
N ALA A 937 40.41 40.69 -6.08
CA ALA A 937 40.77 39.51 -5.30
C ALA A 937 40.06 38.25 -5.82
N PHE A 938 38.78 38.39 -6.20
CA PHE A 938 38.00 37.32 -6.83
C PHE A 938 38.63 36.87 -8.15
N ALA A 939 38.97 37.82 -9.03
CA ALA A 939 39.64 37.56 -10.30
C ALA A 939 40.99 36.84 -10.12
N LEU A 940 41.79 37.25 -9.13
CA LEU A 940 43.06 36.63 -8.80
C LEU A 940 42.89 35.18 -8.31
N ALA A 941 41.89 34.92 -7.46
CA ALA A 941 41.59 33.57 -6.98
C ALA A 941 41.19 32.63 -8.13
N VAL A 942 40.33 33.10 -9.03
CA VAL A 942 39.95 32.36 -10.26
C VAL A 942 41.19 32.11 -11.13
N ALA A 943 42.03 33.11 -11.36
CA ALA A 943 43.25 32.97 -12.15
C ALA A 943 44.23 31.95 -11.57
N ASN A 944 44.41 31.94 -10.24
CA ASN A 944 45.27 30.98 -9.57
C ASN A 944 44.77 29.54 -9.72
N LEU A 945 43.46 29.31 -9.62
CA LEU A 945 42.88 27.98 -9.84
C LEU A 945 43.01 27.52 -11.30
N LEU A 946 42.77 28.42 -12.26
CA LEU A 946 42.91 28.09 -13.67
C LEU A 946 44.37 27.88 -14.11
N ALA A 947 45.33 28.53 -13.44
CA ALA A 947 46.75 28.32 -13.66
C ALA A 947 47.29 27.01 -13.05
N LYS A 948 46.55 26.40 -12.11
CA LYS A 948 46.93 25.17 -11.40
C LYS A 948 45.82 24.10 -11.49
N PRO A 949 45.67 23.42 -12.64
CA PRO A 949 44.61 22.43 -12.84
C PRO A 949 44.59 21.32 -11.79
N GLU A 950 45.75 20.83 -11.35
CA GLU A 950 45.85 19.79 -10.31
C GLU A 950 45.25 20.25 -8.97
N GLU A 951 45.55 21.48 -8.52
CA GLU A 951 44.99 22.04 -7.29
C GLU A 951 43.47 22.23 -7.42
N ARG A 952 43.03 22.77 -8.57
CA ARG A 952 41.61 22.98 -8.88
C ARG A 952 40.83 21.67 -8.86
N ASP A 953 41.34 20.65 -9.54
CA ASP A 953 40.66 19.36 -9.67
C ASP A 953 40.65 18.60 -8.33
N ALA A 954 41.72 18.72 -7.52
CA ALA A 954 41.75 18.19 -6.16
C ALA A 954 40.71 18.84 -5.24
N LEU A 955 40.55 20.17 -5.28
CA LEU A 955 39.49 20.88 -4.54
C LEU A 955 38.09 20.43 -5.00
N GLY A 956 37.91 20.27 -6.31
CA GLY A 956 36.68 19.77 -6.91
C GLY A 956 36.30 18.37 -6.44
N LEU A 957 37.25 17.42 -6.48
CA LEU A 957 37.07 16.05 -6.01
C LEU A 957 36.75 16.00 -4.51
N ARG A 958 37.43 16.83 -3.71
CA ARG A 958 37.13 16.97 -2.27
C ARG A 958 35.72 17.50 -2.05
N GLY A 959 35.29 18.49 -2.84
CA GLY A 959 33.92 18.97 -2.85
C GLY A 959 32.91 17.86 -3.13
N ALA A 960 33.08 17.12 -4.22
CA ALA A 960 32.20 16.02 -4.58
C ALA A 960 32.12 14.95 -3.48
N ALA A 961 33.24 14.62 -2.84
CA ALA A 961 33.28 13.69 -1.71
C ALA A 961 32.45 14.19 -0.51
N LEU A 962 32.62 15.46 -0.11
CA LEU A 962 31.85 16.08 0.98
C LEU A 962 30.35 16.07 0.70
N ILE A 963 29.93 16.39 -0.54
CA ILE A 963 28.52 16.39 -0.94
C ILE A 963 27.91 14.98 -0.87
N ASN A 964 28.66 13.95 -1.27
CA ASN A 964 28.21 12.56 -1.13
C ASN A 964 28.12 12.11 0.33
N GLU A 965 29.05 12.55 1.19
CA GLU A 965 29.11 12.13 2.59
C GLU A 965 28.01 12.78 3.46
N ARG A 966 27.78 14.09 3.31
CA ARG A 966 27.06 14.89 4.31
C ARG A 966 25.75 15.51 3.83
N PHE A 967 25.59 15.68 2.52
CA PHE A 967 24.47 16.44 1.93
C PHE A 967 23.48 15.53 1.21
N SER A 968 23.16 14.39 1.82
CA SER A 968 22.01 13.59 1.39
C SER A 968 20.71 14.34 1.69
N PHE A 969 19.87 14.46 0.68
CA PHE A 969 18.52 15.02 0.83
C PHE A 969 17.59 14.04 1.57
N ARG A 970 17.69 12.74 1.31
CA ARG A 970 16.86 11.74 1.98
C ARG A 970 17.14 11.71 3.48
N ARG A 971 18.41 11.73 3.89
CA ARG A 971 18.79 11.82 5.32
C ARG A 971 18.28 13.10 5.96
N TYR A 972 18.36 14.23 5.24
CA TYR A 972 17.77 15.49 5.68
C TYR A 972 16.27 15.33 5.98
N VAL A 973 15.50 14.67 5.10
CA VAL A 973 14.07 14.40 5.34
C VAL A 973 13.84 13.50 6.56
N PHE A 974 14.62 12.43 6.74
CA PHE A 974 14.53 11.61 7.97
C PHE A 974 14.77 12.44 9.24
N ASP A 975 15.76 13.32 9.22
CA ASP A 975 16.06 14.18 10.37
C ASP A 975 14.93 15.17 10.64
N LEU A 976 14.27 15.70 9.61
CA LEU A 976 13.07 16.53 9.77
C LEU A 976 11.89 15.76 10.36
N LEU A 977 11.69 14.51 9.96
CA LEU A 977 10.62 13.65 10.49
C LEU A 977 10.83 13.33 11.97
N ASP A 978 12.08 13.18 12.42
CA ASP A 978 12.39 13.02 13.84
C ASP A 978 12.05 14.29 14.65
N LEU A 979 12.27 15.49 14.09
CA LEU A 979 11.89 16.75 14.74
C LEU A 979 10.36 16.93 14.86
N LEU A 980 9.58 16.19 14.06
CA LEU A 980 8.13 16.12 14.12
C LEU A 980 7.61 14.93 14.94
N ASP A 981 8.50 14.21 15.64
CA ASP A 981 8.21 13.00 16.41
C ASP A 981 7.59 11.83 15.61
N LEU A 982 7.67 11.85 14.27
CA LEU A 982 7.21 10.76 13.40
C LEU A 982 8.19 9.56 13.35
N ASN A 983 9.45 9.80 13.73
CA ASN A 983 10.48 8.80 14.07
C ASN A 983 10.50 7.52 13.24
N LEU A 984 10.94 7.60 12.00
CA LEU A 984 11.13 6.41 11.15
C LEU A 984 12.40 5.64 11.53
N ALA A 985 12.27 4.33 11.74
CA ALA A 985 13.39 3.42 11.81
C ALA A 985 14.28 3.55 10.56
N ARG A 986 15.58 3.73 10.77
CA ARG A 986 16.59 3.87 9.71
C ARG A 986 17.16 2.49 9.38
N VAL A 987 16.77 1.93 8.23
CA VAL A 987 17.23 0.62 7.74
C VAL A 987 18.27 0.79 6.63
N SER A 988 19.51 0.38 6.90
CA SER A 988 20.57 0.28 5.89
C SER A 988 20.51 -1.08 5.21
N VAL A 989 20.37 -1.08 3.89
CA VAL A 989 20.49 -2.29 3.07
C VAL A 989 21.94 -2.47 2.70
N VAL A 990 22.52 -3.63 3.01
CA VAL A 990 23.84 -4.03 2.53
C VAL A 990 23.61 -5.11 1.48
N LEU A 991 24.08 -4.87 0.25
CA LEU A 991 23.94 -5.80 -0.87
C LEU A 991 25.32 -6.31 -1.31
N PRO A 992 25.83 -7.43 -0.77
CA PRO A 992 27.01 -8.11 -1.29
C PRO A 992 26.73 -8.69 -2.68
N ASN A 993 27.64 -8.46 -3.62
CA ASN A 993 27.49 -8.90 -5.01
C ASN A 993 28.79 -9.49 -5.56
N TYR A 994 28.68 -10.62 -6.28
CA TYR A 994 29.78 -11.19 -7.06
C TYR A 994 29.25 -11.98 -8.26
N ASN A 995 29.36 -11.43 -9.47
CA ASN A 995 28.91 -12.04 -10.72
C ASN A 995 27.42 -12.44 -10.75
N TYR A 996 26.53 -11.56 -10.27
CA TYR A 996 25.07 -11.79 -10.24
C TYR A 996 24.26 -10.80 -11.09
N ALA A 997 24.84 -10.26 -12.17
CA ALA A 997 24.18 -9.29 -13.03
C ALA A 997 22.79 -9.72 -13.49
N HIS A 998 22.55 -11.02 -13.70
CA HIS A 998 21.27 -11.58 -14.12
C HIS A 998 20.21 -11.67 -13.02
N TYR A 999 20.59 -11.63 -11.74
CA TYR A 999 19.65 -11.62 -10.61
C TYR A 999 19.41 -10.22 -10.02
N LEU A 1000 20.38 -9.31 -10.20
CA LEU A 1000 20.28 -7.95 -9.68
C LEU A 1000 18.98 -7.21 -10.04
N PRO A 1001 18.42 -7.30 -11.26
CA PRO A 1001 17.17 -6.61 -11.56
C PRO A 1001 16.03 -6.98 -10.62
N GLU A 1002 15.79 -8.29 -10.42
CA GLU A 1002 14.76 -8.79 -9.52
C GLU A 1002 15.05 -8.38 -8.08
N ARG A 1003 16.31 -8.53 -7.64
CA ARG A 1003 16.70 -8.21 -6.27
C ARG A 1003 16.55 -6.73 -5.96
N LEU A 1004 17.08 -5.86 -6.80
CA LEU A 1004 17.02 -4.41 -6.63
C LEU A 1004 15.58 -3.91 -6.69
N GLU A 1005 14.75 -4.44 -7.59
CA GLU A 1005 13.31 -4.12 -7.64
C GLU A 1005 12.61 -4.48 -6.31
N SER A 1006 12.90 -5.67 -5.76
CA SER A 1006 12.33 -6.10 -4.47
C SER A 1006 12.75 -5.22 -3.29
N ILE A 1007 13.93 -4.59 -3.34
CA ILE A 1007 14.44 -3.67 -2.32
C ILE A 1007 13.85 -2.26 -2.48
N ILE A 1008 13.86 -1.73 -3.70
CA ILE A 1008 13.40 -0.38 -4.01
C ILE A 1008 11.91 -0.23 -3.73
N ASN A 1009 11.13 -1.27 -4.02
CA ASN A 1009 9.68 -1.27 -3.87
C ASN A 1009 9.21 -1.76 -2.49
N GLN A 1010 10.03 -1.70 -1.45
CA GLN A 1010 9.55 -2.01 -0.10
C GLN A 1010 8.49 -0.99 0.36
N ASP A 1011 7.43 -1.46 1.02
CA ASP A 1011 6.36 -0.62 1.59
C ASP A 1011 6.92 0.32 2.68
N TYR A 1012 8.01 -0.10 3.34
CA TYR A 1012 8.73 0.69 4.32
C TYR A 1012 9.92 1.44 3.68
N PRO A 1013 10.11 2.74 3.96
CA PRO A 1013 11.16 3.56 3.37
C PRO A 1013 12.55 3.10 3.80
N ILE A 1014 13.31 2.59 2.83
CA ILE A 1014 14.72 2.26 3.01
C ILE A 1014 15.53 3.52 3.29
N TYR A 1015 16.43 3.49 4.28
CA TYR A 1015 17.23 4.67 4.64
C TYR A 1015 18.37 4.89 3.64
N GLU A 1016 19.11 3.82 3.31
CA GLU A 1016 20.20 3.83 2.35
C GLU A 1016 20.48 2.42 1.81
N ILE A 1017 21.22 2.35 0.71
CA ILE A 1017 21.72 1.12 0.09
C ILE A 1017 23.25 1.15 0.00
N ILE A 1018 23.90 0.07 0.39
CA ILE A 1018 25.35 -0.12 0.33
C ILE A 1018 25.59 -1.35 -0.54
N PHE A 1019 25.88 -1.10 -1.81
CA PHE A 1019 26.21 -2.13 -2.79
C PHE A 1019 27.71 -2.43 -2.71
N LEU A 1020 28.06 -3.67 -2.41
CA LEU A 1020 29.44 -4.13 -2.25
C LEU A 1020 29.77 -5.12 -3.38
N ASP A 1021 30.44 -4.65 -4.42
CA ASP A 1021 30.89 -5.50 -5.52
C ASP A 1021 32.25 -6.14 -5.18
N ASP A 1022 32.29 -7.47 -5.18
CA ASP A 1022 33.47 -8.23 -4.80
C ASP A 1022 34.36 -8.60 -6.00
N CYS A 1023 34.64 -7.61 -6.87
CA CYS A 1023 35.43 -7.74 -8.09
C CYS A 1023 34.73 -8.58 -9.18
N SER A 1024 33.46 -8.26 -9.46
CA SER A 1024 32.68 -8.91 -10.53
C SER A 1024 33.30 -8.69 -11.91
N LYS A 1025 33.11 -9.67 -12.80
CA LYS A 1025 33.57 -9.66 -14.19
C LYS A 1025 32.43 -9.55 -15.20
N ASP A 1026 31.19 -9.52 -14.72
CA ASP A 1026 29.97 -9.33 -15.51
C ASP A 1026 29.47 -7.88 -15.45
N GLU A 1027 28.24 -7.63 -15.90
CA GLU A 1027 27.64 -6.29 -15.98
C GLU A 1027 27.00 -5.81 -14.66
N SER A 1028 27.36 -6.42 -13.52
CA SER A 1028 26.71 -6.15 -12.23
C SER A 1028 26.72 -4.67 -11.84
N ILE A 1029 27.87 -4.01 -12.01
CA ILE A 1029 28.08 -2.61 -11.62
C ILE A 1029 27.18 -1.71 -12.47
N GLN A 1030 27.13 -1.93 -13.79
CA GLN A 1030 26.33 -1.15 -14.72
C GLN A 1030 24.83 -1.29 -14.44
N VAL A 1031 24.37 -2.51 -14.10
CA VAL A 1031 22.98 -2.76 -13.70
C VAL A 1031 22.63 -2.01 -12.42
N ALA A 1032 23.47 -2.10 -11.39
CA ALA A 1032 23.27 -1.43 -10.11
C ALA A 1032 23.25 0.10 -10.28
N GLU A 1033 24.22 0.68 -11.00
CA GLU A 1033 24.30 2.11 -11.28
C GLU A 1033 23.05 2.63 -11.99
N ARG A 1034 22.52 1.89 -12.96
CA ARG A 1034 21.30 2.27 -13.69
C ARG A 1034 20.09 2.30 -12.75
N MET A 1035 19.86 1.21 -12.02
CA MET A 1035 18.65 1.09 -11.19
C MET A 1035 18.66 2.01 -9.96
N PHE A 1036 19.81 2.19 -9.31
CA PHE A 1036 19.88 3.06 -8.14
C PHE A 1036 19.64 4.53 -8.48
N ARG A 1037 20.04 4.99 -9.68
CA ARG A 1037 19.75 6.35 -10.14
C ARG A 1037 18.26 6.66 -10.22
N GLU A 1038 17.46 5.67 -10.59
CA GLU A 1038 16.01 5.81 -10.74
C GLU A 1038 15.27 5.58 -9.41
N SER A 1039 15.95 5.02 -8.40
CA SER A 1039 15.31 4.61 -7.14
C SER A 1039 14.91 5.75 -6.20
N GLY A 1040 15.60 6.89 -6.24
CA GLY A 1040 15.42 7.97 -5.25
C GLY A 1040 15.86 7.61 -3.81
N ILE A 1041 16.58 6.50 -3.63
CA ILE A 1041 17.17 6.06 -2.37
C ILE A 1041 18.66 6.41 -2.38
N ASP A 1042 19.20 6.88 -1.25
CA ASP A 1042 20.64 7.11 -1.16
C ASP A 1042 21.41 5.79 -1.31
N PHE A 1043 22.46 5.80 -2.12
CA PHE A 1043 23.24 4.60 -2.35
C PHE A 1043 24.75 4.86 -2.39
N ARG A 1044 25.52 3.82 -2.08
CA ARG A 1044 26.97 3.75 -2.24
C ARG A 1044 27.32 2.47 -2.99
N ILE A 1045 28.07 2.60 -4.08
CA ILE A 1045 28.66 1.47 -4.81
C ILE A 1045 30.13 1.41 -4.44
N ILE A 1046 30.55 0.29 -3.86
CA ILE A 1046 31.93 0.08 -3.45
C ILE A 1046 32.44 -1.17 -4.16
N ILE A 1047 33.48 -0.97 -4.97
CA ILE A 1047 34.07 -2.02 -5.80
C ILE A 1047 35.39 -2.44 -5.16
N ASN A 1048 35.56 -3.74 -4.91
CA ASN A 1048 36.83 -4.27 -4.42
C ASN A 1048 37.81 -4.45 -5.58
N GLU A 1049 39.09 -4.15 -5.32
CA GLU A 1049 40.17 -4.35 -6.30
C GLU A 1049 40.40 -5.84 -6.57
N GLU A 1050 40.29 -6.66 -5.52
CA GLU A 1050 40.44 -8.11 -5.55
C GLU A 1050 39.24 -8.79 -4.90
N ASN A 1051 38.94 -10.02 -5.30
CA ASN A 1051 37.88 -10.81 -4.67
C ASN A 1051 38.27 -11.14 -3.21
N SER A 1052 37.36 -10.87 -2.28
CA SER A 1052 37.61 -11.02 -0.85
C SER A 1052 37.69 -12.46 -0.36
N GLY A 1053 37.25 -13.42 -1.18
CA GLY A 1053 37.28 -14.86 -0.89
C GLY A 1053 36.28 -15.34 0.16
N SER A 1054 35.51 -14.45 0.80
CA SER A 1054 34.48 -14.80 1.78
C SER A 1054 33.43 -13.70 1.92
N VAL A 1055 32.15 -14.09 1.85
CA VAL A 1055 31.00 -13.19 2.01
C VAL A 1055 30.99 -12.48 3.37
N PHE A 1056 31.51 -13.11 4.43
CA PHE A 1056 31.58 -12.50 5.76
C PHE A 1056 32.50 -11.28 5.83
N ARG A 1057 33.51 -11.18 4.94
CA ARG A 1057 34.30 -9.95 4.79
C ARG A 1057 33.43 -8.80 4.27
N GLN A 1058 32.51 -9.09 3.35
CA GLN A 1058 31.53 -8.13 2.84
C GLN A 1058 30.49 -7.78 3.91
N TRP A 1059 29.99 -8.75 4.68
CA TRP A 1059 29.07 -8.47 5.80
C TRP A 1059 29.68 -7.51 6.81
N LYS A 1060 30.92 -7.77 7.24
CA LYS A 1060 31.64 -6.88 8.16
C LYS A 1060 31.82 -5.49 7.56
N LYS A 1061 32.30 -5.40 6.32
CA LYS A 1061 32.49 -4.12 5.62
C LYS A 1061 31.17 -3.35 5.51
N GLY A 1062 30.08 -4.02 5.16
CA GLY A 1062 28.75 -3.43 5.06
C GLY A 1062 28.20 -2.94 6.39
N ALA A 1063 28.31 -3.75 7.45
CA ALA A 1063 27.88 -3.37 8.80
C ALA A 1063 28.70 -2.18 9.36
N ASP A 1064 30.00 -2.11 9.06
CA ASP A 1064 30.87 -0.99 9.44
C ASP A 1064 30.46 0.31 8.69
N LEU A 1065 30.05 0.19 7.43
CA LEU A 1065 29.65 1.32 6.59
C LEU A 1065 28.22 1.79 6.82
N ALA A 1066 27.33 0.92 7.31
CA ALA A 1066 25.93 1.21 7.59
C ALA A 1066 25.78 2.38 8.57
N SER A 1067 24.88 3.30 8.29
CA SER A 1067 24.57 4.45 9.15
C SER A 1067 23.19 4.38 9.79
N GLY A 1068 22.33 3.48 9.33
CA GLY A 1068 21.04 3.16 9.93
C GLY A 1068 21.17 2.42 11.27
N LYS A 1069 20.11 2.49 12.08
CA LYS A 1069 20.01 1.75 13.35
C LYS A 1069 19.89 0.25 13.12
N TYR A 1070 19.26 -0.14 12.00
CA TYR A 1070 19.08 -1.52 11.62
C TYR A 1070 19.80 -1.82 10.31
N VAL A 1071 20.33 -3.04 10.19
CA VAL A 1071 21.04 -3.52 9.00
C VAL A 1071 20.31 -4.72 8.44
N TRP A 1072 19.97 -4.64 7.15
CA TRP A 1072 19.49 -5.78 6.38
C TRP A 1072 20.60 -6.24 5.43
N LEU A 1073 21.07 -7.46 5.63
CA LEU A 1073 22.04 -8.10 4.74
C LEU A 1073 21.26 -8.80 3.63
N ALA A 1074 21.26 -8.19 2.45
CA ALA A 1074 20.46 -8.58 1.31
C ALA A 1074 21.37 -9.24 0.26
N GLU A 1075 21.39 -10.57 0.18
CA GLU A 1075 22.21 -11.25 -0.85
C GLU A 1075 21.68 -10.94 -2.26
N ALA A 1076 22.59 -10.81 -3.23
CA ALA A 1076 22.29 -10.31 -4.58
C ALA A 1076 21.47 -11.27 -5.45
N ASP A 1077 21.47 -12.56 -5.14
CA ASP A 1077 20.76 -13.59 -5.88
C ASP A 1077 19.35 -13.90 -5.34
N ASP A 1078 19.01 -13.42 -4.16
CA ASP A 1078 17.69 -13.60 -3.55
C ASP A 1078 16.64 -12.60 -4.09
N SER A 1079 15.40 -12.71 -3.60
CA SER A 1079 14.30 -11.78 -3.88
C SER A 1079 13.38 -11.71 -2.65
N CYS A 1080 12.43 -10.78 -2.61
CA CYS A 1080 11.49 -10.67 -1.48
C CYS A 1080 10.19 -9.96 -1.85
N SER A 1081 9.21 -10.06 -0.95
CA SER A 1081 7.93 -9.35 -1.03
C SER A 1081 8.04 -7.93 -0.45
N HIS A 1082 7.22 -7.00 -0.96
CA HIS A 1082 7.25 -5.56 -0.62
C HIS A 1082 7.08 -5.24 0.89
N GLY A 1083 6.40 -6.10 1.64
CA GLY A 1083 6.15 -5.89 3.08
C GLY A 1083 7.22 -6.46 4.02
N LEU A 1084 8.35 -6.96 3.51
CA LEU A 1084 9.38 -7.64 4.31
C LEU A 1084 9.91 -6.74 5.43
N ILE A 1085 10.36 -5.52 5.09
CA ILE A 1085 10.99 -4.64 6.08
C ILE A 1085 9.99 -4.18 7.15
N ASP A 1086 8.74 -3.91 6.78
CA ASP A 1086 7.70 -3.55 7.73
C ASP A 1086 7.45 -4.69 8.74
N GLU A 1087 7.36 -5.93 8.25
CA GLU A 1087 7.22 -7.12 9.08
C GLU A 1087 8.41 -7.33 10.03
N LEU A 1088 9.64 -7.23 9.52
CA LEU A 1088 10.83 -7.43 10.34
C LEU A 1088 10.98 -6.35 11.41
N LEU A 1089 10.61 -5.09 11.10
CA LEU A 1089 10.57 -3.99 12.08
C LEU A 1089 9.51 -4.20 13.17
N ASN A 1090 8.40 -4.92 12.90
CA ASN A 1090 7.43 -5.27 13.93
C ASN A 1090 8.06 -6.07 15.07
N GLY A 1091 9.01 -6.95 14.78
CA GLY A 1091 9.77 -7.68 15.80
C GLY A 1091 10.53 -6.75 16.77
N PHE A 1092 11.11 -5.66 16.26
CA PHE A 1092 11.84 -4.67 17.05
C PHE A 1092 10.96 -3.74 17.89
N ARG A 1093 9.62 -3.83 17.78
CA ARG A 1093 8.70 -3.17 18.72
C ARG A 1093 8.81 -3.74 20.13
N THR A 1094 9.26 -5.00 20.26
CA THR A 1094 9.53 -5.61 21.56
C THR A 1094 10.93 -5.20 22.07
N PRO A 1095 11.04 -4.57 23.26
CA PRO A 1095 12.33 -4.17 23.81
C PRO A 1095 13.29 -5.36 24.01
N GLY A 1096 14.54 -5.14 23.59
CA GLY A 1096 15.63 -6.11 23.72
C GLY A 1096 15.78 -7.08 22.54
N VAL A 1097 14.95 -6.97 21.49
CA VAL A 1097 15.16 -7.71 20.25
C VAL A 1097 16.38 -7.16 19.52
N VAL A 1098 17.30 -8.05 19.14
CA VAL A 1098 18.55 -7.73 18.43
C VAL A 1098 18.60 -8.37 17.04
N LEU A 1099 17.77 -9.38 16.80
CA LEU A 1099 17.60 -10.08 15.53
C LEU A 1099 16.12 -10.36 15.30
N SER A 1100 15.59 -9.92 14.17
CA SER A 1100 14.24 -10.21 13.71
C SER A 1100 14.32 -10.89 12.36
N TYR A 1101 13.65 -12.02 12.17
CA TYR A 1101 13.65 -12.69 10.87
C TYR A 1101 12.28 -13.26 10.51
N CYS A 1102 12.05 -13.51 9.24
CA CYS A 1102 10.83 -14.15 8.75
C CYS A 1102 11.12 -15.48 8.06
N GLU A 1103 10.06 -16.23 7.79
CA GLU A 1103 10.14 -17.43 6.97
C GLU A 1103 10.51 -17.08 5.50
N SER A 1104 11.05 -18.06 4.78
CA SER A 1104 11.50 -17.92 3.39
C SER A 1104 10.85 -18.94 2.45
N GLN A 1105 10.36 -18.48 1.30
CA GLN A 1105 10.09 -19.32 0.14
C GLN A 1105 11.41 -19.80 -0.47
N GLN A 1106 11.43 -21.00 -1.04
CA GLN A 1106 12.56 -21.54 -1.80
C GLN A 1106 12.24 -21.38 -3.29
N ILE A 1107 13.15 -20.77 -4.04
CA ILE A 1107 13.02 -20.59 -5.50
C ILE A 1107 14.22 -21.19 -6.25
N ASP A 1108 14.04 -21.59 -7.49
CA ASP A 1108 15.11 -22.09 -8.35
C ASP A 1108 15.89 -20.95 -9.06
N GLU A 1109 16.89 -21.33 -9.85
CA GLU A 1109 17.72 -20.42 -10.66
C GLU A 1109 16.92 -19.54 -11.64
N ALA A 1110 15.69 -19.93 -12.00
CA ALA A 1110 14.79 -19.19 -12.88
C ALA A 1110 13.68 -18.44 -12.11
N GLY A 1111 13.74 -18.41 -10.78
CA GLY A 1111 12.76 -17.75 -9.91
C GLY A 1111 11.47 -18.54 -9.70
N ARG A 1112 11.44 -19.82 -10.11
CA ARG A 1112 10.26 -20.67 -9.90
C ARG A 1112 10.26 -21.22 -8.49
N LEU A 1113 9.09 -21.18 -7.86
CA LEU A 1113 8.89 -21.68 -6.52
C LEU A 1113 9.15 -23.20 -6.42
N LEU A 1114 10.09 -23.58 -5.55
CA LEU A 1114 10.43 -24.96 -5.18
C LEU A 1114 9.67 -25.40 -3.91
N ALA A 1115 9.57 -24.51 -2.92
CA ALA A 1115 8.84 -24.73 -1.68
C ALA A 1115 8.36 -23.40 -1.07
N ASN A 1116 7.23 -23.42 -0.36
CA ASN A 1116 6.66 -22.20 0.23
C ASN A 1116 7.30 -21.75 1.55
N ASN A 1117 8.08 -22.61 2.21
CA ASN A 1117 8.67 -22.38 3.53
C ASN A 1117 9.82 -23.36 3.80
N TYR A 1118 10.48 -23.22 4.95
CA TYR A 1118 11.48 -24.14 5.48
C TYR A 1118 10.93 -25.09 6.56
N HIS A 1119 9.61 -25.22 6.73
CA HIS A 1119 9.02 -26.06 7.79
C HIS A 1119 9.54 -27.50 7.79
N THR A 1120 9.66 -28.13 6.61
CA THR A 1120 10.21 -29.49 6.48
C THR A 1120 11.66 -29.59 6.99
N TYR A 1121 12.44 -28.52 6.85
CA TYR A 1121 13.83 -28.47 7.28
C TYR A 1121 13.98 -28.34 8.81
N VAL A 1122 13.03 -27.71 9.50
CA VAL A 1122 13.07 -27.49 10.95
C VAL A 1122 12.17 -28.44 11.76
N ALA A 1123 11.34 -29.26 11.10
CA ALA A 1123 10.32 -30.09 11.75
C ALA A 1123 10.86 -31.15 12.73
N ASP A 1124 12.09 -31.61 12.54
CA ASP A 1124 12.81 -32.54 13.43
C ASP A 1124 13.42 -31.87 14.68
N VAL A 1125 13.53 -30.53 14.68
CA VAL A 1125 13.87 -29.73 15.87
C VAL A 1125 12.62 -29.51 16.71
N ASP A 1126 11.61 -28.88 16.10
CA ASP A 1126 10.27 -28.69 16.66
C ASP A 1126 9.28 -28.41 15.52
N ALA A 1127 8.32 -29.30 15.31
CA ALA A 1127 7.35 -29.21 14.21
C ALA A 1127 6.35 -28.06 14.33
N LYS A 1128 6.24 -27.40 15.49
CA LYS A 1128 5.22 -26.38 15.76
C LYS A 1128 5.83 -25.00 15.99
N HIS A 1129 7.08 -24.94 16.43
CA HIS A 1129 7.75 -23.71 16.86
C HIS A 1129 7.71 -22.57 15.82
N TRP A 1130 7.92 -22.87 14.54
CA TRP A 1130 7.92 -21.87 13.45
C TRP A 1130 6.56 -21.65 12.76
N LEU A 1131 5.45 -22.17 13.32
CA LEU A 1131 4.11 -21.98 12.70
C LEU A 1131 3.43 -20.67 13.12
N THR A 1132 3.93 -20.01 14.17
CA THR A 1132 3.35 -18.78 14.73
C THR A 1132 4.46 -17.77 15.01
N HIS A 1133 4.10 -16.48 15.08
CA HIS A 1133 5.02 -15.45 15.56
C HIS A 1133 5.49 -15.75 16.98
N PHE A 1134 6.76 -15.47 17.26
CA PHE A 1134 7.27 -15.54 18.62
C PHE A 1134 8.37 -14.50 18.85
N VAL A 1135 8.51 -14.11 20.12
CA VAL A 1135 9.68 -13.40 20.62
C VAL A 1135 10.25 -14.19 21.78
N MET A 1136 11.55 -14.46 21.78
CA MET A 1136 12.19 -15.24 22.83
C MET A 1136 13.58 -14.75 23.18
N ASP A 1137 14.03 -15.14 24.37
CA ASP A 1137 15.41 -14.94 24.79
C ASP A 1137 16.36 -15.70 23.85
N GLY A 1138 17.39 -15.03 23.34
CA GLY A 1138 18.29 -15.61 22.37
C GLY A 1138 19.09 -16.79 22.92
N ARG A 1139 19.43 -16.84 24.22
CA ARG A 1139 20.05 -18.02 24.83
C ARG A 1139 19.13 -19.22 24.83
N SER A 1140 17.82 -18.98 24.96
CA SER A 1140 16.83 -20.05 24.87
C SER A 1140 16.76 -20.61 23.45
N GLU A 1141 16.77 -19.77 22.42
CA GLU A 1141 16.84 -20.24 21.02
C GLU A 1141 18.15 -21.01 20.76
N ILE A 1142 19.27 -20.50 21.29
CA ILE A 1142 20.58 -21.14 21.15
C ILE A 1142 20.54 -22.57 21.68
N VAL A 1143 20.02 -22.76 22.89
CA VAL A 1143 19.96 -24.07 23.56
C VAL A 1143 18.91 -25.00 22.97
N ASN A 1144 17.74 -24.47 22.59
CA ASN A 1144 16.60 -25.32 22.20
C ASN A 1144 16.61 -25.68 20.72
N SER A 1145 17.20 -24.85 19.88
CA SER A 1145 17.07 -24.92 18.43
C SER A 1145 18.44 -24.93 17.74
N LEU A 1146 19.21 -23.84 17.92
CA LEU A 1146 20.51 -23.68 17.27
C LEU A 1146 21.59 -24.60 17.82
N SER A 1147 21.37 -25.37 18.90
CA SER A 1147 22.30 -26.42 19.32
C SER A 1147 22.21 -27.67 18.44
N ILE A 1148 21.12 -27.80 17.67
CA ILE A 1148 20.86 -28.96 16.80
C ILE A 1148 21.32 -28.66 15.38
N LYS A 1149 20.83 -27.57 14.80
CA LYS A 1149 21.19 -27.10 13.45
C LYS A 1149 20.89 -25.61 13.29
N ASN A 1150 21.40 -25.00 12.22
CA ASN A 1150 21.06 -23.62 11.89
C ASN A 1150 19.57 -23.52 11.51
N THR A 1151 18.75 -22.87 12.33
CA THR A 1151 17.30 -22.70 12.12
C THR A 1151 16.94 -21.41 11.39
N ILE A 1152 17.95 -20.60 11.04
CA ILE A 1152 17.82 -19.36 10.26
C ILE A 1152 18.49 -19.61 8.90
N PRO A 1153 17.74 -20.12 7.90
CA PRO A 1153 18.33 -20.74 6.71
C PRO A 1153 18.91 -19.75 5.70
N ASN A 1154 18.62 -18.46 5.84
CA ASN A 1154 19.01 -17.43 4.88
C ASN A 1154 19.06 -16.06 5.55
N VAL A 1155 20.17 -15.34 5.34
CA VAL A 1155 20.39 -14.02 5.93
C VAL A 1155 19.50 -12.94 5.32
N SER A 1156 19.08 -13.08 4.06
CA SER A 1156 18.19 -12.12 3.39
C SER A 1156 16.80 -12.04 4.03
N ALA A 1157 16.45 -13.00 4.90
CA ALA A 1157 15.24 -12.95 5.71
C ALA A 1157 15.41 -12.23 7.06
N VAL A 1158 16.61 -11.71 7.38
CA VAL A 1158 17.00 -11.24 8.71
C VAL A 1158 17.28 -9.73 8.74
N LEU A 1159 16.72 -9.05 9.72
CA LEU A 1159 17.04 -7.67 10.08
C LEU A 1159 17.74 -7.65 11.44
N PHE A 1160 18.90 -6.98 11.50
CA PHE A 1160 19.73 -6.91 12.70
C PHE A 1160 19.69 -5.53 13.34
N GLU A 1161 19.83 -5.46 14.66
CA GLU A 1161 20.32 -4.25 15.32
C GLU A 1161 21.79 -4.05 14.94
N LYS A 1162 22.11 -2.87 14.39
CA LYS A 1162 23.41 -2.61 13.77
C LYS A 1162 24.56 -2.80 14.75
N ASN A 1163 24.50 -2.19 15.93
CA ASN A 1163 25.63 -2.16 16.85
C ASN A 1163 25.98 -3.56 17.36
N VAL A 1164 24.97 -4.39 17.63
CA VAL A 1164 25.17 -5.79 18.00
C VAL A 1164 25.85 -6.54 16.87
N LEU A 1165 25.33 -6.46 15.63
CA LEU A 1165 25.94 -7.13 14.47
C LEU A 1165 27.39 -6.68 14.23
N THR A 1166 27.66 -5.37 14.22
CA THR A 1166 29.00 -4.80 14.04
C THR A 1166 29.96 -5.29 15.12
N ASN A 1167 29.54 -5.29 16.39
CA ASN A 1167 30.38 -5.76 17.50
C ASN A 1167 30.68 -7.26 17.38
N VAL A 1168 29.69 -8.08 17.03
CA VAL A 1168 29.87 -9.52 16.82
C VAL A 1168 30.85 -9.78 15.67
N LEU A 1169 30.63 -9.15 14.51
CA LEU A 1169 31.49 -9.30 13.34
C LEU A 1169 32.90 -8.75 13.57
N LYS A 1170 33.11 -7.87 14.56
CA LYS A 1170 34.43 -7.37 14.94
C LYS A 1170 35.14 -8.31 15.93
N ASN A 1171 34.43 -8.78 16.95
CA ASN A 1171 35.00 -9.55 18.06
C ASN A 1171 35.20 -11.03 17.73
N HIS A 1172 34.38 -11.58 16.83
CA HIS A 1172 34.38 -13.00 16.47
C HIS A 1172 34.72 -13.24 14.99
N PHE A 1173 35.30 -12.25 14.32
CA PHE A 1173 35.53 -12.26 12.87
C PHE A 1173 36.30 -13.49 12.38
N ASP A 1174 37.44 -13.79 13.01
CA ASP A 1174 38.33 -14.86 12.56
C ASP A 1174 37.65 -16.22 12.62
N LEU A 1175 36.84 -16.45 13.67
CA LEU A 1175 36.08 -17.68 13.85
C LEU A 1175 34.92 -17.79 12.84
N ILE A 1176 34.18 -16.71 12.61
CA ILE A 1176 33.09 -16.68 11.62
C ILE A 1176 33.67 -16.92 10.22
N CYS A 1177 34.73 -16.18 9.86
CA CYS A 1177 35.33 -16.22 8.52
C CYS A 1177 36.07 -17.52 8.23
N SER A 1178 36.50 -18.29 9.24
CA SER A 1178 37.15 -19.59 9.05
C SER A 1178 36.17 -20.72 8.71
N HIS A 1179 34.85 -20.49 8.81
CA HIS A 1179 33.81 -21.48 8.51
C HIS A 1179 33.01 -21.07 7.28
N ARG A 1180 33.02 -21.93 6.26
CA ARG A 1180 32.42 -21.64 4.96
C ARG A 1180 30.91 -21.92 4.91
N ILE A 1181 30.42 -22.90 5.68
CA ILE A 1181 29.00 -23.25 5.79
C ILE A 1181 28.42 -22.85 7.14
N ALA A 1182 29.18 -22.93 8.23
CA ALA A 1182 28.67 -22.64 9.58
C ALA A 1182 28.92 -21.19 10.05
N GLY A 1183 29.53 -20.34 9.22
CA GLY A 1183 29.91 -18.98 9.62
C GLY A 1183 28.71 -18.08 9.97
N ASP A 1184 27.61 -18.19 9.24
CA ASP A 1184 26.36 -17.47 9.50
C ASP A 1184 25.72 -17.94 10.82
N TRP A 1185 25.75 -19.25 11.08
CA TRP A 1185 25.26 -19.87 12.31
C TRP A 1185 26.05 -19.37 13.53
N PHE A 1186 27.39 -19.28 13.43
CA PHE A 1186 28.21 -18.64 14.46
C PHE A 1186 27.79 -17.18 14.69
N ALA A 1187 27.60 -16.40 13.61
CA ALA A 1187 27.16 -15.02 13.72
C ALA A 1187 25.80 -14.90 14.44
N TYR A 1188 24.82 -15.75 14.11
CA TYR A 1188 23.51 -15.75 14.77
C TYR A 1188 23.62 -16.10 16.25
N VAL A 1189 24.42 -17.11 16.61
CA VAL A 1189 24.64 -17.48 18.02
C VAL A 1189 25.25 -16.33 18.82
N PHE A 1190 26.24 -15.63 18.26
CA PHE A 1190 26.85 -14.48 18.92
C PHE A 1190 25.92 -13.28 19.02
N VAL A 1191 25.12 -12.99 17.99
CA VAL A 1191 24.11 -11.92 18.05
C VAL A 1191 23.03 -12.24 19.09
N LEU A 1192 22.52 -13.47 19.09
CA LEU A 1192 21.46 -13.90 20.02
C LEU A 1192 21.94 -14.03 21.46
N ASN A 1193 23.24 -14.19 21.71
CA ASN A 1193 23.77 -14.11 23.07
C ASN A 1193 23.58 -12.72 23.71
N GLU A 1194 23.46 -11.66 22.89
CA GLU A 1194 23.35 -10.27 23.34
C GLU A 1194 21.89 -9.80 23.53
N GLY A 1195 20.88 -10.61 23.16
CA GLY A 1195 19.49 -10.18 23.27
C GLY A 1195 18.43 -11.20 22.85
N LYS A 1196 17.27 -10.68 22.44
CA LYS A 1196 16.11 -11.48 22.04
C LYS A 1196 16.02 -11.66 20.53
N LEU A 1197 15.38 -12.76 20.15
CA LEU A 1197 14.99 -13.09 18.79
C LEU A 1197 13.51 -12.78 18.59
N ALA A 1198 13.15 -12.21 17.45
CA ALA A 1198 11.77 -12.19 16.94
C ALA A 1198 11.68 -13.00 15.64
N PHE A 1199 10.63 -13.80 15.50
CA PHE A 1199 10.35 -14.57 14.29
C PHE A 1199 8.94 -14.27 13.75
N SER A 1200 8.85 -14.17 12.42
CA SER A 1200 7.59 -14.14 11.67
C SER A 1200 7.41 -15.37 10.76
N PRO A 1201 6.31 -16.13 10.89
CA PRO A 1201 5.97 -17.24 9.99
C PRO A 1201 5.58 -16.80 8.57
N LYS A 1202 5.50 -15.49 8.29
CA LYS A 1202 5.16 -15.01 6.94
C LYS A 1202 6.35 -15.27 6.00
N PRO A 1203 6.15 -16.00 4.87
CA PRO A 1203 7.25 -16.34 3.97
C PRO A 1203 7.54 -15.19 3.00
N LEU A 1204 8.04 -14.06 3.53
CA LEU A 1204 8.23 -12.82 2.77
C LEU A 1204 9.58 -12.73 2.05
N ASN A 1205 10.53 -13.57 2.43
CA ASN A 1205 11.81 -13.69 1.74
C ASN A 1205 11.75 -14.83 0.69
N LYS A 1206 12.46 -14.70 -0.43
CA LYS A 1206 12.58 -15.74 -1.46
C LYS A 1206 14.05 -16.09 -1.61
N HIS A 1207 14.42 -17.21 -1.01
CA HIS A 1207 15.78 -17.73 -1.00
C HIS A 1207 16.03 -18.58 -2.24
N ARG A 1208 17.04 -18.20 -3.05
CA ARG A 1208 17.38 -18.93 -4.28
C ARG A 1208 18.24 -20.16 -3.99
N ARG A 1209 17.88 -21.27 -4.65
CA ARG A 1209 18.53 -22.57 -4.52
C ARG A 1209 19.21 -22.94 -5.83
N HIS A 1210 20.55 -22.84 -5.86
CA HIS A 1210 21.37 -23.22 -7.01
C HIS A 1210 21.62 -24.73 -7.03
N SER A 1211 21.55 -25.32 -8.22
CA SER A 1211 21.84 -26.75 -8.43
C SER A 1211 23.31 -27.11 -8.12
N GLY A 1212 24.23 -26.16 -8.35
CA GLY A 1212 25.66 -26.24 -8.01
C GLY A 1212 26.10 -25.35 -6.85
N GLY A 1213 25.18 -24.74 -6.11
CA GLY A 1213 25.49 -23.89 -4.97
C GLY A 1213 26.05 -24.68 -3.78
N MET A 1214 26.72 -23.99 -2.85
CA MET A 1214 27.26 -24.60 -1.64
C MET A 1214 26.23 -25.14 -0.64
N THR A 1215 24.95 -25.03 -0.97
CA THR A 1215 23.86 -25.34 -0.05
C THR A 1215 23.26 -26.70 -0.38
N ILE A 1216 23.76 -27.71 0.34
CA ILE A 1216 23.13 -29.01 0.62
C ILE A 1216 23.07 -30.02 -0.54
N SER A 1217 23.32 -29.69 -1.82
CA SER A 1217 23.28 -30.75 -2.86
C SER A 1217 24.47 -31.73 -2.80
N ASN A 1218 25.62 -31.36 -2.19
CA ASN A 1218 26.82 -32.19 -2.04
C ASN A 1218 27.66 -31.81 -0.79
N ILE A 1219 27.16 -32.04 0.43
CA ILE A 1219 27.97 -31.82 1.65
C ILE A 1219 29.18 -32.78 1.66
N ASN A 1220 30.38 -32.25 1.89
CA ASN A 1220 31.61 -33.04 2.02
C ASN A 1220 32.07 -33.18 3.50
N GLN A 1221 33.10 -34.00 3.76
CA GLN A 1221 33.62 -34.22 5.12
C GLN A 1221 34.05 -32.93 5.84
N SER A 1222 34.66 -31.97 5.13
CA SER A 1222 35.12 -30.72 5.72
C SER A 1222 33.93 -29.87 6.19
N GLN A 1223 32.86 -29.81 5.40
CA GLN A 1223 31.65 -29.06 5.74
C GLN A 1223 30.87 -29.71 6.89
N LEU A 1224 30.82 -31.04 6.94
CA LEU A 1224 30.24 -31.76 8.07
C LEU A 1224 31.03 -31.51 9.36
N HIS A 1225 32.36 -31.39 9.27
CA HIS A 1225 33.21 -31.04 10.40
C HIS A 1225 32.90 -29.64 10.94
N GLU A 1226 32.64 -28.66 10.07
CA GLU A 1226 32.20 -27.32 10.50
C GLU A 1226 30.89 -27.35 11.29
N ILE A 1227 29.87 -28.08 10.81
CA ILE A 1227 28.58 -28.25 11.50
C ILE A 1227 28.80 -28.90 12.87
N ARG A 1228 29.62 -29.95 12.94
CA ARG A 1228 29.96 -30.61 14.21
C ARG A 1228 30.68 -29.64 15.16
N ARG A 1229 31.64 -28.85 14.66
CA ARG A 1229 32.38 -27.88 15.47
C ARG A 1229 31.46 -26.80 16.07
N MET A 1230 30.46 -26.35 15.32
CA MET A 1230 29.44 -25.41 15.84
C MET A 1230 28.58 -26.05 16.95
N GLN A 1231 28.12 -27.30 16.76
CA GLN A 1231 27.38 -28.02 17.81
C GLN A 1231 28.22 -28.23 19.07
N GLU A 1232 29.49 -28.65 18.92
CA GLU A 1232 30.45 -28.78 20.02
C GLU A 1232 30.66 -27.45 20.74
N TYR A 1233 30.84 -26.35 20.00
CA TYR A 1233 30.98 -25.02 20.56
C TYR A 1233 29.78 -24.65 21.45
N ILE A 1234 28.55 -24.88 20.99
CA ILE A 1234 27.36 -24.57 21.80
C ILE A 1234 27.31 -25.44 23.06
N VAL A 1235 27.62 -26.73 22.97
CA VAL A 1235 27.64 -27.63 24.14
C VAL A 1235 28.73 -27.23 25.15
N GLU A 1236 29.88 -26.73 24.68
CA GLU A 1236 30.97 -26.24 25.55
C GLU A 1236 30.61 -24.95 26.29
N HIS A 1237 29.78 -24.09 25.69
CA HIS A 1237 29.52 -22.73 26.20
C HIS A 1237 28.12 -22.54 26.80
N TYR A 1238 27.18 -23.44 26.56
CA TYR A 1238 25.79 -23.35 27.00
C TYR A 1238 25.33 -24.66 27.67
N SER A 1239 24.41 -24.54 28.65
CA SER A 1239 23.84 -25.71 29.34
C SER A 1239 22.78 -26.42 28.47
N VAL A 1240 23.24 -27.20 27.49
CA VAL A 1240 22.38 -27.92 26.54
C VAL A 1240 21.83 -29.22 27.16
N PRO A 1241 20.50 -29.45 27.17
CA PRO A 1241 19.92 -30.70 27.65
C PRO A 1241 20.39 -31.92 26.83
N VAL A 1242 20.58 -33.06 27.51
CA VAL A 1242 21.02 -34.32 26.87
C VAL A 1242 20.15 -34.71 25.67
N GLY A 1243 18.83 -34.49 25.75
CA GLY A 1243 17.92 -34.77 24.64
C GLY A 1243 18.21 -33.96 23.38
N LYS A 1244 18.66 -32.71 23.53
CA LYS A 1244 19.02 -31.81 22.42
C LYS A 1244 20.38 -32.20 21.81
N ILE A 1245 21.34 -32.61 22.64
CA ILE A 1245 22.63 -33.17 22.19
C ILE A 1245 22.40 -34.41 21.32
N GLU A 1246 21.49 -35.29 21.75
CA GLU A 1246 21.14 -36.50 21.01
C GLU A 1246 20.43 -36.19 19.68
N GLN A 1247 19.59 -35.15 19.63
CA GLN A 1247 19.00 -34.65 18.38
C GLN A 1247 20.08 -34.10 17.43
N ALA A 1248 21.03 -33.32 17.95
CA ALA A 1248 22.17 -32.80 17.18
C ALA A 1248 23.00 -33.93 16.54
N ARG A 1249 23.25 -35.00 17.30
CA ARG A 1249 23.94 -36.21 16.81
C ARG A 1249 23.17 -36.88 15.67
N ARG A 1250 21.86 -37.06 15.81
CA ARG A 1250 21.00 -37.65 14.76
C ARG A 1250 20.98 -36.80 13.50
N TYR A 1251 21.03 -35.47 13.62
CA TYR A 1251 21.14 -34.59 12.47
C TYR A 1251 22.44 -34.85 11.70
N ILE A 1252 23.59 -34.94 12.37
CA ILE A 1252 24.87 -35.31 11.72
C ILE A 1252 24.79 -36.67 11.03
N GLU A 1253 24.21 -37.68 11.69
CA GLU A 1253 24.02 -39.02 11.11
C GLU A 1253 23.13 -38.99 9.85
N SER A 1254 22.08 -38.16 9.85
CA SER A 1254 21.23 -37.98 8.67
C SER A 1254 21.99 -37.36 7.50
N LEU A 1255 22.83 -36.34 7.73
CA LEU A 1255 23.64 -35.72 6.68
C LEU A 1255 24.69 -36.70 6.14
N GLN A 1256 25.34 -37.50 7.00
CA GLN A 1256 26.27 -38.53 6.57
C GLN A 1256 25.59 -39.56 5.64
N LYS A 1257 24.37 -39.96 5.99
CA LYS A 1257 23.59 -40.91 5.21
C LYS A 1257 23.09 -40.32 3.89
N GLU A 1258 22.60 -39.08 3.91
CA GLU A 1258 22.07 -38.39 2.73
C GLU A 1258 23.16 -38.14 1.68
N HIS A 1259 24.38 -37.82 2.11
CA HIS A 1259 25.50 -37.50 1.23
C HIS A 1259 26.54 -38.61 1.06
N GLY A 1260 26.29 -39.82 1.61
CA GLY A 1260 27.19 -40.97 1.45
C GLY A 1260 28.58 -40.79 2.06
N ILE A 1261 28.69 -40.04 3.16
CA ILE A 1261 29.95 -39.75 3.85
C ILE A 1261 30.27 -40.90 4.82
N ALA A 1262 31.48 -41.47 4.73
CA ALA A 1262 31.92 -42.55 5.60
C ALA A 1262 31.95 -42.12 7.09
N VAL A 1263 31.41 -42.98 7.95
CA VAL A 1263 31.45 -42.81 9.41
C VAL A 1263 32.86 -43.14 9.89
N HIS A 1264 33.57 -42.14 10.43
CA HIS A 1264 34.84 -42.31 11.14
C HIS A 1264 34.71 -41.82 12.58
#